data_AF-A0A0J6GAP3-F1
#
_entry.id   AF-A0A0J6GAP3-F1
#
_cell.length_a   1.000
_cell.length_b   1.000
_cell.length_c   1.000
_cell.angle_alpha   90.00
_cell.angle_beta   90.00
_cell.angle_gamma   90.00
#
_symmetry.space_group_name_H-M   'P 1'
#
loop_
_entity.id
_entity.type
_entity.pdbx_description
1 polymer ?
#
loop_
_entity_poly.entity_id
_entity_poly.type
_entity_poly.pdbx_seq_one_letter_code
_entity_poly.pdbx_strand_id
1 'polypeptide(L)'
;MQFVADGPDVPEELLQAHEEGKVVFFCGAGISYPAGLPGFKGLVEEIYNQLGTTKNAIEEEAFKSEKFDATLDLLERRMPGQRGRVRSALAAALKPNLKLKAATSTHEALLRLARTREDALRLVTTNFDRLFDSAAKRSKQKLQTFTAPMLPIPKKTRWNGLVALHGALPHKPDEDALNRLVVTSGDFGLAYLTERWAARFVSELFRNYIVCFVGYSINDPVLRYMMDALAADRMLGETTLQAWAFGDCVPGQEELKTTEWKAKGVTPILYKVTPHKKPHWRLHNTLQSWSETYRDGMTGKMRMVSESALARPSSSTTEDDFVGRMLWALADKTGAPARHFAEINPVPPLEWLTHAFSEARFRHCDLNRFGIPASLEADEKLKFSLIDRPTPYGLAPKMRLASGVANTVQMDNVMSHLSRWLIRHLNDPQLLMWIVSQGGVPHSYLESLIEIQLNHLASLRRDGRSLELKEILTHAPNAVPTIEMEVLWRILLSGRVKSLYQHTGLHSWLSRVRTDGMSVLHRLELRSLLAPKLLLRGPMHWGSSASDNDGEKRLKESLNWEVVLDSNHVRSTLQDLINCNLRGFLPGLIDDFERLLLEVLDLASLLGDATNRSDKSYRHLPSILPHPQNRGFREWVTLIELLRDMWLALRLEKPSHASQIAARWFDIPYPAFKRLAFFAASQEKCIDQNLWVSWLTSDEGWWLWSIETRREVLRLLVLQGGQLSRTVGAQLQRAILKGPPRDIYRTDLEPERIQGATAHSIWLNLVKLQTSGFKLNASAAKRLQHLSVANPLWRVSENERDEFSSWMTVSGDPDFESSIEVSVAPDNKAELIEWLKLPPKDSYGISRDTWSDTCRKRPLTTLHALSELSSQGEWPIERWREALRAWRGRRLHARFWTHAAPVVLALPDEKLGEIAHGVSNWLEVLSEKTTIRDEDQLYALCRRLMDLPSVSDAEPEDDSSNARPVNEAINHLVGMVTQVLINHWYRQSPRDNEGLPPALSDFFTELTDTNIQRYRHGRVILGSHLISLYRVDKDWTEHCLLPLLNWERDAFEAKGIWEGFLWSPRLYQPLLAAFKPEFLQTAHHYEELGEHKQQFAAFFTYVAIGPVEGFSVQELRTAIAALPVDGLEESAQALSQALEGAAGQREENWSNRIQPFWEGIWPKSLELKTERIADSLAQLALAAGEKFPVALKAIFDWLMPLEFSYSVMQSLADSGHCSLYPKDSLALLEAVTGEHHVLPEELRQCLNSIVQSDPTLRDTAQFRRLDELLQRMGG
;
A
#
# COMPACT_ATOMS: atom_id res chain seq x y z
N MET A 1 -10.68 -19.74 6.92
CA MET A 1 -11.80 -19.02 7.57
C MET A 1 -12.59 -19.93 8.51
N GLN A 2 -12.78 -19.51 9.76
CA GLN A 2 -13.69 -20.16 10.72
C GLN A 2 -15.03 -19.44 10.76
N PHE A 3 -16.11 -20.15 10.43
CA PHE A 3 -17.48 -19.62 10.41
C PHE A 3 -18.23 -19.74 11.74
N VAL A 4 -17.70 -20.54 12.66
CA VAL A 4 -18.26 -20.88 13.99
C VAL A 4 -17.08 -20.98 14.94
N ALA A 5 -17.24 -20.51 16.18
CA ALA A 5 -16.18 -20.57 17.19
C ALA A 5 -15.73 -22.03 17.44
N ASP A 6 -14.42 -22.28 17.42
CA ASP A 6 -13.79 -23.60 17.49
C ASP A 6 -14.28 -24.62 16.44
N GLY A 7 -14.90 -24.15 15.35
CA GLY A 7 -15.32 -24.96 14.21
C GLY A 7 -14.17 -25.31 13.26
N PRO A 8 -14.39 -26.18 12.26
CA PRO A 8 -13.43 -26.40 11.19
C PRO A 8 -12.98 -25.08 10.54
N ASP A 9 -11.67 -24.88 10.42
CA ASP A 9 -11.10 -23.76 9.66
C ASP A 9 -11.06 -24.11 8.17
N VAL A 10 -11.98 -23.54 7.39
CA VAL A 10 -12.08 -23.85 5.96
C VAL A 10 -10.93 -23.15 5.22
N PRO A 11 -10.06 -23.90 4.52
CA PRO A 11 -8.92 -23.33 3.81
C PRO A 11 -9.35 -22.31 2.77
N GLU A 12 -8.54 -21.27 2.62
CA GLU A 12 -8.85 -20.17 1.71
C GLU A 12 -8.91 -20.61 0.26
N GLU A 13 -8.02 -21.50 -0.16
CA GLU A 13 -8.00 -22.02 -1.53
C GLU A 13 -9.30 -22.74 -1.87
N LEU A 14 -9.90 -23.42 -0.87
CA LEU A 14 -11.18 -24.08 -1.04
C LEU A 14 -12.33 -23.07 -1.17
N LEU A 15 -12.32 -21.98 -0.39
CA LEU A 15 -13.32 -20.91 -0.49
C LEU A 15 -13.23 -20.18 -1.83
N GLN A 16 -12.01 -19.85 -2.29
CA GLN A 16 -11.78 -19.21 -3.58
C GLN A 16 -12.24 -20.13 -4.74
N ALA A 17 -11.90 -21.42 -4.68
CA ALA A 17 -12.35 -22.38 -5.69
C ALA A 17 -13.87 -22.58 -5.67
N HIS A 18 -14.50 -22.50 -4.50
CA HIS A 18 -15.96 -22.58 -4.33
C HIS A 18 -16.64 -21.38 -4.97
N GLU A 19 -16.16 -20.17 -4.70
CA GLU A 19 -16.65 -18.92 -5.34
C GLU A 19 -16.49 -18.92 -6.86
N GLU A 20 -15.44 -19.55 -7.38
CA GLU A 20 -15.23 -19.73 -8.82
C GLU A 20 -16.08 -20.87 -9.43
N GLY A 21 -16.87 -21.56 -8.61
CA GLY A 21 -17.72 -22.68 -9.03
C GLY A 21 -16.92 -23.88 -9.52
N LYS A 22 -15.73 -24.13 -8.97
CA LYS A 22 -14.83 -25.26 -9.30
C LYS A 22 -14.90 -26.40 -8.29
N VAL A 23 -15.61 -26.22 -7.17
CA VAL A 23 -15.73 -27.21 -6.11
C VAL A 23 -16.94 -28.11 -6.32
N VAL A 24 -16.76 -29.39 -6.04
CA VAL A 24 -17.83 -30.38 -5.94
C VAL A 24 -17.83 -30.97 -4.54
N PHE A 25 -18.97 -30.89 -3.86
CA PHE A 25 -19.15 -31.57 -2.58
C PHE A 25 -19.48 -33.04 -2.80
N PHE A 26 -18.75 -33.90 -2.12
CA PHE A 26 -18.91 -35.35 -2.16
C PHE A 26 -19.34 -35.81 -0.77
N CYS A 27 -20.59 -36.24 -0.66
CA CYS A 27 -21.26 -36.46 0.62
C CYS A 27 -21.36 -37.94 0.97
N GLY A 28 -21.09 -38.26 2.24
CA GLY A 28 -21.16 -39.61 2.81
C GLY A 28 -22.11 -39.69 3.99
N ALA A 29 -22.17 -40.84 4.67
CA ALA A 29 -23.21 -41.14 5.66
C ALA A 29 -23.26 -40.14 6.83
N GLY A 30 -22.13 -39.51 7.18
CA GLY A 30 -22.05 -38.57 8.30
C GLY A 30 -22.96 -37.34 8.16
N ILE A 31 -23.34 -36.93 6.95
CA ILE A 31 -24.27 -35.80 6.76
C ILE A 31 -25.70 -36.12 7.20
N SER A 32 -26.04 -37.39 7.35
CA SER A 32 -27.38 -37.87 7.70
C SER A 32 -27.57 -38.10 9.21
N TYR A 33 -26.53 -37.90 10.03
CA TYR A 33 -26.61 -38.03 11.50
C TYR A 33 -27.67 -37.12 12.15
N PRO A 34 -27.85 -35.83 11.75
CA PRO A 34 -28.91 -34.97 12.30
C PRO A 34 -30.34 -35.50 12.05
N ALA A 35 -30.53 -36.38 11.06
CA ALA A 35 -31.80 -37.04 10.77
C ALA A 35 -31.99 -38.37 11.54
N GLY A 36 -31.03 -38.73 12.40
CA GLY A 36 -31.05 -39.96 13.20
C GLY A 36 -30.62 -41.22 12.45
N LEU A 37 -29.99 -41.09 11.28
CA LEU A 37 -29.49 -42.24 10.53
C LEU A 37 -28.09 -42.68 11.03
N PRO A 38 -27.82 -43.99 11.09
CA PRO A 38 -26.53 -44.50 11.55
C PRO A 38 -25.45 -44.38 10.46
N GLY A 39 -24.17 -44.39 10.87
CA GLY A 39 -23.05 -44.63 9.98
C GLY A 39 -22.98 -46.10 9.54
N PHE A 40 -22.03 -46.46 8.66
CA PHE A 40 -22.02 -47.79 8.05
C PHE A 40 -21.92 -48.95 9.05
N LYS A 41 -21.10 -48.81 10.10
CA LYS A 41 -21.02 -49.80 11.20
C LYS A 41 -22.39 -50.02 11.87
N GLY A 42 -23.05 -48.93 12.27
CA GLY A 42 -24.35 -48.98 12.93
C GLY A 42 -25.46 -49.48 12.00
N LEU A 43 -25.34 -49.23 10.69
CA LEU A 43 -26.24 -49.79 9.69
C LEU A 43 -26.14 -51.31 9.62
N VAL A 44 -24.93 -51.88 9.62
CA VAL A 44 -24.74 -53.33 9.66
C VAL A 44 -25.35 -53.90 10.95
N GLU A 45 -25.08 -53.30 12.10
CA GLU A 45 -25.67 -53.73 13.38
C GLU A 45 -27.20 -53.73 13.34
N GLU A 46 -27.81 -52.67 12.82
CA GLU A 46 -29.27 -52.56 12.68
C GLU A 46 -29.86 -53.58 11.70
N ILE A 47 -29.18 -53.89 10.59
CA ILE A 47 -29.60 -54.94 9.66
C ILE A 47 -29.63 -56.31 10.36
N TYR A 48 -28.60 -56.64 11.15
CA TYR A 48 -28.57 -57.89 11.92
C TYR A 48 -29.70 -57.93 12.96
N ASN A 49 -29.96 -56.81 13.65
CA ASN A 49 -31.06 -56.69 14.61
C ASN A 49 -32.43 -56.90 13.95
N GLN A 50 -32.69 -56.25 12.80
CA GLN A 50 -33.96 -56.39 12.09
C GLN A 50 -34.18 -57.78 11.50
N LEU A 51 -33.10 -58.46 11.11
CA LEU A 51 -33.15 -59.84 10.63
C LEU A 51 -33.20 -60.87 11.77
N GLY A 52 -32.98 -60.45 13.02
CA GLY A 52 -33.02 -61.31 14.20
C GLY A 52 -31.92 -62.38 14.21
N THR A 53 -30.75 -62.08 13.64
CA THR A 53 -29.65 -63.04 13.45
C THR A 53 -28.34 -62.52 14.05
N THR A 54 -27.39 -63.42 14.31
CA THR A 54 -26.06 -63.10 14.83
C THR A 54 -24.96 -63.38 13.80
N LYS A 55 -23.82 -62.71 13.95
CA LYS A 55 -22.64 -62.87 13.09
C LYS A 55 -21.99 -64.23 13.36
N ASN A 56 -21.64 -64.96 12.30
CA ASN A 56 -20.78 -66.15 12.39
C ASN A 56 -19.30 -65.75 12.55
N ALA A 57 -18.42 -66.70 12.89
CA ALA A 57 -16.99 -66.41 13.16
C ALA A 57 -16.29 -65.61 12.04
N ILE A 58 -16.58 -65.91 10.77
CA ILE A 58 -16.00 -65.21 9.61
C ILE A 58 -16.59 -63.80 9.44
N GLU A 59 -17.91 -63.65 9.66
CA GLU A 59 -18.61 -62.37 9.58
C GLU A 59 -18.16 -61.43 10.72
N GLU A 60 -17.93 -61.98 11.91
CA GLU A 60 -17.42 -61.27 13.09
C GLU A 60 -15.99 -60.77 12.88
N GLU A 61 -15.12 -61.59 12.30
CA GLU A 61 -13.74 -61.20 11.97
C GLU A 61 -13.72 -60.07 10.93
N ALA A 62 -14.53 -60.20 9.87
CA ALA A 62 -14.68 -59.15 8.85
C ALA A 62 -15.23 -57.84 9.45
N PHE A 63 -16.18 -57.94 10.38
CA PHE A 63 -16.78 -56.79 11.06
C PHE A 63 -15.78 -56.08 11.98
N LYS A 64 -14.99 -56.84 12.75
CA LYS A 64 -13.90 -56.31 13.61
C LYS A 64 -12.79 -55.65 12.79
N SER A 65 -12.53 -56.16 11.60
CA SER A 65 -11.57 -55.58 10.64
C SER A 65 -12.13 -54.36 9.87
N GLU A 66 -13.30 -53.82 10.25
CA GLU A 66 -13.98 -52.71 9.59
C GLU A 66 -14.37 -52.94 8.11
N LYS A 67 -14.41 -54.21 7.67
CA LYS A 67 -14.79 -54.62 6.30
C LYS A 67 -16.29 -54.86 6.20
N PHE A 68 -17.08 -53.82 6.47
CA PHE A 68 -18.54 -53.88 6.56
C PHE A 68 -19.23 -54.34 5.26
N ASP A 69 -18.68 -53.96 4.12
CA ASP A 69 -19.09 -54.39 2.77
C ASP A 69 -18.97 -55.90 2.58
N ALA A 70 -17.87 -56.50 3.06
CA ALA A 70 -17.65 -57.95 3.03
C ALA A 70 -18.52 -58.69 4.05
N THR A 71 -18.75 -58.10 5.24
CA THR A 71 -19.67 -58.66 6.24
C THR A 71 -21.09 -58.80 5.70
N LEU A 72 -21.59 -57.81 4.96
CA LEU A 72 -22.91 -57.87 4.33
C LEU A 72 -22.94 -58.84 3.13
N ASP A 73 -21.86 -58.94 2.35
CA ASP A 73 -21.76 -59.92 1.25
C ASP A 73 -21.88 -61.37 1.75
N LEU A 74 -21.22 -61.68 2.88
CA LEU A 74 -21.32 -62.99 3.54
C LEU A 74 -22.73 -63.26 4.07
N LEU A 75 -23.38 -62.24 4.65
CA LEU A 75 -24.75 -62.33 5.14
C LEU A 75 -25.75 -62.61 3.99
N GLU A 76 -25.61 -61.91 2.85
CA GLU A 76 -26.46 -62.10 1.67
C GLU A 76 -26.39 -63.54 1.13
N ARG A 77 -25.20 -64.17 1.16
CA ARG A 77 -25.01 -65.55 0.69
C ARG A 77 -25.64 -66.60 1.59
N ARG A 78 -25.68 -66.35 2.91
CA ARG A 78 -26.14 -67.32 3.91
C ARG A 78 -27.63 -67.20 4.26
N MET A 79 -28.23 -66.02 4.14
CA MET A 79 -29.60 -65.78 4.61
C MET A 79 -30.68 -66.46 3.73
N PRO A 80 -31.73 -67.07 4.31
CA PRO A 80 -32.92 -67.47 3.56
C PRO A 80 -33.62 -66.25 2.96
N GLY A 81 -33.86 -66.25 1.64
CA GLY A 81 -34.27 -65.05 0.89
C GLY A 81 -33.10 -64.17 0.40
N GLN A 82 -31.86 -64.61 0.66
CA GLN A 82 -30.58 -64.09 0.16
C GLN A 82 -30.54 -62.55 0.13
N ARG A 83 -30.14 -61.98 -1.00
CA ARG A 83 -30.02 -60.54 -1.24
C ARG A 83 -31.33 -59.79 -0.99
N GLY A 84 -32.48 -60.27 -1.47
CA GLY A 84 -33.77 -59.57 -1.37
C GLY A 84 -34.19 -59.27 0.08
N ARG A 85 -33.96 -60.22 1.01
CA ARG A 85 -34.31 -60.05 2.43
C ARG A 85 -33.38 -59.04 3.13
N VAL A 86 -32.09 -59.10 2.87
CA VAL A 86 -31.09 -58.16 3.42
C VAL A 86 -31.33 -56.74 2.90
N ARG A 87 -31.62 -56.58 1.62
CA ARG A 87 -31.92 -55.26 1.01
C ARG A 87 -33.22 -54.65 1.53
N SER A 88 -34.21 -55.47 1.85
CA SER A 88 -35.44 -55.01 2.50
C SER A 88 -35.19 -54.50 3.93
N ALA A 89 -34.34 -55.20 4.70
CA ALA A 89 -33.92 -54.76 6.04
C ALA A 89 -33.09 -53.46 5.98
N LEU A 90 -32.18 -53.34 5.00
CA LEU A 90 -31.45 -52.11 4.71
C LEU A 90 -32.39 -50.91 4.49
N ALA A 91 -33.40 -51.08 3.63
CA ALA A 91 -34.38 -50.02 3.35
C ALA A 91 -35.22 -49.63 4.57
N ALA A 92 -35.48 -50.58 5.49
CA ALA A 92 -36.18 -50.32 6.73
C ALA A 92 -35.29 -49.62 7.78
N ALA A 93 -34.01 -49.99 7.87
CA ALA A 93 -33.02 -49.37 8.76
C ALA A 93 -32.70 -47.91 8.39
N LEU A 94 -32.76 -47.56 7.10
CA LEU A 94 -32.43 -46.22 6.59
C LEU A 94 -33.64 -45.25 6.50
N LYS A 95 -34.68 -45.44 7.32
CA LYS A 95 -35.82 -44.50 7.38
C LYS A 95 -35.46 -43.25 8.19
N PRO A 96 -35.40 -42.06 7.57
CA PRO A 96 -35.02 -40.84 8.29
C PRO A 96 -36.12 -40.35 9.23
N ASN A 97 -35.73 -39.78 10.38
CA ASN A 97 -36.66 -39.13 11.29
C ASN A 97 -36.80 -37.63 10.97
N LEU A 98 -37.71 -37.32 10.04
CA LEU A 98 -37.99 -35.94 9.61
C LEU A 98 -38.66 -35.05 10.69
N LYS A 99 -39.07 -35.62 11.84
CA LYS A 99 -39.63 -34.82 12.95
C LYS A 99 -38.56 -34.05 13.73
N LEU A 100 -37.28 -34.41 13.58
CA LEU A 100 -36.18 -33.72 14.24
C LEU A 100 -35.97 -32.34 13.60
N LYS A 101 -35.84 -31.28 14.43
CA LYS A 101 -35.73 -29.88 13.98
C LYS A 101 -34.61 -29.67 12.94
N ALA A 102 -33.48 -30.36 13.11
CA ALA A 102 -32.29 -30.24 12.27
C ALA A 102 -32.16 -31.32 11.18
N ALA A 103 -33.16 -32.18 10.97
CA ALA A 103 -33.06 -33.36 10.10
C ALA A 103 -32.59 -33.05 8.66
N THR A 104 -33.02 -31.92 8.08
CA THR A 104 -32.67 -31.52 6.71
C THR A 104 -31.65 -30.38 6.63
N SER A 105 -31.24 -29.81 7.77
CA SER A 105 -30.43 -28.57 7.83
C SER A 105 -29.11 -28.67 7.03
N THR A 106 -28.33 -29.73 7.25
CA THR A 106 -27.07 -29.97 6.53
C THR A 106 -27.28 -30.20 5.04
N HIS A 107 -28.38 -30.86 4.66
CA HIS A 107 -28.71 -31.12 3.27
C HIS A 107 -29.12 -29.83 2.54
N GLU A 108 -29.88 -28.96 3.19
CA GLU A 108 -30.22 -27.62 2.68
C GLU A 108 -28.97 -26.75 2.50
N ALA A 109 -28.05 -26.79 3.46
CA ALA A 109 -26.77 -26.09 3.37
C ALA A 109 -25.91 -26.59 2.19
N LEU A 110 -25.77 -27.91 2.02
CA LEU A 110 -25.00 -28.50 0.94
C LEU A 110 -25.63 -28.29 -0.44
N LEU A 111 -26.97 -28.33 -0.56
CA LEU A 111 -27.65 -27.98 -1.82
C LEU A 111 -27.37 -26.54 -2.24
N ARG A 112 -27.25 -25.64 -1.27
CA ARG A 112 -26.93 -24.24 -1.53
C ARG A 112 -25.45 -24.06 -1.90
N LEU A 113 -24.54 -24.64 -1.13
CA LEU A 113 -23.10 -24.57 -1.40
C LEU A 113 -22.73 -25.23 -2.73
N ALA A 114 -23.42 -26.31 -3.12
CA ALA A 114 -23.16 -27.00 -4.38
C ALA A 114 -23.72 -26.30 -5.62
N ARG A 115 -24.41 -25.16 -5.49
CA ARG A 115 -24.89 -24.36 -6.61
C ARG A 115 -23.88 -23.27 -6.97
N THR A 116 -23.52 -23.21 -8.24
CA THR A 116 -22.71 -22.12 -8.77
C THR A 116 -23.54 -20.84 -8.91
N ARG A 117 -22.87 -19.71 -9.15
CA ARG A 117 -23.52 -18.43 -9.49
C ARG A 117 -24.37 -18.48 -10.78
N GLU A 118 -24.14 -19.48 -11.64
CA GLU A 118 -24.95 -19.75 -12.85
C GLU A 118 -26.17 -20.66 -12.54
N ASP A 119 -26.49 -20.87 -11.26
CA ASP A 119 -27.53 -21.80 -10.75
C ASP A 119 -27.36 -23.26 -11.20
N ALA A 120 -26.12 -23.68 -11.52
CA ALA A 120 -25.82 -25.07 -11.83
C ALA A 120 -25.50 -25.84 -10.55
N LEU A 121 -26.24 -26.91 -10.27
CA LEU A 121 -26.02 -27.80 -9.12
C LEU A 121 -24.97 -28.86 -9.44
N ARG A 122 -23.95 -28.99 -8.59
CA ARG A 122 -22.90 -30.02 -8.70
C ARG A 122 -22.65 -30.68 -7.36
N LEU A 123 -23.37 -31.76 -7.12
CA LEU A 123 -23.36 -32.47 -5.84
C LEU A 123 -23.30 -33.96 -6.08
N VAL A 124 -22.47 -34.67 -5.31
CA VAL A 124 -22.37 -36.13 -5.36
C VAL A 124 -22.67 -36.68 -3.98
N THR A 125 -23.46 -37.75 -3.91
CA THR A 125 -23.74 -38.47 -2.67
C THR A 125 -23.60 -39.98 -2.88
N THR A 126 -23.13 -40.66 -1.84
CA THR A 126 -23.15 -42.13 -1.76
C THR A 126 -24.25 -42.63 -0.84
N ASN A 127 -24.98 -41.73 -0.18
CA ASN A 127 -26.09 -42.06 0.69
C ASN A 127 -27.30 -42.50 -0.15
N PHE A 128 -27.97 -43.54 0.31
CA PHE A 128 -29.16 -44.08 -0.35
C PHE A 128 -30.44 -43.34 0.05
N ASP A 129 -30.41 -42.57 1.14
CA ASP A 129 -31.55 -41.84 1.65
C ASP A 129 -32.00 -40.71 0.71
N ARG A 130 -33.23 -40.22 0.89
CA ARG A 130 -33.83 -39.14 0.10
C ARG A 130 -33.92 -37.82 0.88
N LEU A 131 -32.98 -37.56 1.77
CA LEU A 131 -32.96 -36.30 2.53
C LEU A 131 -32.72 -35.10 1.62
N PHE A 132 -31.95 -35.23 0.53
CA PHE A 132 -31.80 -34.18 -0.47
C PHE A 132 -33.10 -33.86 -1.22
N ASP A 133 -33.90 -34.86 -1.59
CA ASP A 133 -35.24 -34.64 -2.18
C ASP A 133 -36.14 -33.88 -1.21
N SER A 134 -36.07 -34.22 0.09
CA SER A 134 -36.86 -33.61 1.14
C SER A 134 -36.42 -32.17 1.41
N ALA A 135 -35.11 -31.93 1.47
CA ALA A 135 -34.50 -30.61 1.60
C ALA A 135 -34.87 -29.70 0.42
N ALA A 136 -34.73 -30.19 -0.81
CA ALA A 136 -35.09 -29.44 -2.02
C ALA A 136 -36.57 -29.05 -2.06
N LYS A 137 -37.47 -29.94 -1.64
CA LYS A 137 -38.91 -29.62 -1.49
C LYS A 137 -39.14 -28.52 -0.46
N ARG A 138 -38.46 -28.59 0.68
CA ARG A 138 -38.58 -27.60 1.76
C ARG A 138 -38.08 -26.22 1.32
N SER A 139 -36.98 -26.19 0.57
CA SER A 139 -36.38 -24.97 0.03
C SER A 139 -36.98 -24.52 -1.31
N LYS A 140 -38.05 -25.18 -1.80
CA LYS A 140 -38.70 -24.91 -3.09
C LYS A 140 -37.75 -24.91 -4.30
N GLN A 141 -36.71 -25.73 -4.27
CA GLN A 141 -35.73 -25.84 -5.35
C GLN A 141 -36.08 -26.98 -6.31
N LYS A 142 -35.86 -26.77 -7.61
CA LYS A 142 -35.86 -27.86 -8.58
C LYS A 142 -34.57 -28.67 -8.42
N LEU A 143 -34.72 -29.97 -8.21
CA LEU A 143 -33.62 -30.92 -8.05
C LEU A 143 -33.72 -31.98 -9.15
N GLN A 144 -32.72 -32.02 -10.02
CA GLN A 144 -32.52 -33.13 -10.95
C GLN A 144 -31.55 -34.13 -10.33
N THR A 145 -31.97 -35.39 -10.23
CA THR A 145 -31.18 -36.47 -9.62
C THR A 145 -30.81 -37.52 -10.67
N PHE A 146 -29.51 -37.76 -10.82
CA PHE A 146 -28.94 -38.81 -11.64
C PHE A 146 -28.57 -39.98 -10.75
N THR A 147 -29.12 -41.15 -11.03
CA THR A 147 -28.92 -42.35 -10.21
C THR A 147 -28.13 -43.38 -11.00
N ALA A 148 -27.14 -43.96 -10.34
CA ALA A 148 -26.49 -45.21 -10.72
C ALA A 148 -27.41 -46.22 -11.44
N PRO A 149 -27.01 -46.83 -12.57
CA PRO A 149 -25.75 -46.66 -13.31
C PRO A 149 -25.79 -45.53 -14.36
N MET A 150 -26.90 -44.80 -14.50
CA MET A 150 -27.08 -43.74 -15.50
C MET A 150 -26.51 -42.40 -15.00
N LEU A 151 -25.19 -42.25 -15.11
CA LEU A 151 -24.47 -41.07 -14.63
C LEU A 151 -24.17 -40.07 -15.76
N PRO A 152 -24.18 -38.75 -15.47
CA PRO A 152 -23.75 -37.72 -16.41
C PRO A 152 -22.22 -37.73 -16.54
N ILE A 153 -21.70 -37.07 -17.58
CA ILE A 153 -20.26 -36.81 -17.71
C ILE A 153 -19.95 -35.54 -16.92
N PRO A 154 -19.03 -35.58 -15.93
CA PRO A 154 -18.76 -34.44 -15.05
C PRO A 154 -17.92 -33.38 -15.76
N LYS A 155 -18.58 -32.64 -16.66
CA LYS A 155 -18.04 -31.48 -17.41
C LYS A 155 -19.01 -30.31 -17.30
N LYS A 156 -18.49 -29.07 -17.32
CA LYS A 156 -19.26 -27.83 -17.08
C LYS A 156 -20.54 -27.72 -17.92
N THR A 157 -20.52 -28.18 -19.17
CA THR A 157 -21.64 -28.08 -20.11
C THR A 157 -22.62 -29.26 -20.07
N ARG A 158 -22.31 -30.35 -19.34
CA ARG A 158 -23.05 -31.63 -19.42
C ARG A 158 -23.60 -32.13 -18.10
N TRP A 159 -23.34 -31.44 -16.99
CA TRP A 159 -23.79 -31.85 -15.66
C TRP A 159 -24.39 -30.69 -14.88
N ASN A 160 -25.66 -30.85 -14.51
CA ASN A 160 -26.40 -29.99 -13.60
C ASN A 160 -27.39 -30.85 -12.80
N GLY A 161 -27.04 -31.23 -11.59
CA GLY A 161 -27.88 -32.04 -10.72
C GLY A 161 -27.11 -32.81 -9.64
N LEU A 162 -27.87 -33.48 -8.77
CA LEU A 162 -27.35 -34.41 -7.77
C LEU A 162 -27.02 -35.75 -8.41
N VAL A 163 -25.85 -36.29 -8.13
CA VAL A 163 -25.45 -37.66 -8.52
C VAL A 163 -25.51 -38.57 -7.30
N ALA A 164 -26.39 -39.57 -7.33
CA ALA A 164 -26.43 -40.66 -6.38
C ALA A 164 -25.55 -41.81 -6.89
N LEU A 165 -24.26 -41.76 -6.52
CA LEU A 165 -23.21 -42.63 -7.07
C LEU A 165 -23.44 -44.10 -6.73
N HIS A 166 -24.06 -44.43 -5.60
CA HIS A 166 -24.32 -45.81 -5.18
C HIS A 166 -25.80 -46.21 -5.29
N GLY A 167 -26.60 -45.39 -5.98
CA GLY A 167 -28.04 -45.58 -6.10
C GLY A 167 -28.82 -44.83 -5.02
N ALA A 168 -30.14 -44.83 -5.14
CA ALA A 168 -31.06 -44.18 -4.23
C ALA A 168 -32.23 -45.12 -3.88
N LEU A 169 -32.70 -45.08 -2.63
CA LEU A 169 -33.83 -45.89 -2.19
C LEU A 169 -35.08 -45.55 -3.01
N PRO A 170 -35.88 -46.53 -3.46
CA PRO A 170 -37.11 -46.26 -4.19
C PRO A 170 -38.20 -45.74 -3.24
N HIS A 171 -39.15 -44.93 -3.76
CA HIS A 171 -40.29 -44.43 -2.95
C HIS A 171 -41.19 -45.55 -2.43
N LYS A 172 -41.26 -46.65 -3.17
CA LYS A 172 -41.89 -47.90 -2.76
C LYS A 172 -40.85 -49.01 -2.89
N PRO A 173 -40.75 -49.95 -1.93
CA PRO A 173 -39.79 -51.04 -2.02
C PRO A 173 -40.09 -51.86 -3.27
N ASP A 174 -39.14 -51.84 -4.20
CA ASP A 174 -39.11 -52.60 -5.44
C ASP A 174 -37.81 -53.39 -5.47
N GLU A 175 -37.91 -54.69 -5.73
CA GLU A 175 -36.79 -55.63 -5.58
C GLU A 175 -35.69 -55.33 -6.61
N ASP A 176 -36.08 -55.01 -7.84
CA ASP A 176 -35.14 -54.64 -8.91
C ASP A 176 -34.43 -53.32 -8.62
N ALA A 177 -35.15 -52.32 -8.10
CA ALA A 177 -34.55 -51.04 -7.71
C ALA A 177 -33.57 -51.19 -6.52
N LEU A 178 -33.90 -52.04 -5.54
CA LEU A 178 -33.03 -52.32 -4.39
C LEU A 178 -31.77 -53.09 -4.77
N ASN A 179 -31.85 -53.94 -5.81
CA ASN A 179 -30.71 -54.69 -6.32
C ASN A 179 -29.67 -53.81 -7.05
N ARG A 180 -30.06 -52.60 -7.49
CA ARG A 180 -29.15 -51.63 -8.12
C ARG A 180 -28.29 -50.83 -7.14
N LEU A 181 -28.54 -50.96 -5.83
CA LEU A 181 -27.76 -50.26 -4.80
C LEU A 181 -26.37 -50.88 -4.65
N VAL A 182 -25.35 -50.06 -4.47
CA VAL A 182 -23.97 -50.52 -4.24
C VAL A 182 -23.71 -50.61 -2.73
N VAL A 183 -23.78 -51.81 -2.16
CA VAL A 183 -23.71 -52.01 -0.69
C VAL A 183 -22.70 -53.07 -0.29
N THR A 184 -22.63 -54.19 -1.02
CA THR A 184 -21.73 -55.31 -0.70
C THR A 184 -20.44 -55.27 -1.51
N SER A 185 -19.42 -56.04 -1.09
CA SER A 185 -18.15 -56.13 -1.83
C SER A 185 -18.34 -56.57 -3.28
N GLY A 186 -19.34 -57.44 -3.57
CA GLY A 186 -19.70 -57.81 -4.94
C GLY A 186 -20.20 -56.62 -5.78
N ASP A 187 -21.00 -55.74 -5.18
CA ASP A 187 -21.51 -54.55 -5.87
C ASP A 187 -20.40 -53.52 -6.13
N PHE A 188 -19.51 -53.30 -5.16
CA PHE A 188 -18.34 -52.44 -5.34
C PHE A 188 -17.44 -52.95 -6.47
N GLY A 189 -17.23 -54.26 -6.55
CA GLY A 189 -16.52 -54.89 -7.66
C GLY A 189 -17.20 -54.64 -9.01
N LEU A 190 -18.53 -54.75 -9.08
CA LEU A 190 -19.28 -54.44 -10.29
C LEU A 190 -19.12 -52.97 -10.70
N ALA A 191 -19.30 -52.04 -9.76
CA ALA A 191 -19.34 -50.60 -10.02
C ALA A 191 -17.97 -49.98 -10.36
N TYR A 192 -16.89 -50.41 -9.68
CA TYR A 192 -15.56 -49.82 -9.83
C TYR A 192 -14.61 -50.63 -10.71
N LEU A 193 -14.75 -51.97 -10.78
CA LEU A 193 -13.78 -52.83 -11.47
C LEU A 193 -14.30 -53.40 -12.80
N THR A 194 -15.51 -53.97 -12.78
CA THR A 194 -16.06 -54.72 -13.93
C THR A 194 -16.80 -53.81 -14.92
N GLU A 195 -17.89 -53.16 -14.50
CA GLU A 195 -18.67 -52.26 -15.35
C GLU A 195 -18.11 -50.82 -15.35
N ARG A 196 -17.34 -50.47 -14.32
CA ARG A 196 -16.54 -49.23 -14.20
C ARG A 196 -17.32 -47.93 -14.34
N TRP A 197 -18.65 -47.93 -14.22
CA TRP A 197 -19.45 -46.70 -14.34
C TRP A 197 -19.14 -45.72 -13.20
N ALA A 198 -18.93 -46.21 -11.97
CA ALA A 198 -18.50 -45.37 -10.85
C ALA A 198 -17.06 -44.89 -11.01
N ALA A 199 -16.13 -45.79 -11.37
CA ALA A 199 -14.72 -45.43 -11.59
C ALA A 199 -14.56 -44.35 -12.68
N ARG A 200 -15.21 -44.51 -13.84
CA ARG A 200 -15.14 -43.53 -14.94
C ARG A 200 -15.69 -42.16 -14.54
N PHE A 201 -16.77 -42.12 -13.76
CA PHE A 201 -17.33 -40.88 -13.26
C PHE A 201 -16.35 -40.19 -12.31
N VAL A 202 -15.77 -40.92 -11.36
CA VAL A 202 -14.81 -40.39 -10.38
C VAL A 202 -13.54 -39.89 -11.06
N SER A 203 -12.97 -40.63 -12.01
CA SER A 203 -11.78 -40.21 -12.76
C SER A 203 -12.00 -38.89 -13.48
N GLU A 204 -13.11 -38.74 -14.22
CA GLU A 204 -13.43 -37.47 -14.90
C GLU A 204 -13.76 -36.35 -13.92
N LEU A 205 -14.33 -36.66 -12.75
CA LEU A 205 -14.64 -35.68 -11.71
C LEU A 205 -13.35 -35.02 -11.19
N PHE A 206 -12.35 -35.84 -10.81
CA PHE A 206 -11.07 -35.37 -10.27
C PHE A 206 -10.17 -34.66 -11.29
N ARG A 207 -10.43 -34.83 -12.59
CA ARG A 207 -9.75 -34.06 -13.64
C ARG A 207 -10.30 -32.65 -13.81
N ASN A 208 -11.62 -32.48 -13.61
CA ASN A 208 -12.31 -31.24 -13.95
C ASN A 208 -12.66 -30.38 -12.73
N TYR A 209 -12.72 -30.97 -11.53
CA TYR A 209 -13.18 -30.31 -10.31
C TYR A 209 -12.30 -30.60 -9.10
N ILE A 210 -12.29 -29.65 -8.17
CA ILE A 210 -11.75 -29.84 -6.82
C ILE A 210 -12.84 -30.53 -5.99
N VAL A 211 -12.51 -31.66 -5.37
CA VAL A 211 -13.49 -32.48 -4.64
C VAL A 211 -13.36 -32.22 -3.14
N CYS A 212 -14.47 -31.94 -2.47
CA CYS A 212 -14.54 -31.75 -1.02
C CYS A 212 -15.42 -32.83 -0.37
N PHE A 213 -14.79 -33.75 0.36
CA PHE A 213 -15.46 -34.84 1.07
C PHE A 213 -16.06 -34.36 2.39
N VAL A 214 -17.35 -34.67 2.59
CA VAL A 214 -18.11 -34.32 3.80
C VAL A 214 -18.80 -35.56 4.36
N GLY A 215 -18.57 -35.86 5.63
CA GLY A 215 -19.23 -36.99 6.32
C GLY A 215 -18.63 -38.36 5.99
N TYR A 216 -17.33 -38.42 5.69
CA TYR A 216 -16.57 -39.65 5.48
C TYR A 216 -15.62 -39.93 6.64
N SER A 217 -15.46 -41.22 6.97
CA SER A 217 -14.34 -41.69 7.80
C SER A 217 -13.16 -42.05 6.90
N ILE A 218 -11.94 -41.95 7.43
CA ILE A 218 -10.75 -42.36 6.69
C ILE A 218 -10.80 -43.84 6.28
N ASN A 219 -11.44 -44.70 7.06
CA ASN A 219 -11.57 -46.14 6.77
C ASN A 219 -12.83 -46.50 5.98
N ASP A 220 -13.52 -45.51 5.41
CA ASP A 220 -14.69 -45.75 4.59
C ASP A 220 -14.34 -46.59 3.34
N PRO A 221 -15.02 -47.72 3.10
CA PRO A 221 -14.76 -48.59 1.94
C PRO A 221 -14.85 -47.85 0.61
N VAL A 222 -15.70 -46.83 0.51
CA VAL A 222 -15.86 -46.04 -0.71
C VAL A 222 -14.58 -45.30 -1.06
N LEU A 223 -13.95 -44.65 -0.08
CA LEU A 223 -12.69 -43.94 -0.29
C LEU A 223 -11.59 -44.88 -0.74
N ARG A 224 -11.53 -46.10 -0.20
CA ARG A 224 -10.56 -47.12 -0.64
C ARG A 224 -10.68 -47.38 -2.15
N TYR A 225 -11.87 -47.75 -2.63
CA TYR A 225 -12.09 -48.06 -4.05
C TYR A 225 -11.86 -46.85 -4.97
N MET A 226 -12.25 -45.65 -4.54
CA MET A 226 -11.99 -44.42 -5.30
C MET A 226 -10.50 -44.11 -5.43
N MET A 227 -9.75 -44.21 -4.33
CA MET A 227 -8.31 -43.90 -4.34
C MET A 227 -7.52 -44.93 -5.12
N ASP A 228 -7.90 -46.21 -5.05
CA ASP A 228 -7.28 -47.26 -5.88
C ASP A 228 -7.49 -46.99 -7.38
N ALA A 229 -8.69 -46.54 -7.78
CA ALA A 229 -8.99 -46.16 -9.15
C ALA A 229 -8.17 -44.94 -9.62
N LEU A 230 -8.06 -43.90 -8.79
CA LEU A 230 -7.26 -42.70 -9.09
C LEU A 230 -5.74 -42.99 -9.11
N ALA A 231 -5.26 -43.87 -8.23
CA ALA A 231 -3.86 -44.29 -8.21
C ALA A 231 -3.48 -45.02 -9.51
N ALA A 232 -4.38 -45.87 -10.02
CA ALA A 232 -4.20 -46.53 -11.32
C ALA A 232 -4.12 -45.51 -12.47
N ASP A 233 -4.97 -44.49 -12.48
CA ASP A 233 -4.95 -43.42 -13.49
C ASP A 233 -3.67 -42.57 -13.42
N ARG A 234 -3.17 -42.25 -12.22
CA ARG A 234 -1.89 -41.54 -12.04
C ARG A 234 -0.69 -42.34 -12.57
N MET A 235 -0.69 -43.67 -12.40
CA MET A 235 0.33 -44.54 -12.99
C MET A 235 0.33 -44.48 -14.52
N LEU A 236 -0.80 -44.14 -15.14
CA LEU A 236 -0.93 -43.92 -16.58
C LEU A 236 -0.56 -42.49 -17.02
N GLY A 237 -0.04 -41.66 -16.11
CA GLY A 237 0.45 -40.30 -16.40
C GLY A 237 -0.63 -39.21 -16.32
N GLU A 238 -1.80 -39.52 -15.76
CA GLU A 238 -2.90 -38.57 -15.66
C GLU A 238 -2.76 -37.63 -14.45
N THR A 239 -3.01 -36.34 -14.66
CA THR A 239 -2.99 -35.33 -13.60
C THR A 239 -4.38 -35.16 -12.99
N THR A 240 -4.47 -35.27 -11.67
CA THR A 240 -5.70 -35.07 -10.87
C THR A 240 -5.60 -33.78 -10.08
N LEU A 241 -6.70 -33.04 -9.95
CA LEU A 241 -6.81 -31.87 -9.08
C LEU A 241 -6.81 -32.26 -7.60
N GLN A 242 -6.58 -31.28 -6.73
CA GLN A 242 -6.54 -31.46 -5.27
C GLN A 242 -7.91 -31.89 -4.71
N ALA A 243 -7.88 -32.71 -3.65
CA ALA A 243 -9.05 -33.11 -2.88
C ALA A 243 -8.91 -32.70 -1.41
N TRP A 244 -10.04 -32.31 -0.82
CA TRP A 244 -10.19 -31.89 0.57
C TRP A 244 -11.14 -32.83 1.31
N ALA A 245 -10.98 -33.02 2.62
CA ALA A 245 -11.92 -33.78 3.44
C ALA A 245 -12.08 -33.20 4.83
N PHE A 246 -13.31 -33.01 5.30
CA PHE A 246 -13.56 -32.68 6.70
C PHE A 246 -13.36 -33.92 7.58
N GLY A 247 -12.32 -33.90 8.41
CA GLY A 247 -11.93 -35.02 9.28
C GLY A 247 -12.13 -34.70 10.75
N ASP A 248 -12.66 -35.65 11.52
CA ASP A 248 -12.70 -35.52 12.97
C ASP A 248 -11.31 -35.71 13.59
N CYS A 249 -11.04 -34.95 14.65
CA CYS A 249 -9.81 -35.08 15.41
C CYS A 249 -10.09 -34.99 16.92
N VAL A 250 -9.48 -35.91 17.67
CA VAL A 250 -9.40 -35.84 19.13
C VAL A 250 -8.22 -34.93 19.48
N PRO A 251 -8.37 -34.00 20.45
CA PRO A 251 -7.28 -33.10 20.85
C PRO A 251 -5.96 -33.85 21.09
N GLY A 252 -4.88 -33.38 20.48
CA GLY A 252 -3.54 -33.98 20.58
C GLY A 252 -3.19 -35.04 19.52
N GLN A 253 -4.09 -35.36 18.57
CA GLN A 253 -3.83 -36.34 17.48
C GLN A 253 -3.81 -35.73 16.07
N GLU A 254 -3.66 -34.40 15.96
CA GLU A 254 -3.82 -33.64 14.72
C GLU A 254 -2.76 -34.01 13.67
N GLU A 255 -1.50 -34.16 14.07
CA GLU A 255 -0.39 -34.48 13.17
C GLU A 255 -0.52 -35.90 12.59
N LEU A 256 -0.90 -36.87 13.43
CA LEU A 256 -1.12 -38.26 13.02
C LEU A 256 -2.27 -38.33 12.02
N LYS A 257 -3.42 -37.73 12.33
CA LYS A 257 -4.58 -37.69 11.42
C LYS A 257 -4.27 -36.99 10.10
N THR A 258 -3.50 -35.91 10.15
CA THR A 258 -3.06 -35.18 8.95
C THR A 258 -2.24 -36.08 8.03
N THR A 259 -1.33 -36.86 8.61
CA THR A 259 -0.45 -37.77 7.87
C THR A 259 -1.25 -38.91 7.24
N GLU A 260 -2.21 -39.48 7.96
CA GLU A 260 -3.07 -40.55 7.43
C GLU A 260 -3.88 -40.11 6.20
N TRP A 261 -4.49 -38.92 6.24
CA TRP A 261 -5.27 -38.40 5.11
C TRP A 261 -4.38 -38.03 3.92
N LYS A 262 -3.22 -37.40 4.17
CA LYS A 262 -2.25 -37.05 3.12
C LYS A 262 -1.70 -38.30 2.42
N ALA A 263 -1.50 -39.40 3.15
CA ALA A 263 -1.07 -40.67 2.57
C ALA A 263 -2.10 -41.24 1.56
N LYS A 264 -3.39 -40.89 1.70
CA LYS A 264 -4.45 -41.21 0.74
C LYS A 264 -4.62 -40.17 -0.37
N GLY A 265 -3.74 -39.17 -0.44
CA GLY A 265 -3.79 -38.12 -1.45
C GLY A 265 -4.89 -37.08 -1.23
N VAL A 266 -5.41 -36.94 -0.01
CA VAL A 266 -6.46 -35.98 0.36
C VAL A 266 -5.94 -35.05 1.45
N THR A 267 -6.24 -33.76 1.34
CA THR A 267 -5.85 -32.76 2.34
C THR A 267 -6.97 -32.63 3.38
N PRO A 268 -6.74 -32.94 4.67
CA PRO A 268 -7.80 -32.89 5.66
C PRO A 268 -8.04 -31.46 6.17
N ILE A 269 -9.29 -31.17 6.51
CA ILE A 269 -9.76 -30.02 7.28
C ILE A 269 -10.22 -30.57 8.63
N LEU A 270 -9.31 -30.57 9.60
CA LEU A 270 -9.55 -31.21 10.89
C LEU A 270 -10.44 -30.34 11.78
N TYR A 271 -11.32 -30.98 12.55
CA TYR A 271 -12.13 -30.29 13.56
C TYR A 271 -12.24 -31.11 14.85
N LYS A 272 -12.29 -30.39 15.99
CA LYS A 272 -12.26 -30.99 17.33
C LYS A 272 -13.61 -31.61 17.68
N VAL A 273 -13.60 -32.89 18.04
CA VAL A 273 -14.79 -33.65 18.49
C VAL A 273 -14.72 -33.92 19.99
N THR A 274 -15.82 -33.62 20.72
CA THR A 274 -15.96 -33.92 22.15
C THR A 274 -16.80 -35.19 22.37
N PRO A 275 -16.29 -36.22 23.08
CA PRO A 275 -16.97 -37.52 23.24
C PRO A 275 -18.36 -37.49 23.89
N HIS A 276 -18.69 -36.45 24.66
CA HIS A 276 -19.87 -36.42 25.54
C HIS A 276 -21.03 -35.52 25.06
N LYS A 277 -20.86 -34.73 23.98
CA LYS A 277 -21.90 -33.87 23.38
C LYS A 277 -21.89 -34.05 21.87
N LYS A 278 -23.02 -34.47 21.27
CA LYS A 278 -23.29 -34.60 19.82
C LYS A 278 -22.03 -34.44 18.93
N PRO A 279 -21.24 -35.49 18.69
CA PRO A 279 -19.81 -35.39 18.35
C PRO A 279 -19.47 -34.48 17.15
N HIS A 280 -20.35 -34.36 16.15
CA HIS A 280 -20.07 -33.61 14.91
C HIS A 280 -20.85 -32.29 14.76
N TRP A 281 -21.47 -31.77 15.82
CA TRP A 281 -22.33 -30.57 15.74
C TRP A 281 -21.61 -29.35 15.13
N ARG A 282 -20.32 -29.17 15.42
CA ARG A 282 -19.48 -28.08 14.88
C ARG A 282 -19.40 -28.11 13.36
N LEU A 283 -19.16 -29.28 12.75
CA LEU A 283 -19.13 -29.43 11.29
C LEU A 283 -20.47 -29.01 10.66
N HIS A 284 -21.58 -29.51 11.21
CA HIS A 284 -22.91 -29.20 10.68
C HIS A 284 -23.24 -27.70 10.78
N ASN A 285 -22.91 -27.07 11.92
CA ASN A 285 -23.09 -25.63 12.10
C ASN A 285 -22.18 -24.82 11.15
N THR A 286 -20.92 -25.23 10.96
CA THR A 286 -20.00 -24.57 10.03
C THR A 286 -20.51 -24.63 8.59
N LEU A 287 -21.01 -25.77 8.12
CA LEU A 287 -21.60 -25.89 6.78
C LEU A 287 -22.85 -25.01 6.65
N GLN A 288 -23.68 -24.95 7.69
CA GLN A 288 -24.86 -24.09 7.70
C GLN A 288 -24.45 -22.61 7.61
N SER A 289 -23.57 -22.14 8.49
CA SER A 289 -23.08 -20.77 8.54
C SER A 289 -22.35 -20.39 7.24
N TRP A 290 -21.52 -21.28 6.68
CA TRP A 290 -20.90 -21.09 5.37
C TRP A 290 -21.95 -20.93 4.27
N SER A 291 -22.99 -21.77 4.25
CA SER A 291 -24.06 -21.67 3.25
C SER A 291 -24.86 -20.37 3.36
N GLU A 292 -25.10 -19.88 4.57
CA GLU A 292 -25.81 -18.62 4.82
C GLU A 292 -24.94 -17.42 4.39
N THR A 293 -23.65 -17.46 4.73
CA THR A 293 -22.66 -16.46 4.32
C THR A 293 -22.53 -16.40 2.78
N TYR A 294 -22.48 -17.56 2.11
CA TYR A 294 -22.46 -17.65 0.65
C TYR A 294 -23.75 -17.14 0.02
N ARG A 295 -24.92 -17.42 0.62
CA ARG A 295 -26.23 -16.92 0.13
C ARG A 295 -26.26 -15.40 0.09
N ASP A 296 -25.74 -14.77 1.14
CA ASP A 296 -25.84 -13.34 1.37
C ASP A 296 -24.71 -12.56 0.67
N GLY A 297 -23.89 -13.20 -0.17
CA GLY A 297 -22.75 -12.58 -0.86
C GLY A 297 -21.59 -12.19 0.02
N MET A 298 -21.57 -12.70 1.25
CA MET A 298 -20.59 -12.31 2.26
C MET A 298 -19.22 -12.98 2.06
N THR A 299 -19.15 -14.07 1.28
CA THR A 299 -17.88 -14.67 0.81
C THR A 299 -17.48 -14.18 -0.58
N GLY A 300 -18.26 -13.26 -1.18
CA GLY A 300 -18.00 -12.73 -2.50
C GLY A 300 -16.74 -11.86 -2.54
N LYS A 301 -16.04 -11.85 -3.68
CA LYS A 301 -14.83 -11.04 -3.91
C LYS A 301 -14.98 -9.57 -3.48
N MET A 302 -16.11 -8.94 -3.78
CA MET A 302 -16.37 -7.55 -3.41
C MET A 302 -16.54 -7.37 -1.90
N ARG A 303 -17.19 -8.32 -1.21
CA ARG A 303 -17.28 -8.27 0.25
C ARG A 303 -15.91 -8.37 0.91
N MET A 304 -15.05 -9.27 0.41
CA MET A 304 -13.68 -9.39 0.91
C MET A 304 -12.91 -8.07 0.79
N VAL A 305 -13.16 -7.33 -0.30
CA VAL A 305 -12.64 -5.97 -0.48
C VAL A 305 -13.20 -5.06 0.62
N SER A 306 -14.52 -4.95 0.80
CA SER A 306 -15.12 -4.09 1.85
C SER A 306 -14.54 -4.36 3.25
N GLU A 307 -14.38 -5.64 3.61
CA GLU A 307 -13.93 -6.03 4.95
C GLU A 307 -12.43 -5.83 5.18
N SER A 308 -11.62 -5.80 4.11
CA SER A 308 -10.16 -5.76 4.21
C SER A 308 -9.55 -4.47 3.68
N ALA A 309 -10.29 -3.65 2.93
CA ALA A 309 -9.74 -2.49 2.23
C ALA A 309 -9.19 -1.43 3.20
N LEU A 310 -9.83 -1.25 4.35
CA LEU A 310 -9.36 -0.33 5.40
C LEU A 310 -8.18 -0.89 6.22
N ALA A 311 -7.89 -2.19 6.13
CA ALA A 311 -6.75 -2.80 6.78
C ALA A 311 -5.45 -2.44 6.07
N ARG A 312 -4.34 -2.39 6.80
CA ARG A 312 -2.99 -2.22 6.24
C ARG A 312 -2.45 -3.57 5.80
N PRO A 313 -1.83 -3.70 4.61
CA PRO A 313 -1.22 -4.96 4.20
C PRO A 313 -0.07 -5.33 5.14
N SER A 314 -0.25 -6.37 5.93
CA SER A 314 0.70 -6.86 6.93
C SER A 314 0.87 -8.37 6.81
N SER A 315 1.94 -8.91 7.38
CA SER A 315 2.10 -10.36 7.49
C SER A 315 1.13 -10.91 8.55
N SER A 316 0.68 -12.15 8.36
CA SER A 316 -0.16 -12.86 9.32
C SER A 316 0.32 -14.31 9.46
N THR A 317 -0.48 -15.16 10.12
CA THR A 317 -0.24 -16.61 10.17
C THR A 317 -0.40 -17.24 8.78
N THR A 318 0.14 -18.44 8.60
CA THR A 318 0.05 -19.13 7.31
C THR A 318 -1.38 -19.42 6.86
N GLU A 319 -2.30 -19.55 7.81
CA GLU A 319 -3.72 -19.84 7.60
C GLU A 319 -4.58 -18.58 7.35
N ASP A 320 -4.01 -17.37 7.49
CA ASP A 320 -4.71 -16.09 7.34
C ASP A 320 -3.99 -15.15 6.35
N ASP A 321 -3.92 -15.55 5.08
CA ASP A 321 -3.32 -14.75 4.01
C ASP A 321 -4.30 -13.70 3.45
N PHE A 322 -4.72 -12.76 4.30
CA PHE A 322 -5.68 -11.73 3.89
C PHE A 322 -5.18 -10.84 2.76
N VAL A 323 -3.86 -10.60 2.68
CA VAL A 323 -3.24 -9.88 1.56
C VAL A 323 -3.42 -10.70 0.27
N GLY A 324 -3.18 -12.02 0.32
CA GLY A 324 -3.49 -12.95 -0.75
C GLY A 324 -4.96 -12.95 -1.15
N ARG A 325 -5.90 -12.88 -0.20
CA ARG A 325 -7.35 -12.77 -0.46
C ARG A 325 -7.71 -11.48 -1.17
N MET A 326 -7.15 -10.36 -0.72
CA MET A 326 -7.36 -9.05 -1.31
C MET A 326 -6.82 -9.01 -2.75
N LEU A 327 -5.58 -9.50 -2.94
CA LEU A 327 -5.02 -9.70 -4.26
C LEU A 327 -5.90 -10.63 -5.10
N TRP A 328 -6.39 -11.75 -4.54
CA TRP A 328 -7.34 -12.69 -5.15
C TRP A 328 -8.54 -11.99 -5.76
N ALA A 329 -9.25 -11.24 -4.92
CA ALA A 329 -10.45 -10.50 -5.27
C ALA A 329 -10.20 -9.47 -6.39
N LEU A 330 -9.10 -8.71 -6.32
CA LEU A 330 -8.82 -7.63 -7.30
C LEU A 330 -8.50 -8.12 -8.70
N ALA A 331 -7.91 -9.32 -8.86
CA ALA A 331 -7.61 -9.82 -10.20
C ALA A 331 -8.83 -10.40 -10.93
N ASP A 332 -10.04 -10.14 -10.45
CA ASP A 332 -11.24 -10.49 -11.19
C ASP A 332 -11.28 -9.77 -12.55
N LYS A 333 -11.50 -10.53 -13.62
CA LYS A 333 -11.44 -10.03 -15.00
C LYS A 333 -12.51 -8.96 -15.30
N THR A 334 -13.61 -8.94 -14.54
CA THR A 334 -14.64 -7.91 -14.70
C THR A 334 -14.13 -6.53 -14.26
N GLY A 335 -13.15 -6.48 -13.35
CA GLY A 335 -12.68 -5.26 -12.69
C GLY A 335 -13.61 -4.74 -11.60
N ALA A 336 -14.75 -5.39 -11.37
CA ALA A 336 -15.77 -4.88 -10.45
C ALA A 336 -15.29 -4.83 -8.97
N PRO A 337 -14.54 -5.82 -8.44
CA PRO A 337 -13.92 -5.70 -7.10
C PRO A 337 -12.87 -4.57 -7.01
N ALA A 338 -12.15 -4.30 -8.11
CA ALA A 338 -11.17 -3.21 -8.15
C ALA A 338 -11.84 -1.83 -8.22
N ARG A 339 -12.98 -1.73 -8.91
CA ARG A 339 -13.86 -0.56 -8.88
C ARG A 339 -14.31 -0.28 -7.46
N HIS A 340 -14.88 -1.30 -6.80
CA HIS A 340 -15.35 -1.20 -5.42
C HIS A 340 -14.23 -0.74 -4.49
N PHE A 341 -13.03 -1.36 -4.57
CA PHE A 341 -11.87 -0.93 -3.80
C PHE A 341 -11.54 0.56 -3.99
N ALA A 342 -11.59 1.07 -5.22
CA ALA A 342 -11.26 2.46 -5.51
C ALA A 342 -12.30 3.47 -4.99
N GLU A 343 -13.56 3.04 -4.90
CA GLU A 343 -14.72 3.87 -4.55
C GLU A 343 -15.06 3.82 -3.03
N ILE A 344 -14.47 2.89 -2.27
CA ILE A 344 -14.66 2.81 -0.80
C ILE A 344 -14.24 4.12 -0.10
N ASN A 345 -15.05 4.49 0.90
CA ASN A 345 -14.83 5.60 1.81
C ASN A 345 -14.86 5.11 3.27
N PRO A 346 -13.89 5.49 4.13
CA PRO A 346 -12.69 6.27 3.79
C PRO A 346 -11.76 5.53 2.81
N VAL A 347 -10.94 6.29 2.08
CA VAL A 347 -10.09 5.74 1.01
C VAL A 347 -9.14 4.65 1.54
N PRO A 348 -8.96 3.53 0.83
CA PRO A 348 -7.98 2.52 1.23
C PRO A 348 -6.54 3.09 1.27
N PRO A 349 -5.72 2.70 2.25
CA PRO A 349 -4.40 3.27 2.51
C PRO A 349 -3.40 2.96 1.39
N LEU A 350 -2.52 3.93 1.07
CA LEU A 350 -1.55 3.83 -0.03
C LEU A 350 -0.55 2.67 0.15
N GLU A 351 -0.36 2.18 1.37
CA GLU A 351 0.47 1.03 1.72
C GLU A 351 0.11 -0.24 0.92
N TRP A 352 -1.14 -0.39 0.47
CA TRP A 352 -1.52 -1.44 -0.48
C TRP A 352 -0.69 -1.42 -1.77
N LEU A 353 -0.32 -0.23 -2.27
CA LEU A 353 0.53 -0.07 -3.44
C LEU A 353 1.95 -0.55 -3.16
N THR A 354 2.56 -0.06 -2.07
CA THR A 354 3.99 -0.21 -1.78
C THR A 354 4.34 -1.58 -1.20
N HIS A 355 3.48 -2.17 -0.37
CA HIS A 355 3.74 -3.42 0.36
C HIS A 355 3.02 -4.65 -0.20
N ALA A 356 2.01 -4.50 -1.05
CA ALA A 356 1.27 -5.65 -1.60
C ALA A 356 1.24 -5.65 -3.14
N PHE A 357 0.70 -4.62 -3.76
CA PHE A 357 0.42 -4.61 -5.20
C PHE A 357 1.67 -4.53 -6.07
N SER A 358 2.74 -3.89 -5.57
CA SER A 358 4.05 -3.81 -6.25
C SER A 358 4.88 -5.07 -6.10
N GLU A 359 4.62 -5.91 -5.10
CA GLU A 359 5.44 -7.09 -4.83
C GLU A 359 5.22 -8.20 -5.85
N ALA A 360 6.30 -8.80 -6.33
CA ALA A 360 6.26 -9.85 -7.34
C ALA A 360 5.86 -11.22 -6.73
N ARG A 361 4.61 -11.32 -6.28
CA ARG A 361 4.03 -12.49 -5.60
C ARG A 361 3.52 -13.57 -6.55
N PHE A 362 3.06 -13.20 -7.74
CA PHE A 362 2.47 -14.13 -8.71
C PHE A 362 3.54 -14.88 -9.52
N ARG A 363 3.22 -16.12 -9.89
CA ARG A 363 4.09 -17.06 -10.61
C ARG A 363 3.41 -17.59 -11.89
N HIS A 364 4.07 -18.50 -12.59
CA HIS A 364 3.55 -19.17 -13.80
C HIS A 364 2.14 -19.76 -13.63
N CYS A 365 1.83 -20.35 -12.47
CA CYS A 365 0.52 -20.93 -12.19
C CYS A 365 -0.62 -19.89 -12.16
N ASP A 366 -0.29 -18.62 -11.91
CA ASP A 366 -1.27 -17.54 -11.77
C ASP A 366 -1.65 -16.89 -13.10
N LEU A 367 -0.94 -17.20 -14.21
CA LEU A 367 -1.18 -16.60 -15.52
C LEU A 367 -2.64 -16.70 -15.98
N ASN A 368 -3.26 -17.87 -15.80
CA ASN A 368 -4.63 -18.13 -16.22
C ASN A 368 -5.65 -17.20 -15.53
N ARG A 369 -5.33 -16.76 -14.31
CA ARG A 369 -6.14 -15.84 -13.51
C ARG A 369 -6.26 -14.48 -14.17
N PHE A 370 -5.16 -14.01 -14.77
CA PHE A 370 -5.10 -12.78 -15.57
C PHE A 370 -5.51 -12.97 -17.03
N GLY A 371 -6.06 -14.14 -17.37
CA GLY A 371 -6.51 -14.44 -18.74
C GLY A 371 -5.38 -14.76 -19.71
N ILE A 372 -4.19 -15.09 -19.19
CA ILE A 372 -3.03 -15.46 -19.99
C ILE A 372 -2.93 -16.99 -19.99
N PRO A 373 -2.98 -17.67 -21.14
CA PRO A 373 -2.82 -19.11 -21.18
C PRO A 373 -1.40 -19.50 -20.74
N ALA A 374 -1.29 -20.33 -19.71
CA ALA A 374 -0.01 -20.86 -19.27
C ALA A 374 0.58 -21.81 -20.32
N SER A 375 1.88 -21.70 -20.60
CA SER A 375 2.61 -22.69 -21.41
C SER A 375 2.62 -24.07 -20.73
N LEU A 376 2.70 -25.13 -21.53
CA LEU A 376 2.85 -26.51 -21.06
C LEU A 376 4.16 -26.70 -20.27
N GLU A 377 5.21 -25.94 -20.63
CA GLU A 377 6.45 -25.87 -19.86
C GLU A 377 6.36 -24.73 -18.84
N ALA A 378 6.57 -25.05 -17.55
CA ALA A 378 6.51 -24.09 -16.47
C ALA A 378 7.78 -23.21 -16.42
N ASP A 379 7.63 -21.89 -16.47
CA ASP A 379 8.73 -20.97 -16.20
C ASP A 379 8.81 -20.67 -14.69
N GLU A 380 9.64 -21.42 -13.97
CA GLU A 380 9.85 -21.23 -12.53
C GLU A 380 10.48 -19.87 -12.17
N LYS A 381 11.09 -19.17 -13.14
CA LYS A 381 11.71 -17.85 -12.91
C LYS A 381 10.71 -16.71 -13.06
N LEU A 382 9.56 -16.95 -13.69
CA LEU A 382 8.55 -15.93 -13.90
C LEU A 382 7.97 -15.48 -12.55
N LYS A 383 8.20 -14.19 -12.23
CA LYS A 383 7.58 -13.49 -11.11
C LYS A 383 7.03 -12.15 -11.59
N PHE A 384 5.84 -11.81 -11.13
CA PHE A 384 5.17 -10.56 -11.48
C PHE A 384 4.21 -10.12 -10.37
N SER A 385 3.76 -8.87 -10.42
CA SER A 385 2.91 -8.25 -9.39
C SER A 385 1.53 -7.92 -9.92
N LEU A 386 0.63 -7.34 -9.10
CA LEU A 386 -0.69 -6.95 -9.58
C LEU A 386 -0.58 -5.82 -10.61
N ILE A 387 0.36 -4.90 -10.42
CA ILE A 387 0.51 -3.65 -11.19
C ILE A 387 1.68 -3.66 -12.21
N ASP A 388 2.53 -4.69 -12.21
CA ASP A 388 3.51 -5.01 -13.25
C ASP A 388 3.34 -6.47 -13.66
N ARG A 389 2.53 -6.71 -14.70
CA ARG A 389 2.15 -8.06 -15.15
C ARG A 389 2.23 -8.26 -16.67
N PRO A 390 2.43 -9.50 -17.15
CA PRO A 390 2.42 -9.79 -18.58
C PRO A 390 1.05 -9.50 -19.18
N THR A 391 1.02 -9.20 -20.48
CA THR A 391 -0.20 -9.04 -21.26
C THR A 391 -0.70 -10.38 -21.81
N PRO A 392 -2.00 -10.52 -22.14
CA PRO A 392 -2.53 -11.71 -22.82
C PRO A 392 -1.81 -12.08 -24.13
N TYR A 393 -1.22 -11.08 -24.80
CA TYR A 393 -0.35 -11.29 -25.95
C TYR A 393 1.12 -11.36 -25.51
N GLY A 394 1.77 -12.50 -25.73
CA GLY A 394 3.12 -12.78 -25.21
C GLY A 394 4.26 -11.95 -25.81
N LEU A 395 4.03 -11.25 -26.93
CA LEU A 395 5.01 -10.31 -27.52
C LEU A 395 4.70 -8.84 -27.16
N ALA A 396 3.58 -8.56 -26.51
CA ALA A 396 3.28 -7.19 -26.08
C ALA A 396 4.11 -6.85 -24.83
N PRO A 397 4.47 -5.56 -24.65
CA PRO A 397 5.10 -5.10 -23.43
C PRO A 397 4.23 -5.41 -22.21
N LYS A 398 4.85 -5.55 -21.04
CA LYS A 398 4.12 -5.74 -19.79
C LYS A 398 3.16 -4.56 -19.53
N MET A 399 2.01 -4.87 -18.96
CA MET A 399 1.07 -3.87 -18.47
C MET A 399 1.58 -3.32 -17.14
N ARG A 400 1.80 -2.00 -17.08
CA ARG A 400 2.44 -1.30 -15.95
C ARG A 400 1.77 0.04 -15.68
N LEU A 401 1.52 0.37 -14.41
CA LEU A 401 1.00 1.69 -14.00
C LEU A 401 2.03 2.82 -14.15
N ALA A 402 3.32 2.51 -13.99
CA ALA A 402 4.44 3.44 -14.20
C ALA A 402 5.65 2.69 -14.76
N SER A 403 6.46 3.35 -15.58
CA SER A 403 7.68 2.75 -16.15
C SER A 403 8.72 3.82 -16.52
N GLY A 404 9.86 3.40 -17.10
CA GLY A 404 10.90 4.30 -17.62
C GLY A 404 10.66 4.77 -19.06
N VAL A 405 9.66 4.23 -19.74
CA VAL A 405 9.30 4.56 -21.13
C VAL A 405 7.81 4.85 -21.20
N ALA A 406 7.39 5.70 -22.13
CA ALA A 406 5.95 5.90 -22.38
C ALA A 406 5.31 4.54 -22.71
N ASN A 407 4.40 4.10 -21.83
CA ASN A 407 3.65 2.86 -22.01
C ASN A 407 2.26 3.21 -22.53
N THR A 408 1.93 2.75 -23.73
CA THR A 408 0.63 2.94 -24.37
C THR A 408 -0.16 1.64 -24.47
N VAL A 409 0.26 0.59 -23.74
CA VAL A 409 -0.46 -0.69 -23.70
C VAL A 409 -1.83 -0.47 -23.07
N GLN A 410 -2.89 -0.92 -23.75
CA GLN A 410 -4.24 -0.81 -23.23
C GLN A 410 -4.36 -1.47 -21.85
N MET A 411 -4.84 -0.70 -20.86
CA MET A 411 -5.14 -1.19 -19.52
C MET A 411 -6.41 -2.05 -19.52
N ASP A 412 -6.42 -3.07 -18.67
CA ASP A 412 -7.67 -3.74 -18.31
C ASP A 412 -8.44 -2.94 -17.26
N ASN A 413 -9.66 -3.39 -16.96
CA ASN A 413 -10.54 -2.74 -15.98
C ASN A 413 -9.89 -2.64 -14.60
N VAL A 414 -9.12 -3.66 -14.19
CA VAL A 414 -8.46 -3.69 -12.88
C VAL A 414 -7.45 -2.55 -12.74
N MET A 415 -6.52 -2.40 -13.71
CA MET A 415 -5.55 -1.30 -13.67
C MET A 415 -6.20 0.07 -13.77
N SER A 416 -7.29 0.18 -14.54
CA SER A 416 -8.03 1.43 -14.72
C SER A 416 -8.65 1.90 -13.40
N HIS A 417 -9.28 0.98 -12.64
CA HIS A 417 -9.85 1.32 -11.34
C HIS A 417 -8.78 1.57 -10.28
N LEU A 418 -7.68 0.81 -10.26
CA LEU A 418 -6.55 1.11 -9.38
C LEU A 418 -5.94 2.49 -9.67
N SER A 419 -5.94 2.93 -10.93
CA SER A 419 -5.50 4.29 -11.29
C SER A 419 -6.42 5.38 -10.70
N ARG A 420 -7.74 5.13 -10.62
CA ARG A 420 -8.69 6.04 -9.96
C ARG A 420 -8.51 6.09 -8.44
N TRP A 421 -8.09 4.98 -7.84
CA TRP A 421 -7.72 4.96 -6.42
C TRP A 421 -6.47 5.82 -6.15
N LEU A 422 -5.45 5.74 -7.01
CA LEU A 422 -4.19 6.48 -6.82
C LEU A 422 -4.38 8.01 -6.84
N ILE A 423 -5.31 8.55 -7.64
CA ILE A 423 -5.57 10.00 -7.67
C ILE A 423 -6.24 10.53 -6.39
N ARG A 424 -6.62 9.65 -5.46
CA ARG A 424 -7.11 10.02 -4.12
C ARG A 424 -5.98 10.16 -3.09
N HIS A 425 -4.73 10.03 -3.53
CA HIS A 425 -3.51 10.12 -2.71
C HIS A 425 -2.49 11.14 -3.26
N LEU A 426 -2.92 12.14 -4.03
CA LEU A 426 -2.03 13.10 -4.71
C LEU A 426 -1.20 13.96 -3.74
N ASN A 427 -1.61 14.13 -2.48
CA ASN A 427 -0.83 14.85 -1.49
C ASN A 427 0.23 13.98 -0.79
N ASP A 428 0.22 12.66 -0.99
CA ASP A 428 1.18 11.76 -0.37
C ASP A 428 2.49 11.69 -1.19
N PRO A 429 3.65 12.14 -0.64
CA PRO A 429 4.92 12.11 -1.35
C PRO A 429 5.40 10.69 -1.68
N GLN A 430 4.91 9.65 -0.97
CA GLN A 430 5.27 8.26 -1.27
C GLN A 430 4.77 7.82 -2.64
N LEU A 431 3.60 8.30 -3.09
CA LEU A 431 3.07 7.97 -4.41
C LEU A 431 3.97 8.52 -5.52
N LEU A 432 4.39 9.78 -5.39
CA LEU A 432 5.32 10.41 -6.34
C LEU A 432 6.66 9.66 -6.36
N MET A 433 7.20 9.34 -5.19
CA MET A 433 8.45 8.59 -5.07
C MET A 433 8.34 7.17 -5.64
N TRP A 434 7.19 6.52 -5.48
CA TRP A 434 6.92 5.22 -6.09
C TRP A 434 6.98 5.33 -7.62
N ILE A 435 6.30 6.30 -8.25
CA ILE A 435 6.35 6.52 -9.71
C ILE A 435 7.79 6.77 -10.18
N VAL A 436 8.54 7.61 -9.47
CA VAL A 436 9.96 7.88 -9.77
C VAL A 436 10.80 6.60 -9.69
N SER A 437 10.57 5.76 -8.68
CA SER A 437 11.28 4.49 -8.52
C SER A 437 10.97 3.50 -9.65
N GLN A 438 9.79 3.58 -10.27
CA GLN A 438 9.41 2.77 -11.43
C GLN A 438 9.95 3.32 -12.77
N GLY A 439 10.54 4.51 -12.79
CA GLY A 439 11.14 5.12 -13.97
C GLY A 439 10.65 6.53 -14.32
N GLY A 440 9.72 7.08 -13.53
CA GLY A 440 9.29 8.48 -13.61
C GLY A 440 8.25 8.80 -14.69
N VAL A 441 7.80 7.81 -15.47
CA VAL A 441 6.76 7.99 -16.49
C VAL A 441 5.52 7.18 -16.09
N PRO A 442 4.42 7.82 -15.63
CA PRO A 442 3.15 7.13 -15.42
C PRO A 442 2.58 6.63 -16.75
N HIS A 443 1.69 5.65 -16.69
CA HIS A 443 0.93 5.24 -17.86
C HIS A 443 0.04 6.37 -18.38
N SER A 444 -0.18 6.46 -19.69
CA SER A 444 -0.94 7.56 -20.31
C SER A 444 -2.35 7.77 -19.73
N TYR A 445 -3.06 6.68 -19.41
CA TYR A 445 -4.36 6.74 -18.73
C TYR A 445 -4.27 7.36 -17.33
N LEU A 446 -3.25 6.99 -16.54
CA LEU A 446 -3.04 7.54 -15.19
C LEU A 446 -2.62 9.02 -15.27
N GLU A 447 -1.76 9.37 -16.23
CA GLU A 447 -1.40 10.76 -16.53
C GLU A 447 -2.62 11.63 -16.82
N SER A 448 -3.52 11.18 -17.71
CA SER A 448 -4.76 11.89 -18.01
C SER A 448 -5.66 12.03 -16.78
N LEU A 449 -5.77 10.99 -15.94
CA LEU A 449 -6.56 11.05 -14.71
C LEU A 449 -5.99 12.04 -13.69
N ILE A 450 -4.66 12.07 -13.50
CA ILE A 450 -4.01 13.04 -12.61
C ILE A 450 -4.28 14.46 -13.11
N GLU A 451 -4.14 14.72 -14.42
CA GLU A 451 -4.38 16.04 -14.99
C GLU A 451 -5.84 16.50 -14.82
N ILE A 452 -6.80 15.63 -15.13
CA ILE A 452 -8.24 15.91 -14.94
C ILE A 452 -8.52 16.24 -13.47
N GLN A 453 -8.00 15.43 -12.54
CA GLN A 453 -8.24 15.62 -11.12
C GLN A 453 -7.62 16.92 -10.59
N LEU A 454 -6.39 17.25 -10.99
CA LEU A 454 -5.76 18.52 -10.60
C LEU A 454 -6.56 19.72 -11.11
N ASN A 455 -7.07 19.65 -12.34
CA ASN A 455 -7.89 20.73 -12.92
C ASN A 455 -9.24 20.87 -12.20
N HIS A 456 -9.88 19.75 -11.85
CA HIS A 456 -11.11 19.74 -11.07
C HIS A 456 -10.91 20.34 -9.66
N LEU A 457 -9.87 19.92 -8.94
CA LEU A 457 -9.55 20.50 -7.62
C LEU A 457 -9.22 21.99 -7.70
N ALA A 458 -8.54 22.43 -8.77
CA ALA A 458 -8.26 23.83 -9.02
C ALA A 458 -9.54 24.64 -9.32
N SER A 459 -10.54 24.09 -10.02
CA SER A 459 -11.82 24.77 -10.20
C SER A 459 -12.59 24.91 -8.89
N LEU A 460 -12.61 23.87 -8.04
CA LEU A 460 -13.28 23.94 -6.74
C LEU A 460 -12.70 25.03 -5.83
N ARG A 461 -11.36 25.17 -5.81
CA ARG A 461 -10.69 26.25 -5.07
C ARG A 461 -11.03 27.63 -5.63
N ARG A 462 -11.07 27.78 -6.95
CA ARG A 462 -11.36 29.07 -7.62
C ARG A 462 -12.79 29.53 -7.37
N ASP A 463 -13.73 28.60 -7.40
CA ASP A 463 -15.17 28.87 -7.27
C ASP A 463 -15.61 29.00 -5.80
N GLY A 464 -14.68 28.87 -4.84
CA GLY A 464 -14.96 29.04 -3.41
C GLY A 464 -15.77 27.89 -2.79
N ARG A 465 -15.78 26.70 -3.42
CA ARG A 465 -16.58 25.54 -2.99
C ARG A 465 -15.92 24.80 -1.82
N SER A 466 -15.89 25.45 -0.66
CA SER A 466 -15.21 24.95 0.54
C SER A 466 -15.85 23.69 1.14
N LEU A 467 -17.15 23.45 0.91
CA LEU A 467 -17.86 22.27 1.41
C LEU A 467 -17.47 21.00 0.64
N GLU A 468 -17.48 21.01 -0.69
CA GLU A 468 -17.04 19.87 -1.53
C GLU A 468 -15.58 19.48 -1.23
N LEU A 469 -14.70 20.47 -1.04
CA LEU A 469 -13.30 20.21 -0.66
C LEU A 469 -13.19 19.58 0.74
N LYS A 470 -14.01 20.01 1.70
CA LYS A 470 -14.06 19.39 3.03
C LYS A 470 -14.55 17.96 2.94
N GLU A 471 -15.58 17.69 2.14
CA GLU A 471 -16.11 16.33 1.94
C GLU A 471 -15.06 15.39 1.33
N ILE A 472 -14.35 15.83 0.29
CA ILE A 472 -13.23 15.07 -0.29
C ILE A 472 -12.17 14.77 0.78
N LEU A 473 -11.81 15.77 1.60
CA LEU A 473 -10.81 15.61 2.66
C LEU A 473 -11.28 14.68 3.79
N THR A 474 -12.57 14.68 4.14
CA THR A 474 -13.14 13.78 5.15
C THR A 474 -12.95 12.32 4.74
N HIS A 475 -13.18 11.98 3.47
CA HIS A 475 -13.07 10.59 3.00
C HIS A 475 -11.70 10.24 2.42
N ALA A 476 -10.91 11.21 1.98
CA ALA A 476 -9.58 11.02 1.42
C ALA A 476 -8.65 12.19 1.82
N PRO A 477 -8.00 12.12 3.00
CA PRO A 477 -7.22 13.23 3.54
C PRO A 477 -6.04 13.64 2.64
N ASN A 478 -5.51 12.70 1.84
CA ASN A 478 -4.42 12.94 0.90
C ASN A 478 -4.87 13.18 -0.55
N ALA A 479 -6.18 13.36 -0.82
CA ALA A 479 -6.65 13.58 -2.19
C ALA A 479 -6.34 14.98 -2.73
N VAL A 480 -6.28 15.98 -1.85
CA VAL A 480 -6.08 17.38 -2.22
C VAL A 480 -4.61 17.76 -2.03
N PRO A 481 -3.81 17.92 -3.09
CA PRO A 481 -2.38 18.22 -2.96
C PRO A 481 -2.15 19.65 -2.45
N THR A 482 -1.10 19.87 -1.64
CA THR A 482 -0.62 21.24 -1.37
C THR A 482 -0.15 21.92 -2.65
N ILE A 483 0.06 23.24 -2.59
CA ILE A 483 0.54 24.02 -3.75
C ILE A 483 1.88 23.46 -4.26
N GLU A 484 2.78 23.10 -3.35
CA GLU A 484 4.07 22.52 -3.68
C GLU A 484 3.94 21.14 -4.33
N MET A 485 3.05 20.28 -3.81
CA MET A 485 2.78 18.97 -4.41
C MET A 485 2.14 19.10 -5.80
N GLU A 486 1.22 20.05 -6.00
CA GLU A 486 0.63 20.32 -7.31
C GLU A 486 1.71 20.74 -8.34
N VAL A 487 2.66 21.60 -7.94
CA VAL A 487 3.80 21.98 -8.80
C VAL A 487 4.63 20.75 -9.16
N LEU A 488 4.95 19.88 -8.21
CA LEU A 488 5.70 18.66 -8.46
C LEU A 488 4.98 17.70 -9.42
N TRP A 489 3.66 17.54 -9.28
CA TRP A 489 2.86 16.77 -10.24
C TRP A 489 2.93 17.37 -11.64
N ARG A 490 2.78 18.69 -11.79
CA ARG A 490 2.89 19.36 -13.10
C ARG A 490 4.29 19.23 -13.70
N ILE A 491 5.34 19.21 -12.89
CA ILE A 491 6.72 18.95 -13.35
C ILE A 491 6.87 17.49 -13.82
N LEU A 492 6.29 16.52 -13.11
CA LEU A 492 6.26 15.12 -13.52
C LEU A 492 5.52 14.94 -14.86
N LEU A 493 4.30 15.47 -14.98
CA LEU A 493 3.46 15.36 -16.18
C LEU A 493 4.06 16.06 -17.39
N SER A 494 4.83 17.14 -17.21
CA SER A 494 5.57 17.78 -18.30
C SER A 494 6.82 17.01 -18.77
N GLY A 495 7.07 15.82 -18.21
CA GLY A 495 8.23 14.99 -18.52
C GLY A 495 9.54 15.63 -18.03
N ARG A 496 9.50 16.54 -17.05
CA ARG A 496 10.66 17.26 -16.53
C ARG A 496 11.29 16.60 -15.30
N VAL A 497 10.84 15.41 -14.89
CA VAL A 497 11.50 14.62 -13.84
C VAL A 497 12.55 13.69 -14.45
N LYS A 498 13.73 13.58 -13.83
CA LYS A 498 14.83 12.73 -14.31
C LYS A 498 14.56 11.26 -14.02
N SER A 499 14.64 10.43 -15.06
CA SER A 499 14.61 8.98 -14.91
C SER A 499 15.91 8.45 -14.30
N LEU A 500 15.81 7.44 -13.43
CA LEU A 500 16.97 6.76 -12.84
C LEU A 500 17.61 5.75 -13.80
N TYR A 501 16.95 5.44 -14.92
CA TYR A 501 17.52 4.59 -15.96
C TYR A 501 18.56 5.38 -16.77
N GLN A 502 19.76 4.80 -16.92
CA GLN A 502 20.91 5.50 -17.52
C GLN A 502 20.69 5.79 -19.00
N HIS A 503 20.70 7.06 -19.39
CA HIS A 503 20.80 7.48 -20.79
C HIS A 503 22.26 7.77 -21.15
N THR A 504 22.90 6.87 -21.92
CA THR A 504 24.24 7.09 -22.53
C THR A 504 24.19 7.96 -23.80
N GLY A 505 23.15 8.79 -23.92
CA GLY A 505 22.81 9.50 -25.16
C GLY A 505 23.92 10.44 -25.65
N LEU A 506 24.53 11.22 -24.75
CA LEU A 506 25.49 12.26 -25.10
C LEU A 506 26.80 11.74 -25.73
N HIS A 507 27.34 10.61 -25.25
CA HIS A 507 28.52 9.99 -25.87
C HIS A 507 28.21 9.45 -27.26
N SER A 508 27.05 8.83 -27.44
CA SER A 508 26.61 8.34 -28.75
C SER A 508 26.42 9.49 -29.76
N TRP A 509 25.86 10.61 -29.29
CA TRP A 509 25.71 11.83 -30.05
C TRP A 509 27.06 12.41 -30.46
N LEU A 510 28.02 12.52 -29.52
CA LEU A 510 29.36 13.03 -29.80
C LEU A 510 30.07 12.19 -30.87
N SER A 511 29.91 10.86 -30.83
CA SER A 511 30.49 9.97 -31.84
C SER A 511 29.94 10.24 -33.24
N ARG A 512 28.62 10.49 -33.38
CA ARG A 512 27.99 10.80 -34.67
C ARG A 512 28.38 12.18 -35.19
N VAL A 513 28.48 13.18 -34.31
CA VAL A 513 28.95 14.52 -34.70
C VAL A 513 30.41 14.47 -35.18
N ARG A 514 31.25 13.60 -34.60
CA ARG A 514 32.63 13.40 -35.05
C ARG A 514 32.72 12.76 -36.44
N THR A 515 31.78 11.89 -36.82
CA THR A 515 31.78 11.25 -38.14
C THR A 515 31.10 12.11 -39.21
N ASP A 516 29.97 12.72 -38.87
CA ASP A 516 29.04 13.30 -39.84
C ASP A 516 29.10 14.85 -39.88
N GLY A 517 29.79 15.46 -38.91
CA GLY A 517 29.81 16.90 -38.71
C GLY A 517 28.54 17.43 -38.03
N MET A 518 28.56 18.72 -37.68
CA MET A 518 27.45 19.36 -36.96
C MET A 518 26.31 19.74 -37.93
N SER A 519 25.10 19.21 -37.68
CA SER A 519 23.89 19.48 -38.47
C SER A 519 22.79 20.11 -37.61
N VAL A 520 21.72 20.59 -38.24
CA VAL A 520 20.53 21.09 -37.51
C VAL A 520 19.91 19.99 -36.64
N LEU A 521 19.86 18.74 -37.12
CA LEU A 521 19.34 17.60 -36.36
C LEU A 521 20.20 17.34 -35.12
N HIS A 522 21.53 17.35 -35.27
CA HIS A 522 22.45 17.20 -34.15
C HIS A 522 22.30 18.33 -33.12
N ARG A 523 22.00 19.56 -33.56
CA ARG A 523 21.75 20.72 -32.67
C ARG A 523 20.47 20.52 -31.85
N LEU A 524 19.39 20.09 -32.48
CA LEU A 524 18.12 19.78 -31.80
C LEU A 524 18.27 18.62 -30.82
N GLU A 525 19.01 17.57 -31.20
CA GLU A 525 19.30 16.44 -30.32
C GLU A 525 20.13 16.87 -29.10
N LEU A 526 21.15 17.71 -29.29
CA LEU A 526 21.94 18.26 -28.18
C LEU A 526 21.07 19.04 -27.20
N ARG A 527 20.14 19.86 -27.69
CA ARG A 527 19.20 20.60 -26.83
C ARG A 527 18.33 19.67 -26.00
N SER A 528 17.86 18.55 -26.57
CA SER A 528 17.11 17.54 -25.81
C SER A 528 17.98 16.86 -24.75
N LEU A 529 19.21 16.48 -25.10
CA LEU A 529 20.13 15.78 -24.20
C LEU A 529 20.62 16.65 -23.03
N LEU A 530 20.57 17.97 -23.19
CA LEU A 530 20.93 18.96 -22.17
C LEU A 530 19.70 19.61 -21.52
N ALA A 531 18.49 19.13 -21.80
CA ALA A 531 17.28 19.69 -21.21
C ALA A 531 17.33 19.58 -19.68
N PRO A 532 16.95 20.63 -18.94
CA PRO A 532 16.90 20.56 -17.48
C PRO A 532 15.79 19.62 -17.02
N LYS A 533 16.12 18.83 -16.00
CA LYS A 533 15.26 17.86 -15.32
C LYS A 533 15.37 18.01 -13.81
N LEU A 534 14.34 17.61 -13.10
CA LEU A 534 14.28 17.54 -11.64
C LEU A 534 14.60 16.12 -11.17
N LEU A 535 15.65 15.96 -10.38
CA LEU A 535 15.97 14.70 -9.70
C LEU A 535 15.34 14.70 -8.31
N LEU A 536 14.39 13.79 -8.07
CA LEU A 536 13.75 13.58 -6.78
C LEU A 536 14.46 12.49 -5.99
N ARG A 537 14.64 12.71 -4.69
CA ARG A 537 15.25 11.76 -3.74
C ARG A 537 14.46 11.73 -2.44
N GLY A 538 14.44 10.56 -1.81
CA GLY A 538 13.93 10.42 -0.45
C GLY A 538 14.71 11.26 0.57
N PRO A 539 14.19 11.40 1.80
CA PRO A 539 14.74 12.33 2.78
C PRO A 539 16.19 11.96 3.15
N MET A 540 17.07 12.97 3.14
CA MET A 540 18.41 12.87 3.70
C MET A 540 18.37 13.45 5.11
N HIS A 541 18.35 12.60 6.13
CA HIS A 541 18.54 13.06 7.52
C HIS A 541 19.99 13.54 7.70
N TRP A 542 20.24 14.82 7.41
CA TRP A 542 21.44 15.52 7.87
C TRP A 542 21.18 16.03 9.29
N GLY A 543 22.14 15.82 10.18
CA GLY A 543 22.02 16.15 11.59
C GLY A 543 21.75 17.63 11.80
N SER A 544 20.52 17.95 12.16
CA SER A 544 20.20 19.02 13.10
C SER A 544 19.07 18.49 13.96
N SER A 545 19.28 18.52 15.28
CA SER A 545 18.24 18.33 16.29
C SER A 545 16.96 19.01 15.83
N ALA A 546 15.87 18.25 15.74
CA ALA A 546 14.54 18.81 15.61
C ALA A 546 14.33 19.75 16.80
N SER A 547 14.42 21.05 16.56
CA SER A 547 13.80 22.01 17.44
C SER A 547 12.31 21.91 17.15
N ASP A 548 11.57 21.35 18.10
CA ASP A 548 10.12 21.44 18.14
C ASP A 548 9.72 22.90 17.94
N ASN A 549 9.08 23.15 16.80
CA ASN A 549 8.20 24.29 16.64
C ASN A 549 7.08 23.84 15.72
N ASP A 550 5.90 23.81 16.33
CA ASP A 550 4.60 23.54 15.75
C ASP A 550 4.37 24.44 14.51
N GLY A 551 4.09 23.83 13.36
CA GLY A 551 3.86 24.50 12.09
C GLY A 551 4.37 23.69 10.88
N GLU A 552 3.43 23.20 10.06
CA GLU A 552 3.63 22.58 8.72
C GLU A 552 5.00 21.93 8.50
N LYS A 553 5.09 20.59 8.70
CA LYS A 553 6.22 19.77 8.22
C LYS A 553 6.59 20.23 6.81
N ARG A 554 7.72 20.93 6.65
CA ARG A 554 8.11 21.47 5.35
C ARG A 554 8.27 20.29 4.41
N LEU A 555 7.65 20.30 3.23
CA LEU A 555 7.80 19.23 2.22
C LEU A 555 9.28 18.87 1.93
N LYS A 556 10.20 19.82 2.14
CA LYS A 556 11.66 19.61 2.07
C LYS A 556 12.24 18.62 3.10
N GLU A 557 11.52 18.35 4.20
CA GLU A 557 11.90 17.37 5.23
C GLU A 557 11.53 15.94 4.82
N SER A 558 10.50 15.77 3.98
CA SER A 558 10.05 14.46 3.47
C SER A 558 10.55 14.15 2.06
N LEU A 559 10.85 15.16 1.23
CA LEU A 559 11.28 15.01 -0.16
C LEU A 559 12.41 16.00 -0.50
N ASN A 560 13.54 15.50 -1.02
CA ASN A 560 14.66 16.33 -1.48
C ASN A 560 14.72 16.35 -3.01
N TRP A 561 15.06 17.50 -3.60
CA TRP A 561 15.12 17.66 -5.05
C TRP A 561 16.34 18.45 -5.52
N GLU A 562 16.73 18.19 -6.76
CA GLU A 562 17.87 18.86 -7.40
C GLU A 562 17.60 19.06 -8.90
N VAL A 563 17.86 20.27 -9.42
CA VAL A 563 17.86 20.51 -10.87
C VAL A 563 19.16 19.99 -11.48
N VAL A 564 19.03 19.11 -12.46
CA VAL A 564 20.10 18.42 -13.17
C VAL A 564 19.83 18.46 -14.67
N LEU A 565 20.80 18.01 -15.48
CA LEU A 565 20.59 17.84 -16.92
C LEU A 565 20.12 16.42 -17.22
N ASP A 566 19.44 16.23 -18.35
CA ASP A 566 18.94 14.92 -18.79
C ASP A 566 20.08 13.90 -18.93
N SER A 567 21.12 14.26 -19.69
CA SER A 567 22.35 13.46 -19.81
C SER A 567 23.24 13.58 -18.58
N ASN A 568 24.00 12.52 -18.31
CA ASN A 568 25.07 12.50 -17.31
C ASN A 568 26.43 12.82 -17.97
N HIS A 569 27.43 13.18 -17.17
CA HIS A 569 28.82 13.41 -17.63
C HIS A 569 28.93 14.50 -18.70
N VAL A 570 28.07 15.52 -18.61
CA VAL A 570 27.99 16.61 -19.59
C VAL A 570 29.31 17.37 -19.68
N ARG A 571 29.92 17.68 -18.54
CA ARG A 571 31.16 18.47 -18.46
C ARG A 571 32.32 17.81 -19.21
N SER A 572 32.62 16.54 -18.96
CA SER A 572 33.71 15.83 -19.64
C SER A 572 33.43 15.67 -21.14
N THR A 573 32.19 15.32 -21.50
CA THR A 573 31.83 15.03 -22.89
C THR A 573 31.82 16.28 -23.77
N LEU A 574 31.37 17.42 -23.24
CA LEU A 574 31.38 18.69 -23.97
C LEU A 574 32.75 19.36 -23.98
N GLN A 575 33.61 19.12 -22.99
CA GLN A 575 34.99 19.61 -23.02
C GLN A 575 35.79 18.94 -24.16
N ASP A 576 35.55 17.66 -24.42
CA ASP A 576 36.07 16.97 -25.60
C ASP A 576 35.57 17.59 -26.92
N LEU A 577 34.32 18.06 -26.97
CA LEU A 577 33.76 18.74 -28.15
C LEU A 577 34.54 20.03 -28.48
N ILE A 578 34.85 20.85 -27.47
CA ILE A 578 35.61 22.11 -27.62
C ILE A 578 37.02 21.84 -28.16
N ASN A 579 37.61 20.71 -27.80
CA ASN A 579 38.96 20.30 -28.20
C ASN A 579 39.03 19.73 -29.63
N CYS A 580 37.91 19.20 -30.18
CA CYS A 580 37.88 18.48 -31.47
C CYS A 580 37.60 19.37 -32.71
N ASN A 581 38.17 20.58 -32.83
CA ASN A 581 38.03 21.46 -34.02
C ASN A 581 36.61 21.94 -34.37
N LEU A 582 35.61 21.79 -33.49
CA LEU A 582 34.24 22.25 -33.70
C LEU A 582 33.97 23.70 -33.24
N ARG A 583 35.03 24.47 -32.96
CA ARG A 583 34.92 25.87 -32.48
C ARG A 583 34.12 26.79 -33.40
N GLY A 584 34.15 26.56 -34.72
CA GLY A 584 33.42 27.36 -35.71
C GLY A 584 31.89 27.26 -35.61
N PHE A 585 31.35 26.28 -34.87
CA PHE A 585 29.90 26.11 -34.70
C PHE A 585 29.39 26.64 -33.35
N LEU A 586 30.30 26.93 -32.40
CA LEU A 586 29.97 27.41 -31.06
C LEU A 586 29.15 28.72 -31.07
N PRO A 587 29.47 29.74 -31.90
CA PRO A 587 28.69 30.97 -31.91
C PRO A 587 27.22 30.76 -32.31
N GLY A 588 26.93 29.73 -33.12
CA GLY A 588 25.57 29.41 -33.58
C GLY A 588 24.67 28.70 -32.55
N LEU A 589 25.22 28.31 -31.39
CA LEU A 589 24.52 27.61 -30.31
C LEU A 589 24.19 28.52 -29.12
N ILE A 590 24.59 29.79 -29.17
CA ILE A 590 24.46 30.74 -28.05
C ILE A 590 23.02 30.87 -27.55
N ASP A 591 22.05 30.95 -28.48
CA ASP A 591 20.63 31.08 -28.14
C ASP A 591 20.07 29.81 -27.48
N ASP A 592 20.53 28.61 -27.88
CA ASP A 592 20.08 27.37 -27.24
C ASP A 592 20.61 27.23 -25.82
N PHE A 593 21.88 27.58 -25.59
CA PHE A 593 22.49 27.49 -24.26
C PHE A 593 21.96 28.57 -23.31
N GLU A 594 21.70 29.78 -23.82
CA GLU A 594 20.97 30.81 -23.07
C GLU A 594 19.58 30.29 -22.68
N ARG A 595 18.85 29.65 -23.60
CA ARG A 595 17.54 29.09 -23.32
C ARG A 595 17.58 27.96 -22.30
N LEU A 596 18.54 27.04 -22.41
CA LEU A 596 18.70 25.92 -21.47
C LEU A 596 19.03 26.41 -20.06
N LEU A 597 19.91 27.41 -19.94
CA LEU A 597 20.23 28.03 -18.64
C LEU A 597 19.01 28.74 -18.03
N LEU A 598 18.23 29.43 -18.86
CA LEU A 598 16.98 30.05 -18.41
C LEU A 598 16.00 28.99 -17.90
N GLU A 599 15.81 27.88 -18.63
CA GLU A 599 14.94 26.78 -18.21
C GLU A 599 15.39 26.12 -16.89
N VAL A 600 16.71 26.03 -16.62
CA VAL A 600 17.23 25.55 -15.32
C VAL A 600 16.75 26.45 -14.18
N LEU A 601 16.89 27.77 -14.36
CA LEU A 601 16.58 28.77 -13.34
C LEU A 601 15.07 28.94 -13.15
N ASP A 602 14.29 28.87 -14.23
CA ASP A 602 12.83 28.82 -14.18
C ASP A 602 12.35 27.58 -13.40
N LEU A 603 12.92 26.41 -13.66
CA LEU A 603 12.57 25.18 -12.93
C LEU A 603 12.93 25.27 -11.44
N ALA A 604 14.09 25.86 -11.11
CA ALA A 604 14.48 26.09 -9.72
C ALA A 604 13.57 27.14 -9.03
N SER A 605 13.09 28.14 -9.77
CA SER A 605 12.19 29.19 -9.30
C SER A 605 10.82 28.64 -8.92
N LEU A 606 10.27 27.72 -9.72
CA LEU A 606 9.00 27.03 -9.43
C LEU A 606 8.98 26.33 -8.07
N LEU A 607 10.14 25.87 -7.58
CA LEU A 607 10.29 25.17 -6.30
C LEU A 607 10.84 26.08 -5.18
N GLY A 608 10.91 27.39 -5.42
CA GLY A 608 11.40 28.39 -4.47
C GLY A 608 12.92 28.33 -4.22
N ASP A 609 13.70 27.62 -5.04
CA ASP A 609 15.16 27.53 -4.90
C ASP A 609 15.93 28.62 -5.65
N ALA A 610 15.26 29.32 -6.58
CA ALA A 610 15.75 30.50 -7.26
C ALA A 610 14.73 31.66 -7.21
N THR A 611 15.22 32.89 -7.19
CA THR A 611 14.42 34.12 -7.26
C THR A 611 15.14 35.16 -8.12
N ASN A 612 14.51 36.32 -8.35
CA ASN A 612 15.14 37.46 -9.01
C ASN A 612 16.38 38.03 -8.26
N ARG A 613 16.58 37.67 -6.99
CA ARG A 613 17.68 38.18 -6.14
C ARG A 613 18.67 37.11 -5.71
N SER A 614 18.34 35.83 -5.85
CA SER A 614 19.20 34.71 -5.44
C SER A 614 18.89 33.45 -6.25
N ASP A 615 19.89 32.91 -6.96
CA ASP A 615 19.79 31.61 -7.64
C ASP A 615 20.90 30.63 -7.21
N LYS A 616 21.75 31.04 -6.25
CA LYS A 616 22.86 30.24 -5.71
C LYS A 616 23.89 29.84 -6.78
N SER A 617 23.86 30.44 -7.97
CA SER A 617 24.82 30.14 -9.04
C SER A 617 26.26 30.43 -8.61
N TYR A 618 26.48 31.44 -7.76
CA TYR A 618 27.80 31.76 -7.20
C TYR A 618 28.38 30.64 -6.34
N ARG A 619 27.53 29.80 -5.73
CA ARG A 619 27.98 28.65 -4.93
C ARG A 619 28.37 27.49 -5.82
N HIS A 620 27.62 27.28 -6.91
CA HIS A 620 27.82 26.14 -7.82
C HIS A 620 28.92 26.39 -8.85
N LEU A 621 29.07 27.64 -9.31
CA LEU A 621 30.15 28.13 -10.15
C LEU A 621 30.70 29.45 -9.57
N PRO A 622 31.75 29.39 -8.75
CA PRO A 622 32.26 30.57 -8.03
C PRO A 622 32.76 31.73 -8.90
N SER A 623 33.26 31.46 -10.10
CA SER A 623 33.63 32.51 -11.06
C SER A 623 33.18 32.20 -12.47
N ILE A 624 32.64 33.18 -13.18
CA ILE A 624 32.41 33.04 -14.63
C ILE A 624 33.74 32.93 -15.37
N LEU A 625 34.76 33.71 -14.98
CA LEU A 625 36.13 33.54 -15.50
C LEU A 625 36.66 32.15 -15.14
N PRO A 626 37.40 31.47 -16.05
CA PRO A 626 38.13 30.26 -15.70
C PRO A 626 38.99 30.48 -14.46
N HIS A 627 38.72 29.72 -13.41
CA HIS A 627 39.42 29.83 -12.13
C HIS A 627 39.53 28.46 -11.47
N PRO A 628 40.60 28.15 -10.72
CA PRO A 628 40.75 26.88 -10.00
C PRO A 628 39.58 26.55 -9.04
N GLN A 629 38.88 27.56 -8.54
CA GLN A 629 37.69 27.41 -7.70
C GLN A 629 36.45 26.86 -8.46
N ASN A 630 36.45 26.84 -9.79
CA ASN A 630 35.35 26.31 -10.60
C ASN A 630 35.40 24.78 -10.68
N ARG A 631 35.02 24.12 -9.57
CA ARG A 631 35.11 22.67 -9.43
C ARG A 631 34.01 21.89 -10.16
N GLY A 632 32.90 22.53 -10.53
CA GLY A 632 31.85 21.90 -11.34
C GLY A 632 30.99 20.87 -10.60
N PHE A 633 30.71 21.09 -9.29
CA PHE A 633 29.94 20.16 -8.46
C PHE A 633 28.50 19.90 -8.93
N ARG A 634 27.91 20.81 -9.69
CA ARG A 634 26.60 20.65 -10.32
C ARG A 634 26.76 20.67 -11.83
N GLU A 635 26.25 19.65 -12.52
CA GLU A 635 26.47 19.54 -13.97
C GLU A 635 25.86 20.69 -14.77
N TRP A 636 24.74 21.26 -14.32
CA TRP A 636 24.05 22.34 -15.03
C TRP A 636 24.88 23.62 -15.18
N VAL A 637 25.84 23.89 -14.27
CA VAL A 637 26.69 25.10 -14.40
C VAL A 637 27.65 25.03 -15.59
N THR A 638 27.83 23.84 -16.18
CA THR A 638 28.54 23.67 -17.46
C THR A 638 27.87 24.50 -18.56
N LEU A 639 26.55 24.72 -18.50
CA LEU A 639 25.84 25.59 -19.44
C LEU A 639 26.33 27.04 -19.34
N ILE A 640 26.66 27.54 -18.14
CA ILE A 640 27.20 28.89 -17.93
C ILE A 640 28.62 28.98 -18.53
N GLU A 641 29.47 27.98 -18.27
CA GLU A 641 30.84 27.93 -18.81
C GLU A 641 30.83 27.89 -20.35
N LEU A 642 29.96 27.08 -20.95
CA LEU A 642 29.81 26.96 -22.39
C LEU A 642 29.23 28.22 -23.02
N LEU A 643 28.22 28.83 -22.39
CA LEU A 643 27.63 30.08 -22.86
C LEU A 643 28.66 31.21 -22.88
N ARG A 644 29.52 31.28 -21.85
CA ARG A 644 30.69 32.18 -21.80
C ARG A 644 31.65 31.92 -22.97
N ASP A 645 32.05 30.67 -23.20
CA ASP A 645 33.03 30.32 -24.24
C ASP A 645 32.48 30.58 -25.66
N MET A 646 31.20 30.30 -25.89
CA MET A 646 30.49 30.65 -27.13
C MET A 646 30.44 32.15 -27.35
N TRP A 647 30.14 32.92 -26.29
CA TRP A 647 30.12 34.38 -26.37
C TRP A 647 31.51 34.97 -26.64
N LEU A 648 32.57 34.43 -26.03
CA LEU A 648 33.95 34.83 -26.31
C LEU A 648 34.34 34.56 -27.77
N ALA A 649 33.95 33.40 -28.32
CA ALA A 649 34.15 33.10 -29.73
C ALA A 649 33.37 34.06 -30.63
N LEU A 650 32.09 34.32 -30.32
CA LEU A 650 31.25 35.25 -31.07
C LEU A 650 31.81 36.68 -31.04
N ARG A 651 32.38 37.12 -29.93
CA ARG A 651 32.99 38.46 -29.80
C ARG A 651 34.15 38.67 -30.77
N LEU A 652 34.94 37.62 -31.05
CA LEU A 652 36.04 37.70 -32.01
C LEU A 652 35.54 37.86 -33.45
N GLU A 653 34.38 37.28 -33.79
CA GLU A 653 33.80 37.34 -35.13
C GLU A 653 32.86 38.55 -35.34
N LYS A 654 32.02 38.86 -34.35
CA LYS A 654 30.91 39.83 -34.40
C LYS A 654 30.80 40.61 -33.07
N PRO A 655 31.70 41.55 -32.78
CA PRO A 655 31.77 42.24 -31.49
C PRO A 655 30.49 43.01 -31.14
N SER A 656 29.89 43.73 -32.09
CA SER A 656 28.66 44.48 -31.86
C SER A 656 27.49 43.58 -31.45
N HIS A 657 27.40 42.37 -32.02
CA HIS A 657 26.37 41.40 -31.68
C HIS A 657 26.62 40.81 -30.28
N ALA A 658 27.86 40.49 -29.94
CA ALA A 658 28.23 40.02 -28.60
C ALA A 658 27.90 41.06 -27.51
N SER A 659 28.15 42.35 -27.77
CA SER A 659 27.78 43.45 -26.85
C SER A 659 26.27 43.56 -26.64
N GLN A 660 25.46 43.37 -27.69
CA GLN A 660 23.99 43.36 -27.58
C GLN A 660 23.48 42.19 -26.72
N ILE A 661 24.04 40.99 -26.91
CA ILE A 661 23.71 39.81 -26.09
C ILE A 661 24.08 40.03 -24.62
N ALA A 662 25.27 40.56 -24.36
CA ALA A 662 25.72 40.85 -23.00
C ALA A 662 24.85 41.90 -22.29
N ALA A 663 24.36 42.91 -23.02
CA ALA A 663 23.40 43.87 -22.49
C ALA A 663 22.05 43.20 -22.16
N ARG A 664 21.54 42.33 -23.05
CA ARG A 664 20.31 41.56 -22.84
C ARG A 664 20.38 40.66 -21.59
N TRP A 665 21.52 40.04 -21.32
CA TRP A 665 21.68 39.23 -20.10
C TRP A 665 21.44 40.02 -18.82
N PHE A 666 21.75 41.32 -18.79
CA PHE A 666 21.43 42.15 -17.63
C PHE A 666 19.93 42.40 -17.46
N ASP A 667 19.09 42.21 -18.48
CA ASP A 667 17.64 42.37 -18.35
C ASP A 667 16.95 41.09 -17.84
N ILE A 668 17.58 39.92 -18.02
CA ILE A 668 17.07 38.64 -17.51
C ILE A 668 17.13 38.65 -15.97
N PRO A 669 16.05 38.28 -15.25
CA PRO A 669 15.93 38.55 -13.81
C PRO A 669 16.93 37.79 -12.93
N TYR A 670 17.47 36.66 -13.38
CA TYR A 670 18.27 35.77 -12.54
C TYR A 670 19.73 36.23 -12.35
N PRO A 671 20.29 36.15 -11.13
CA PRO A 671 21.67 36.53 -10.84
C PRO A 671 22.74 35.93 -11.78
N ALA A 672 22.60 34.67 -12.20
CA ALA A 672 23.54 34.01 -13.12
C ALA A 672 23.76 34.80 -14.42
N PHE A 673 22.70 35.42 -14.96
CA PHE A 673 22.79 36.25 -16.15
C PHE A 673 23.38 37.64 -15.85
N LYS A 674 23.12 38.21 -14.66
CA LYS A 674 23.82 39.43 -14.21
C LYS A 674 25.33 39.19 -14.12
N ARG A 675 25.74 38.03 -13.61
CA ARG A 675 27.15 37.62 -13.53
C ARG A 675 27.78 37.50 -14.92
N LEU A 676 27.08 36.89 -15.89
CA LEU A 676 27.53 36.82 -17.28
C LEU A 676 27.66 38.22 -17.91
N ALA A 677 26.72 39.14 -17.64
CA ALA A 677 26.79 40.52 -18.10
C ALA A 677 27.98 41.29 -17.49
N PHE A 678 28.24 41.15 -16.18
CA PHE A 678 29.40 41.76 -15.53
C PHE A 678 30.72 41.17 -16.03
N PHE A 679 30.76 39.86 -16.27
CA PHE A 679 31.88 39.21 -16.93
C PHE A 679 32.12 39.80 -18.32
N ALA A 680 31.08 39.93 -19.16
CA ALA A 680 31.20 40.52 -20.48
C ALA A 680 31.66 41.98 -20.42
N ALA A 681 31.15 42.77 -19.46
CA ALA A 681 31.60 44.15 -19.23
C ALA A 681 33.06 44.24 -18.80
N SER A 682 33.62 43.20 -18.15
CA SER A 682 35.03 43.18 -17.75
C SER A 682 35.99 43.06 -18.94
N GLN A 683 35.47 42.71 -20.12
CA GLN A 683 36.24 42.55 -21.35
C GLN A 683 36.45 43.88 -22.06
N GLU A 684 37.67 44.10 -22.56
CA GLU A 684 38.04 45.37 -23.22
C GLU A 684 37.10 45.76 -24.37
N LYS A 685 36.67 47.02 -24.40
CA LYS A 685 35.84 47.62 -25.46
C LYS A 685 34.55 46.86 -25.76
N CYS A 686 34.00 46.10 -24.81
CA CYS A 686 32.76 45.35 -25.01
C CYS A 686 31.51 46.16 -24.62
N ILE A 687 31.41 46.59 -23.37
CA ILE A 687 30.27 47.35 -22.83
C ILE A 687 30.72 48.77 -22.48
N ASP A 688 29.91 49.78 -22.83
CA ASP A 688 30.21 51.18 -22.51
C ASP A 688 30.26 51.42 -20.99
N GLN A 689 31.17 52.28 -20.57
CA GLN A 689 31.39 52.62 -19.15
C GLN A 689 30.16 53.19 -18.45
N ASN A 690 29.30 53.95 -19.15
CA ASN A 690 28.08 54.47 -18.56
C ASN A 690 27.08 53.36 -18.28
N LEU A 691 27.04 52.34 -19.15
CA LEU A 691 26.07 51.25 -19.07
C LEU A 691 26.39 50.28 -17.93
N TRP A 692 27.63 49.80 -17.80
CA TRP A 692 27.92 48.87 -16.70
C TRP A 692 27.96 49.55 -15.33
N VAL A 693 28.27 50.85 -15.24
CA VAL A 693 28.14 51.61 -13.99
C VAL A 693 26.67 51.88 -13.64
N SER A 694 25.79 52.08 -14.62
CA SER A 694 24.35 52.18 -14.35
C SER A 694 23.80 50.87 -13.80
N TRP A 695 24.27 49.71 -14.29
CA TRP A 695 23.93 48.39 -13.73
C TRP A 695 24.31 48.27 -12.25
N LEU A 696 25.53 48.64 -11.86
CA LEU A 696 26.00 48.58 -10.46
C LEU A 696 25.29 49.56 -9.54
N THR A 697 24.75 50.66 -10.09
CA THR A 697 24.07 51.70 -9.31
C THR A 697 22.54 51.62 -9.36
N SER A 698 21.99 50.66 -10.11
CA SER A 698 20.57 50.34 -10.16
C SER A 698 20.08 49.65 -8.87
N ASP A 699 18.77 49.69 -8.61
CA ASP A 699 18.12 49.08 -7.43
C ASP A 699 18.86 49.38 -6.11
N GLU A 700 19.13 50.68 -5.87
CA GLU A 700 19.92 51.17 -4.73
C GLU A 700 21.35 50.61 -4.61
N GLY A 701 21.88 50.04 -5.69
CA GLY A 701 23.18 49.38 -5.70
C GLY A 701 23.13 47.90 -5.30
N TRP A 702 21.96 47.24 -5.35
CA TRP A 702 21.81 45.83 -4.95
C TRP A 702 22.91 44.93 -5.53
N TRP A 703 23.17 45.00 -6.84
CA TRP A 703 24.16 44.16 -7.52
C TRP A 703 25.63 44.54 -7.23
N LEU A 704 25.90 45.76 -6.79
CA LEU A 704 27.23 46.16 -6.30
C LEU A 704 27.57 45.45 -4.98
N TRP A 705 26.55 45.13 -4.19
CA TRP A 705 26.72 44.62 -2.81
C TRP A 705 26.30 43.16 -2.64
N SER A 706 25.51 42.61 -3.57
CA SER A 706 25.01 41.24 -3.50
C SER A 706 26.14 40.21 -3.52
N ILE A 707 26.00 39.20 -2.67
CA ILE A 707 26.93 38.07 -2.61
C ILE A 707 26.92 37.24 -3.90
N GLU A 708 25.80 37.24 -4.63
CA GLU A 708 25.62 36.51 -5.88
C GLU A 708 26.57 37.00 -6.98
N THR A 709 26.83 38.31 -7.06
CA THR A 709 27.61 38.95 -8.14
C THR A 709 28.99 39.42 -7.69
N ARG A 710 29.34 39.21 -6.41
CA ARG A 710 30.54 39.76 -5.77
C ARG A 710 31.83 39.56 -6.60
N ARG A 711 32.10 38.32 -7.03
CA ARG A 711 33.31 37.98 -7.76
C ARG A 711 33.39 38.74 -9.08
N GLU A 712 32.33 38.71 -9.88
CA GLU A 712 32.30 39.36 -11.18
C GLU A 712 32.36 40.90 -11.07
N VAL A 713 31.74 41.48 -10.04
CA VAL A 713 31.78 42.93 -9.78
C VAL A 713 33.18 43.39 -9.38
N LEU A 714 33.80 42.75 -8.39
CA LEU A 714 35.15 43.15 -7.95
C LEU A 714 36.16 43.01 -9.08
N ARG A 715 36.04 41.95 -9.89
CA ARG A 715 36.89 41.75 -11.06
C ARG A 715 36.68 42.80 -12.15
N LEU A 716 35.43 43.22 -12.38
CA LEU A 716 35.08 44.33 -13.26
C LEU A 716 35.72 45.64 -12.79
N LEU A 717 35.67 45.94 -11.48
CA LEU A 717 36.31 47.12 -10.91
C LEU A 717 37.82 47.13 -11.14
N VAL A 718 38.50 45.99 -10.93
CA VAL A 718 39.96 45.89 -11.12
C VAL A 718 40.34 46.02 -12.60
N LEU A 719 39.61 45.37 -13.51
CA LEU A 719 39.96 45.31 -14.94
C LEU A 719 39.58 46.57 -15.73
N GLN A 720 38.43 47.18 -15.42
CA GLN A 720 37.89 48.30 -16.20
C GLN A 720 37.85 49.62 -15.42
N GLY A 721 38.08 49.60 -14.10
CA GLY A 721 38.00 50.80 -13.25
C GLY A 721 38.96 51.92 -13.68
N GLY A 722 40.17 51.59 -14.13
CA GLY A 722 41.16 52.56 -14.60
C GLY A 722 40.75 53.31 -15.88
N GLN A 723 39.78 52.78 -16.63
CA GLN A 723 39.25 53.36 -17.87
C GLN A 723 38.08 54.32 -17.62
N LEU A 724 37.59 54.42 -16.37
CA LEU A 724 36.46 55.27 -16.02
C LEU A 724 36.78 56.76 -16.20
N SER A 725 35.88 57.46 -16.89
CA SER A 725 35.86 58.93 -16.92
C SER A 725 35.61 59.49 -15.52
N ARG A 726 36.06 60.72 -15.27
CA ARG A 726 35.92 61.37 -13.95
C ARG A 726 34.46 61.49 -13.49
N THR A 727 33.53 61.70 -14.42
CA THR A 727 32.10 61.87 -14.13
C THR A 727 31.47 60.54 -13.71
N VAL A 728 31.65 59.48 -14.51
CA VAL A 728 31.12 58.14 -14.24
C VAL A 728 31.77 57.53 -13.00
N GLY A 729 33.09 57.69 -12.85
CA GLY A 729 33.80 57.23 -11.66
C GLY A 729 33.36 57.96 -10.37
N ALA A 730 32.92 59.22 -10.45
CA ALA A 730 32.35 59.93 -9.29
C ALA A 730 30.97 59.38 -8.89
N GLN A 731 30.14 58.98 -9.86
CA GLN A 731 28.86 58.31 -9.61
C GLN A 731 29.06 56.98 -8.87
N LEU A 732 29.97 56.13 -9.35
CA LEU A 732 30.28 54.85 -8.72
C LEU A 732 30.81 55.03 -7.28
N GLN A 733 31.74 55.97 -7.07
CA GLN A 733 32.25 56.27 -5.72
C GLN A 733 31.16 56.76 -4.77
N ARG A 734 30.19 57.55 -5.26
CA ARG A 734 29.03 57.98 -4.44
C ARG A 734 28.18 56.78 -4.02
N ALA A 735 27.96 55.82 -4.91
CA ALA A 735 27.23 54.59 -4.58
C ALA A 735 28.00 53.73 -3.57
N ILE A 736 29.32 53.56 -3.75
CA ILE A 736 30.17 52.82 -2.79
C ILE A 736 30.14 53.48 -1.40
N LEU A 737 30.17 54.82 -1.34
CA LEU A 737 30.11 55.55 -0.07
C LEU A 737 28.74 55.52 0.60
N LYS A 738 27.64 55.35 -0.15
CA LYS A 738 26.28 55.18 0.40
C LYS A 738 26.19 53.87 1.21
N GLY A 739 26.93 52.84 0.81
CA GLY A 739 26.94 51.52 1.45
C GLY A 739 25.79 50.61 0.98
N PRO A 740 25.78 49.33 1.43
CA PRO A 740 24.76 48.35 1.08
C PRO A 740 23.38 48.69 1.67
N PRO A 741 22.28 48.43 0.93
CA PRO A 741 20.93 48.56 1.47
C PRO A 741 20.69 47.57 2.63
N ARG A 742 19.83 47.94 3.59
CA ARG A 742 19.56 47.15 4.80
C ARG A 742 19.02 45.75 4.50
N ASP A 743 18.27 45.62 3.41
CA ASP A 743 17.61 44.39 2.95
C ASP A 743 18.57 43.28 2.52
N ILE A 744 19.86 43.58 2.31
CA ILE A 744 20.88 42.55 2.03
C ILE A 744 21.22 41.72 3.27
N TYR A 745 21.04 42.31 4.45
CA TYR A 745 21.28 41.64 5.72
C TYR A 745 19.98 41.02 6.24
N ARG A 746 20.08 39.83 6.85
CA ARG A 746 18.95 39.24 7.56
C ARG A 746 18.40 40.19 8.63
N THR A 747 17.11 40.07 8.91
CA THR A 747 16.40 40.93 9.87
C THR A 747 16.83 40.69 11.32
N ASP A 748 17.30 39.48 11.63
CA ASP A 748 17.76 39.00 12.94
C ASP A 748 19.24 39.29 13.26
N LEU A 749 19.96 40.01 12.41
CA LEU A 749 21.36 40.36 12.64
C LEU A 749 21.52 41.58 13.54
N GLU A 750 22.39 41.45 14.54
CA GLU A 750 22.77 42.52 15.46
C GLU A 750 23.32 43.77 14.73
N PRO A 751 22.95 44.99 15.14
CA PRO A 751 23.38 46.24 14.50
C PRO A 751 24.90 46.39 14.36
N GLU A 752 25.67 45.95 15.36
CA GLU A 752 27.13 46.00 15.37
C GLU A 752 27.75 45.11 14.27
N ARG A 753 27.18 43.92 14.04
CA ARG A 753 27.61 43.02 12.96
C ARG A 753 27.31 43.60 11.59
N ILE A 754 26.17 44.26 11.43
CA ILE A 754 25.78 44.95 10.19
C ILE A 754 26.76 46.10 9.91
N GLN A 755 27.11 46.89 10.92
CA GLN A 755 28.06 48.00 10.79
C GLN A 755 29.45 47.50 10.39
N GLY A 756 29.93 46.41 11.01
CA GLY A 756 31.20 45.76 10.67
C GLY A 756 31.23 45.23 9.23
N ALA A 757 30.20 44.50 8.82
CA ALA A 757 30.08 43.97 7.47
C ALA A 757 29.98 45.07 6.41
N THR A 758 29.24 46.15 6.72
CA THR A 758 29.12 47.33 5.86
C THR A 758 30.47 48.02 5.68
N ALA A 759 31.20 48.24 6.77
CA ALA A 759 32.52 48.86 6.75
C ALA A 759 33.52 48.05 5.91
N HIS A 760 33.51 46.73 6.06
CA HIS A 760 34.38 45.84 5.28
C HIS A 760 34.04 45.85 3.78
N SER A 761 32.75 45.76 3.41
CA SER A 761 32.33 45.80 2.01
C SER A 761 32.68 47.11 1.32
N ILE A 762 32.52 48.26 1.99
CA ILE A 762 32.92 49.58 1.48
C ILE A 762 34.44 49.63 1.28
N TRP A 763 35.21 49.18 2.27
CA TRP A 763 36.67 49.11 2.18
C TRP A 763 37.11 48.28 0.97
N LEU A 764 36.59 47.07 0.83
CA LEU A 764 36.98 46.14 -0.24
C LEU A 764 36.73 46.71 -1.64
N ASN A 765 35.55 47.30 -1.88
CA ASN A 765 35.22 47.89 -3.17
C ASN A 765 36.09 49.12 -3.51
N LEU A 766 36.36 49.99 -2.53
CA LEU A 766 37.24 51.16 -2.72
C LEU A 766 38.69 50.76 -3.01
N VAL A 767 39.22 49.76 -2.27
CA VAL A 767 40.57 49.26 -2.52
C VAL A 767 40.67 48.62 -3.90
N LYS A 768 39.74 47.73 -4.27
CA LYS A 768 39.76 47.07 -5.59
C LYS A 768 39.64 48.07 -6.74
N LEU A 769 38.83 49.13 -6.58
CA LEU A 769 38.77 50.22 -7.54
C LEU A 769 40.11 50.99 -7.60
N GLN A 770 40.77 51.26 -6.48
CA GLN A 770 42.08 51.91 -6.45
C GLN A 770 43.17 51.05 -7.13
N THR A 771 43.12 49.72 -6.95
CA THR A 771 44.06 48.77 -7.58
C THR A 771 44.00 48.79 -9.10
N SER A 772 42.87 49.21 -9.71
CA SER A 772 42.75 49.40 -11.16
C SER A 772 43.56 50.58 -11.72
N GLY A 773 44.19 51.39 -10.86
CA GLY A 773 44.86 52.64 -11.23
C GLY A 773 43.94 53.87 -11.23
N PHE A 774 42.65 53.69 -10.88
CA PHE A 774 41.69 54.79 -10.77
C PHE A 774 42.00 55.71 -9.57
N LYS A 775 42.01 57.03 -9.80
CA LYS A 775 42.26 58.02 -8.75
C LYS A 775 40.97 58.33 -7.97
N LEU A 776 40.89 57.87 -6.73
CA LEU A 776 39.79 58.16 -5.81
C LEU A 776 39.64 59.68 -5.54
N ASN A 777 38.42 60.14 -5.38
CA ASN A 777 38.10 61.51 -4.95
C ASN A 777 38.40 61.70 -3.44
N ALA A 778 38.40 62.95 -2.98
CA ALA A 778 38.80 63.28 -1.61
C ALA A 778 37.96 62.58 -0.53
N SER A 779 36.64 62.42 -0.74
CA SER A 779 35.76 61.76 0.23
C SER A 779 35.98 60.25 0.29
N ALA A 780 36.13 59.58 -0.87
CA ALA A 780 36.42 58.16 -0.96
C ALA A 780 37.81 57.82 -0.41
N ALA A 781 38.84 58.61 -0.75
CA ALA A 781 40.19 58.44 -0.23
C ALA A 781 40.25 58.59 1.30
N LYS A 782 39.56 59.61 1.86
CA LYS A 782 39.48 59.82 3.31
C LYS A 782 38.77 58.66 4.02
N ARG A 783 37.65 58.16 3.45
CA ARG A 783 36.91 57.02 4.01
C ARG A 783 37.73 55.74 3.98
N LEU A 784 38.43 55.48 2.87
CA LEU A 784 39.29 54.31 2.74
C LEU A 784 40.43 54.35 3.76
N GLN A 785 41.14 55.48 3.89
CA GLN A 785 42.21 55.65 4.86
C GLN A 785 41.73 55.41 6.30
N HIS A 786 40.57 55.96 6.66
CA HIS A 786 39.97 55.75 7.98
C HIS A 786 39.67 54.26 8.24
N LEU A 787 39.07 53.55 7.28
CA LEU A 787 38.74 52.13 7.41
C LEU A 787 39.99 51.24 7.52
N SER A 788 41.04 51.55 6.77
CA SER A 788 42.32 50.82 6.80
C SER A 788 43.09 51.05 8.10
N VAL A 789 43.08 52.26 8.66
CA VAL A 789 43.71 52.55 9.97
C VAL A 789 42.93 51.87 11.11
N ALA A 790 41.60 51.89 11.05
CA ALA A 790 40.75 51.26 12.06
C ALA A 790 40.82 49.72 12.05
N ASN A 791 41.19 49.10 10.91
CA ASN A 791 41.26 47.66 10.76
C ASN A 791 42.57 47.22 10.07
N PRO A 792 43.72 47.22 10.78
CA PRO A 792 45.03 46.93 10.19
C PRO A 792 45.20 45.50 9.63
N LEU A 793 44.30 44.59 10.02
CA LEU A 793 44.28 43.20 9.58
C LEU A 793 43.63 43.02 8.19
N TRP A 794 42.86 44.00 7.69
CA TRP A 794 42.25 43.92 6.37
C TRP A 794 43.29 44.14 5.27
N ARG A 795 43.52 43.10 4.47
CA ARG A 795 44.47 43.12 3.35
C ARG A 795 43.83 42.47 2.12
N VAL A 796 44.16 42.98 0.94
CA VAL A 796 43.78 42.35 -0.32
C VAL A 796 44.62 41.09 -0.48
N SER A 797 43.98 39.99 -0.86
CA SER A 797 44.68 38.72 -1.06
C SER A 797 45.37 38.71 -2.42
N GLU A 798 46.61 38.18 -2.49
CA GLU A 798 47.36 38.10 -3.76
C GLU A 798 46.71 37.14 -4.77
N ASN A 799 45.99 36.14 -4.27
CA ASN A 799 45.26 35.15 -5.06
C ASN A 799 43.77 35.48 -5.26
N GLU A 800 43.38 36.73 -5.02
CA GLU A 800 42.01 37.21 -5.22
C GLU A 800 40.96 36.52 -4.33
N ARG A 801 41.37 35.80 -3.27
CA ARG A 801 40.47 35.11 -2.31
C ARG A 801 39.41 36.04 -1.73
N ASP A 802 39.76 37.31 -1.53
CA ASP A 802 38.87 38.35 -1.03
C ASP A 802 37.70 38.68 -1.99
N GLU A 803 37.74 38.21 -3.23
CA GLU A 803 36.66 38.37 -4.20
C GLU A 803 35.59 37.28 -4.14
N PHE A 804 35.83 36.19 -3.40
CA PHE A 804 34.91 35.05 -3.30
C PHE A 804 34.12 35.07 -1.99
N SER A 805 32.87 34.64 -2.03
CA SER A 805 32.03 34.47 -0.85
C SER A 805 32.38 33.22 -0.04
N SER A 806 32.87 32.19 -0.72
CA SER A 806 33.40 30.95 -0.15
C SER A 806 34.59 30.50 -0.98
N TRP A 807 35.67 30.08 -0.31
CA TRP A 807 36.88 29.57 -0.95
C TRP A 807 37.11 28.12 -0.54
N MET A 808 37.26 27.22 -1.51
CA MET A 808 37.53 25.81 -1.29
C MET A 808 38.97 25.49 -1.69
N THR A 809 39.78 25.16 -0.71
CA THR A 809 41.17 24.77 -0.90
C THR A 809 41.25 23.24 -0.99
N VAL A 810 41.88 22.67 -2.04
CA VAL A 810 42.05 21.21 -2.21
C VAL A 810 43.54 20.90 -2.36
N SER A 811 43.99 19.72 -1.89
CA SER A 811 45.40 19.34 -1.97
C SER A 811 45.92 19.41 -3.42
N GLY A 812 46.92 20.27 -3.65
CA GLY A 812 47.51 20.50 -4.97
C GLY A 812 47.29 21.90 -5.56
N ASP A 813 46.51 22.78 -4.93
CA ASP A 813 46.41 24.19 -5.34
C ASP A 813 47.68 24.98 -4.93
N PRO A 814 48.16 25.96 -5.72
CA PRO A 814 49.34 26.78 -5.40
C PRO A 814 49.23 27.55 -4.06
N ASP A 815 48.00 27.89 -3.67
CA ASP A 815 47.67 28.64 -2.45
C ASP A 815 47.07 27.73 -1.38
N PHE A 816 47.35 26.43 -1.44
CA PHE A 816 46.89 25.48 -0.44
C PHE A 816 47.57 25.72 0.90
N GLU A 817 46.99 26.63 1.70
CA GLU A 817 47.09 26.55 3.15
C GLU A 817 46.14 25.44 3.60
N SER A 818 46.68 24.42 4.28
CA SER A 818 45.97 23.22 4.73
C SER A 818 44.91 23.54 5.79
N SER A 819 43.80 24.16 5.39
CA SER A 819 42.72 24.53 6.33
C SER A 819 41.38 23.82 6.05
N ILE A 820 41.33 22.90 5.09
CA ILE A 820 40.27 21.88 5.01
C ILE A 820 40.97 20.54 5.07
N GLU A 821 41.06 19.98 6.27
CA GLU A 821 41.56 18.62 6.47
C GLU A 821 40.45 17.65 6.08
N VAL A 822 40.45 17.20 4.81
CA VAL A 822 39.65 16.02 4.46
C VAL A 822 40.38 14.81 5.01
N SER A 823 39.85 14.31 6.12
CA SER A 823 40.41 13.17 6.80
C SER A 823 39.93 11.92 6.08
N VAL A 824 40.76 11.34 5.20
CA VAL A 824 40.42 10.11 4.49
C VAL A 824 40.51 8.95 5.47
N ALA A 825 39.39 8.25 5.68
CA ALA A 825 39.37 7.05 6.50
C ALA A 825 40.29 5.99 5.83
N PRO A 826 41.38 5.55 6.49
CA PRO A 826 42.35 4.65 5.91
C PRO A 826 41.76 3.33 5.46
N ASP A 827 42.34 2.77 4.41
CA ASP A 827 41.93 1.47 3.85
C ASP A 827 42.47 0.29 4.67
N ASN A 828 43.57 0.49 5.40
CA ASN A 828 44.20 -0.48 6.27
C ASN A 828 43.54 -0.46 7.66
N LYS A 829 43.17 -1.63 8.21
CA LYS A 829 42.52 -1.76 9.54
C LYS A 829 43.32 -1.05 10.64
N ALA A 830 44.64 -1.23 10.69
CA ALA A 830 45.48 -0.68 11.76
C ALA A 830 45.50 0.85 11.76
N GLU A 831 45.59 1.45 10.57
CA GLU A 831 45.55 2.90 10.38
C GLU A 831 44.14 3.46 10.62
N LEU A 832 43.10 2.70 10.22
CA LEU A 832 41.71 3.08 10.41
C LEU A 832 41.31 3.14 11.89
N ILE A 833 41.85 2.23 12.72
CA ILE A 833 41.66 2.23 14.17
C ILE A 833 42.16 3.55 14.76
N GLU A 834 43.41 3.91 14.51
CA GLU A 834 44.00 5.15 15.02
C GLU A 834 43.29 6.39 14.50
N TRP A 835 42.82 6.34 13.25
CA TRP A 835 42.05 7.41 12.63
C TRP A 835 40.68 7.64 13.29
N LEU A 836 39.99 6.56 13.67
CA LEU A 836 38.67 6.61 14.29
C LEU A 836 38.69 7.20 15.72
N LYS A 837 39.87 7.21 16.39
CA LYS A 837 40.07 7.86 17.70
C LYS A 837 40.04 9.38 17.61
N LEU A 838 40.31 9.93 16.44
CA LEU A 838 40.34 11.37 16.23
C LEU A 838 38.91 11.93 16.26
N PRO A 839 38.63 12.96 17.09
CA PRO A 839 37.33 13.61 17.07
C PRO A 839 37.06 14.15 15.66
N PRO A 840 35.81 14.07 15.16
CA PRO A 840 35.47 14.68 13.88
C PRO A 840 35.82 16.17 13.96
N LYS A 841 36.66 16.64 13.03
CA LYS A 841 37.12 18.02 13.02
C LYS A 841 35.97 18.94 12.60
N ASP A 842 35.28 19.49 13.59
CA ASP A 842 34.52 20.74 13.55
C ASP A 842 33.05 20.73 13.06
N SER A 843 32.27 21.48 13.84
CA SER A 843 30.81 21.65 13.86
C SER A 843 30.30 22.74 12.90
N TYR A 844 31.17 23.26 12.02
CA TYR A 844 30.85 24.37 11.11
C TYR A 844 31.16 24.08 9.62
N GLY A 845 31.39 22.81 9.25
CA GLY A 845 31.45 22.36 7.85
C GLY A 845 32.78 22.62 7.12
N ILE A 846 33.86 22.88 7.86
CA ILE A 846 35.21 23.18 7.32
C ILE A 846 36.08 21.92 7.21
N SER A 847 35.72 20.79 7.84
CA SER A 847 36.33 19.49 7.59
C SER A 847 35.26 18.44 7.28
N ARG A 848 35.60 17.47 6.43
CA ARG A 848 34.77 16.32 6.09
C ARG A 848 35.64 15.08 6.07
N ASP A 849 35.07 13.94 6.42
CA ASP A 849 35.74 12.66 6.24
C ASP A 849 34.92 11.70 5.37
N THR A 850 35.57 10.61 4.98
CA THR A 850 34.99 9.62 4.07
C THR A 850 34.34 8.45 4.81
N TRP A 851 34.04 8.60 6.11
CA TRP A 851 33.64 7.47 6.96
C TRP A 851 32.33 6.80 6.52
N SER A 852 31.25 7.55 6.25
CA SER A 852 29.99 6.98 5.75
C SER A 852 30.20 6.16 4.47
N ASP A 853 30.98 6.68 3.52
CA ASP A 853 31.23 5.99 2.25
C ASP A 853 32.11 4.75 2.42
N THR A 854 33.10 4.80 3.30
CA THR A 854 33.92 3.63 3.66
C THR A 854 33.05 2.56 4.33
N CYS A 855 32.15 2.94 5.24
CA CYS A 855 31.15 2.04 5.84
C CYS A 855 30.25 1.41 4.79
N ARG A 856 29.82 2.20 3.79
CA ARG A 856 29.00 1.71 2.68
C ARG A 856 29.75 0.80 1.74
N LYS A 857 31.05 0.98 1.52
CA LYS A 857 31.85 0.18 0.57
C LYS A 857 32.39 -1.11 1.23
N ARG A 858 32.90 -1.01 2.47
CA ARG A 858 33.64 -2.08 3.18
C ARG A 858 33.10 -2.34 4.60
N PRO A 859 31.84 -2.79 4.74
CA PRO A 859 31.16 -2.86 6.03
C PRO A 859 31.85 -3.76 7.06
N LEU A 860 32.38 -4.92 6.67
CA LEU A 860 33.06 -5.84 7.60
C LEU A 860 34.39 -5.26 8.13
N THR A 861 35.16 -4.60 7.26
CA THR A 861 36.43 -3.96 7.66
C THR A 861 36.18 -2.81 8.64
N THR A 862 35.18 -1.97 8.36
CA THR A 862 34.79 -0.86 9.24
C THR A 862 34.25 -1.35 10.58
N LEU A 863 33.48 -2.44 10.58
CA LEU A 863 32.98 -3.06 11.80
C LEU A 863 34.12 -3.67 12.63
N HIS A 864 35.06 -4.39 12.02
CA HIS A 864 36.21 -4.94 12.73
C HIS A 864 37.13 -3.86 13.30
N ALA A 865 37.24 -2.69 12.65
CA ALA A 865 37.99 -1.56 13.17
C ALA A 865 37.30 -0.94 14.41
N LEU A 866 35.98 -0.72 14.32
CA LEU A 866 35.19 -0.28 15.48
C LEU A 866 35.26 -1.31 16.62
N SER A 867 35.16 -2.61 16.31
CA SER A 867 35.24 -3.68 17.31
C SER A 867 36.59 -3.75 18.03
N GLU A 868 37.69 -3.45 17.34
CA GLU A 868 39.01 -3.40 17.98
C GLU A 868 39.09 -2.22 18.96
N LEU A 869 38.60 -1.03 18.56
CA LEU A 869 38.53 0.14 19.43
C LEU A 869 37.67 -0.12 20.67
N SER A 870 36.53 -0.78 20.46
CA SER A 870 35.66 -1.24 21.53
C SER A 870 36.40 -2.14 22.53
N SER A 871 37.23 -3.07 22.05
CA SER A 871 38.05 -3.93 22.93
C SER A 871 39.13 -3.18 23.71
N GLN A 872 39.51 -1.99 23.23
CA GLN A 872 40.44 -1.07 23.89
C GLN A 872 39.72 -0.07 24.84
N GLY A 873 38.39 -0.15 24.95
CA GLY A 873 37.58 0.73 25.79
C GLY A 873 37.21 2.07 25.16
N GLU A 874 37.49 2.28 23.87
CA GLU A 874 37.18 3.54 23.15
C GLU A 874 35.91 3.43 22.30
N TRP A 875 34.99 4.40 22.47
CA TRP A 875 33.66 4.38 21.84
C TRP A 875 33.36 5.67 21.09
N PRO A 876 33.71 5.77 19.80
CA PRO A 876 33.46 6.97 19.00
C PRO A 876 31.98 7.03 18.56
N ILE A 877 31.11 7.62 19.37
CA ILE A 877 29.64 7.63 19.18
C ILE A 877 29.20 8.21 17.83
N GLU A 878 29.74 9.36 17.43
CA GLU A 878 29.39 9.98 16.14
C GLU A 878 29.76 9.07 14.95
N ARG A 879 30.87 8.33 15.06
CA ARG A 879 31.27 7.32 14.05
C ARG A 879 30.30 6.15 14.01
N TRP A 880 29.83 5.69 15.17
CA TRP A 880 28.81 4.65 15.25
C TRP A 880 27.47 5.09 14.63
N ARG A 881 27.01 6.31 14.91
CA ARG A 881 25.77 6.88 14.33
C ARG A 881 25.82 6.90 12.80
N GLU A 882 26.93 7.39 12.24
CA GLU A 882 27.14 7.48 10.79
C GLU A 882 27.24 6.09 10.14
N ALA A 883 27.93 5.14 10.80
CA ALA A 883 28.07 3.77 10.33
C ALA A 883 26.73 3.01 10.30
N LEU A 884 25.95 3.06 11.38
CA LEU A 884 24.63 2.43 11.46
C LEU A 884 23.68 2.95 10.38
N ARG A 885 23.71 4.26 10.11
CA ARG A 885 22.93 4.87 9.00
C ARG A 885 23.39 4.34 7.64
N ALA A 886 24.69 4.20 7.42
CA ALA A 886 25.25 3.66 6.18
C ALA A 886 24.89 2.19 5.93
N TRP A 887 24.74 1.38 6.99
CA TRP A 887 24.50 -0.06 6.89
C TRP A 887 23.03 -0.45 6.64
N ARG A 888 22.07 0.48 6.70
CA ARG A 888 20.63 0.21 6.48
C ARG A 888 20.27 -0.36 5.10
N GLY A 889 21.05 -0.06 4.06
CA GLY A 889 20.63 -0.26 2.65
C GLY A 889 21.10 -1.54 1.94
N ARG A 890 21.70 -2.54 2.61
CA ARG A 890 22.47 -3.60 1.92
C ARG A 890 21.80 -4.98 1.85
N ARG A 891 21.80 -5.59 0.65
CA ARG A 891 21.46 -7.02 0.37
C ARG A 891 22.33 -8.10 1.07
N LEU A 892 23.19 -7.75 2.04
CA LEU A 892 24.18 -8.65 2.68
C LEU A 892 23.94 -8.84 4.19
N HIS A 893 22.71 -8.63 4.66
CA HIS A 893 22.35 -8.58 6.08
C HIS A 893 22.75 -9.83 6.89
N ALA A 894 22.60 -11.04 6.36
CA ALA A 894 22.85 -12.26 7.15
C ALA A 894 24.33 -12.45 7.56
N ARG A 895 25.28 -12.28 6.62
CA ARG A 895 26.72 -12.40 6.94
C ARG A 895 27.23 -11.23 7.76
N PHE A 896 26.71 -10.04 7.51
CA PHE A 896 27.10 -8.86 8.28
C PHE A 896 26.61 -8.95 9.73
N TRP A 897 25.39 -9.46 9.94
CA TRP A 897 24.81 -9.70 11.27
C TRP A 897 25.71 -10.55 12.17
N THR A 898 26.17 -11.71 11.69
CA THR A 898 27.00 -12.65 12.48
C THR A 898 28.27 -12.00 13.05
N HIS A 899 28.82 -10.98 12.37
CA HIS A 899 29.96 -10.22 12.88
C HIS A 899 29.54 -8.99 13.68
N ALA A 900 28.45 -8.32 13.31
CA ALA A 900 28.04 -7.04 13.89
C ALA A 900 27.37 -7.21 15.25
N ALA A 901 26.50 -8.21 15.39
CA ALA A 901 25.71 -8.42 16.58
C ALA A 901 26.55 -8.59 17.85
N PRO A 902 27.63 -9.41 17.90
CA PRO A 902 28.47 -9.54 19.10
C PRO A 902 29.13 -8.22 19.52
N VAL A 903 29.53 -7.40 18.53
CA VAL A 903 30.18 -6.11 18.79
C VAL A 903 29.19 -5.12 19.38
N VAL A 904 27.99 -5.05 18.81
CA VAL A 904 26.93 -4.15 19.31
C VAL A 904 26.49 -4.59 20.71
N LEU A 905 26.42 -5.91 20.96
CA LEU A 905 26.10 -6.50 22.26
C LEU A 905 27.11 -6.17 23.35
N ALA A 906 28.36 -5.86 22.98
CA ALA A 906 29.43 -5.55 23.92
C ALA A 906 29.49 -4.05 24.31
N LEU A 907 28.65 -3.18 23.71
CA LEU A 907 28.60 -1.76 24.10
C LEU A 907 28.23 -1.61 25.58
N PRO A 908 28.80 -0.66 26.34
CA PRO A 908 28.26 -0.23 27.63
C PRO A 908 26.88 0.44 27.45
N ASP A 909 25.99 0.32 28.46
CA ASP A 909 24.61 0.86 28.37
C ASP A 909 24.57 2.36 28.11
N GLU A 910 25.45 3.14 28.74
CA GLU A 910 25.58 4.59 28.50
C GLU A 910 25.81 4.90 27.02
N LYS A 911 26.69 4.14 26.36
CA LYS A 911 27.06 4.33 24.95
C LYS A 911 26.02 3.77 24.00
N LEU A 912 25.36 2.67 24.37
CA LEU A 912 24.23 2.14 23.61
C LEU A 912 23.07 3.14 23.59
N GLY A 913 22.77 3.80 24.73
CA GLY A 913 21.77 4.86 24.83
C GLY A 913 21.96 5.99 23.81
N GLU A 914 23.20 6.46 23.62
CA GLU A 914 23.52 7.53 22.68
C GLU A 914 23.26 7.16 21.20
N ILE A 915 23.20 5.87 20.86
CA ILE A 915 22.99 5.37 19.49
C ILE A 915 21.75 4.47 19.34
N ALA A 916 20.92 4.36 20.38
CA ALA A 916 19.83 3.38 20.48
C ALA A 916 18.84 3.46 19.29
N HIS A 917 18.46 4.67 18.87
CA HIS A 917 17.59 4.86 17.70
C HIS A 917 18.27 4.41 16.40
N GLY A 918 19.58 4.62 16.27
CA GLY A 918 20.37 4.18 15.12
C GLY A 918 20.42 2.65 15.03
N VAL A 919 20.60 1.98 16.17
CA VAL A 919 20.60 0.51 16.28
C VAL A 919 19.20 -0.05 16.02
N SER A 920 18.15 0.50 16.65
CA SER A 920 16.77 0.03 16.51
C SER A 920 16.29 0.09 15.06
N ASN A 921 16.52 1.22 14.38
CA ASN A 921 16.23 1.35 12.94
C ASN A 921 17.00 0.33 12.08
N TRP A 922 18.25 0.02 12.44
CA TRP A 922 19.05 -0.95 11.71
C TRP A 922 18.50 -2.37 11.91
N LEU A 923 18.13 -2.72 13.15
CA LEU A 923 17.49 -3.99 13.49
C LEU A 923 16.14 -4.16 12.78
N GLU A 924 15.32 -3.12 12.75
CA GLU A 924 14.00 -3.14 12.09
C GLU A 924 14.13 -3.50 10.61
N VAL A 925 14.93 -2.75 9.85
CA VAL A 925 15.18 -3.03 8.43
C VAL A 925 15.80 -4.42 8.20
N LEU A 926 16.67 -4.85 9.12
CA LEU A 926 17.30 -6.17 9.05
C LEU A 926 16.28 -7.30 9.28
N SER A 927 15.42 -7.16 10.29
CA SER A 927 14.35 -8.12 10.62
C SER A 927 13.31 -8.24 9.51
N GLU A 928 12.96 -7.13 8.85
CA GLU A 928 12.05 -7.13 7.71
C GLU A 928 12.62 -7.88 6.52
N LYS A 929 13.93 -7.75 6.24
CA LYS A 929 14.52 -8.18 4.96
C LYS A 929 15.27 -9.50 5.03
N THR A 930 15.56 -10.04 6.21
CA THR A 930 16.47 -11.18 6.35
C THR A 930 16.08 -12.07 7.52
N THR A 931 16.14 -13.38 7.29
CA THR A 931 16.02 -14.38 8.36
C THR A 931 17.30 -14.40 9.19
N ILE A 932 17.18 -14.01 10.45
CA ILE A 932 18.26 -14.03 11.44
C ILE A 932 18.35 -15.46 12.00
N ARG A 933 19.54 -16.08 11.94
CA ARG A 933 19.74 -17.46 12.43
C ARG A 933 20.23 -17.53 13.88
N ASP A 934 20.94 -16.49 14.34
CA ASP A 934 21.48 -16.41 15.70
C ASP A 934 20.50 -15.63 16.60
N GLU A 935 19.44 -16.32 17.04
CA GLU A 935 18.31 -15.72 17.78
C GLU A 935 18.73 -15.17 19.16
N ASP A 936 19.65 -15.85 19.86
CA ASP A 936 20.13 -15.44 21.19
C ASP A 936 20.71 -14.01 21.21
N GLN A 937 21.47 -13.65 20.18
CA GLN A 937 22.09 -12.32 20.09
C GLN A 937 21.04 -11.24 19.76
N LEU A 938 20.04 -11.58 18.95
CA LEU A 938 18.93 -10.68 18.67
C LEU A 938 18.16 -10.38 19.95
N TYR A 939 17.75 -11.43 20.66
CA TYR A 939 17.01 -11.32 21.92
C TYR A 939 17.79 -10.54 22.97
N ALA A 940 19.08 -10.82 23.17
CA ALA A 940 19.89 -10.08 24.12
C ALA A 940 20.02 -8.58 23.77
N LEU A 941 20.12 -8.22 22.48
CA LEU A 941 20.12 -6.81 22.06
C LEU A 941 18.76 -6.14 22.28
N CYS A 942 17.67 -6.80 21.90
CA CYS A 942 16.31 -6.31 22.14
C CYS A 942 16.09 -6.03 23.63
N ARG A 943 16.52 -6.96 24.49
CA ARG A 943 16.45 -6.82 25.96
C ARG A 943 17.15 -5.56 26.44
N ARG A 944 18.43 -5.42 26.08
CA ARG A 944 19.23 -4.26 26.48
C ARG A 944 18.62 -2.95 26.00
N LEU A 945 18.09 -2.90 24.77
CA LEU A 945 17.46 -1.70 24.23
C LEU A 945 16.16 -1.31 24.96
N MET A 946 15.38 -2.29 25.43
CA MET A 946 14.17 -2.01 26.22
C MET A 946 14.49 -1.53 27.65
N ASP A 947 15.61 -1.98 28.21
CA ASP A 947 16.01 -1.62 29.57
C ASP A 947 16.63 -0.21 29.65
N LEU A 948 17.04 0.39 28.52
CA LEU A 948 17.62 1.74 28.47
C LEU A 948 16.60 2.83 28.88
N PRO A 949 17.01 3.82 29.70
CA PRO A 949 16.19 4.98 30.02
C PRO A 949 16.05 5.91 28.80
N SER A 950 14.82 6.33 28.46
CA SER A 950 14.54 7.27 27.36
C SER A 950 14.28 8.68 27.89
N VAL A 951 14.69 9.71 27.14
CA VAL A 951 14.40 11.13 27.46
C VAL A 951 12.89 11.40 27.40
N SER A 952 12.13 10.60 26.65
CA SER A 952 10.66 10.67 26.55
C SER A 952 9.91 9.95 27.68
N ASP A 953 10.62 9.43 28.70
CA ASP A 953 10.00 8.82 29.88
C ASP A 953 9.52 9.87 30.90
N ALA A 954 9.68 11.17 30.60
CA ALA A 954 9.08 12.26 31.38
C ALA A 954 7.57 12.35 31.11
N GLU A 955 6.79 12.65 32.15
CA GLU A 955 5.32 12.71 32.10
C GLU A 955 4.82 13.52 30.89
N PRO A 956 3.81 13.01 30.14
CA PRO A 956 3.18 13.81 29.10
C PRO A 956 2.57 15.07 29.74
N GLU A 957 2.89 16.24 29.19
CA GLU A 957 2.14 17.46 29.48
C GLU A 957 0.65 17.21 29.21
N ASP A 958 -0.17 17.78 30.07
CA ASP A 958 -1.58 17.51 30.42
C ASP A 958 -2.62 17.73 29.27
N ASP A 959 -2.29 17.45 28.00
CA ASP A 959 -3.21 17.57 26.85
C ASP A 959 -3.56 16.19 26.26
N SER A 960 -4.28 15.40 27.06
CA SER A 960 -4.65 14.00 26.77
C SER A 960 -5.49 13.78 25.52
N SER A 961 -6.08 14.84 24.92
CA SER A 961 -6.93 14.72 23.73
C SER A 961 -6.16 14.61 22.41
N ASN A 962 -4.90 15.04 22.35
CA ASN A 962 -4.11 15.10 21.11
C ASN A 962 -3.05 13.99 20.97
N ALA A 963 -2.92 13.11 21.96
CA ALA A 963 -1.98 11.98 21.91
C ALA A 963 -2.28 11.06 20.70
N ARG A 964 -1.23 10.64 19.98
CA ARG A 964 -1.32 9.75 18.81
C ARG A 964 -0.57 8.44 19.07
N PRO A 965 -1.12 7.54 19.91
CA PRO A 965 -0.49 6.30 20.38
C PRO A 965 0.28 5.51 19.31
N VAL A 966 -0.33 5.29 18.14
CA VAL A 966 0.31 4.51 17.06
C VAL A 966 1.53 5.24 16.48
N ASN A 967 1.42 6.53 16.19
CA ASN A 967 2.53 7.33 15.65
C ASN A 967 3.68 7.46 16.66
N GLU A 968 3.36 7.58 17.94
CA GLU A 968 4.39 7.59 18.99
C GLU A 968 5.05 6.22 19.12
N ALA A 969 4.28 5.13 19.09
CA ALA A 969 4.78 3.77 19.22
C ALA A 969 5.78 3.39 18.13
N ILE A 970 5.47 3.66 16.85
CA ILE A 970 6.37 3.33 15.72
C ILE A 970 7.68 4.11 15.75
N ASN A 971 7.72 5.26 16.43
CA ASN A 971 8.91 6.10 16.54
C ASN A 971 9.68 5.92 17.86
N HIS A 972 9.09 5.23 18.84
CA HIS A 972 9.69 5.01 20.16
C HIS A 972 10.57 3.74 20.18
N LEU A 973 11.68 3.77 20.93
CA LEU A 973 12.64 2.66 21.03
C LEU A 973 11.98 1.32 21.34
N VAL A 974 11.11 1.28 22.37
CA VAL A 974 10.40 0.05 22.76
C VAL A 974 9.49 -0.44 21.63
N GLY A 975 8.73 0.44 20.97
CA GLY A 975 7.85 0.03 19.87
C GLY A 975 8.63 -0.48 18.67
N MET A 976 9.75 0.15 18.32
CA MET A 976 10.66 -0.34 17.27
C MET A 976 11.23 -1.73 17.61
N VAL A 977 11.64 -1.96 18.87
CA VAL A 977 12.12 -3.29 19.31
C VAL A 977 11.00 -4.33 19.26
N THR A 978 9.78 -3.97 19.66
CA THR A 978 8.61 -4.86 19.52
C THR A 978 8.36 -5.20 18.05
N GLN A 979 8.45 -4.22 17.14
CA GLN A 979 8.31 -4.47 15.71
C GLN A 979 9.39 -5.40 15.15
N VAL A 980 10.64 -5.27 15.63
CA VAL A 980 11.74 -6.21 15.29
C VAL A 980 11.40 -7.64 15.69
N LEU A 981 10.90 -7.84 16.92
CA LEU A 981 10.52 -9.16 17.43
C LEU A 981 9.37 -9.76 16.62
N ILE A 982 8.36 -8.96 16.29
CA ILE A 982 7.22 -9.37 15.45
C ILE A 982 7.66 -9.72 14.02
N ASN A 983 8.50 -8.91 13.39
CA ASN A 983 9.03 -9.18 12.06
C ASN A 983 9.82 -10.50 12.03
N HIS A 984 10.63 -10.73 13.06
CA HIS A 984 11.36 -11.98 13.23
C HIS A 984 10.41 -13.17 13.41
N TRP A 985 9.37 -13.02 14.23
CA TRP A 985 8.34 -14.05 14.43
C TRP A 985 7.61 -14.40 13.13
N TYR A 986 7.13 -13.43 12.36
CA TYR A 986 6.48 -13.71 11.07
C TYR A 986 7.41 -14.40 10.05
N ARG A 987 8.72 -14.14 10.12
CA ARG A 987 9.71 -14.83 9.27
C ARG A 987 9.83 -16.32 9.61
N GLN A 988 9.42 -16.75 10.80
CA GLN A 988 9.34 -18.17 11.19
C GLN A 988 8.07 -18.86 10.66
N SER A 989 7.16 -18.13 9.99
CA SER A 989 5.90 -18.63 9.41
C SER A 989 4.97 -19.24 10.46
N PRO A 990 4.51 -18.45 11.44
CA PRO A 990 3.74 -18.94 12.57
C PRO A 990 2.41 -19.56 12.12
N ARG A 991 2.04 -20.67 12.76
CA ARG A 991 0.79 -21.39 12.50
C ARG A 991 -0.20 -21.23 13.63
N ASP A 992 -1.47 -21.37 13.29
CA ASP A 992 -2.54 -21.36 14.29
C ASP A 992 -2.35 -22.47 15.35
N ASN A 993 -2.59 -22.13 16.61
CA ASN A 993 -2.46 -23.00 17.80
C ASN A 993 -1.05 -23.60 18.03
N GLU A 994 0.00 -23.02 17.44
CA GLU A 994 1.38 -23.47 17.66
C GLU A 994 1.92 -23.07 19.05
N GLY A 995 1.32 -22.05 19.68
CA GLY A 995 1.84 -21.40 20.88
C GLY A 995 2.99 -20.44 20.56
N LEU A 996 3.18 -19.42 21.39
CA LEU A 996 4.32 -18.51 21.22
C LEU A 996 5.63 -19.24 21.58
N PRO A 997 6.71 -19.05 20.79
CA PRO A 997 8.03 -19.51 21.19
C PRO A 997 8.41 -18.96 22.58
N PRO A 998 8.99 -19.77 23.49
CA PRO A 998 9.20 -19.36 24.89
C PRO A 998 9.91 -18.01 25.04
N ALA A 999 10.98 -17.77 24.27
CA ALA A 999 11.72 -16.51 24.32
C ALA A 999 10.87 -15.29 23.92
N LEU A 1000 10.00 -15.44 22.90
CA LEU A 1000 9.10 -14.36 22.48
C LEU A 1000 7.96 -14.16 23.48
N SER A 1001 7.43 -15.25 24.05
CA SER A 1001 6.42 -15.20 25.11
C SER A 1001 6.93 -14.42 26.32
N ASP A 1002 8.18 -14.63 26.75
CA ASP A 1002 8.80 -13.89 27.85
C ASP A 1002 8.85 -12.37 27.55
N PHE A 1003 9.32 -11.98 26.35
CA PHE A 1003 9.36 -10.57 25.95
C PHE A 1003 7.98 -9.92 25.92
N PHE A 1004 7.02 -10.58 25.28
CA PHE A 1004 5.69 -10.01 25.12
C PHE A 1004 4.96 -9.94 26.46
N THR A 1005 5.15 -10.92 27.35
CA THR A 1005 4.56 -10.92 28.70
C THR A 1005 5.12 -9.79 29.55
N GLU A 1006 6.40 -9.47 29.42
CA GLU A 1006 6.95 -8.31 30.13
C GLU A 1006 6.41 -6.98 29.60
N LEU A 1007 6.26 -6.85 28.28
CA LEU A 1007 5.69 -5.64 27.67
C LEU A 1007 4.26 -5.37 28.15
N THR A 1008 3.51 -6.38 28.60
CA THR A 1008 2.16 -6.18 29.14
C THR A 1008 2.13 -5.64 30.58
N ASP A 1009 3.27 -5.46 31.25
CA ASP A 1009 3.31 -4.81 32.57
C ASP A 1009 2.95 -3.31 32.47
N THR A 1010 1.78 -2.97 32.99
CA THR A 1010 1.24 -1.60 33.00
C THR A 1010 1.93 -0.69 34.01
N ASN A 1011 2.70 -1.23 34.97
CA ASN A 1011 3.44 -0.41 35.94
C ASN A 1011 4.64 0.31 35.28
N ILE A 1012 5.07 -0.16 34.10
CA ILE A 1012 6.18 0.40 33.34
C ILE A 1012 5.62 1.22 32.17
N GLN A 1013 5.62 2.55 32.31
CA GLN A 1013 4.99 3.46 31.33
C GLN A 1013 5.60 3.33 29.93
N ARG A 1014 6.93 3.24 29.80
CA ARG A 1014 7.62 3.12 28.49
C ARG A 1014 7.20 1.89 27.66
N TYR A 1015 6.69 0.84 28.30
CA TYR A 1015 6.22 -0.37 27.62
C TYR A 1015 4.90 -0.18 26.88
N ARG A 1016 4.19 0.94 27.11
CA ARG A 1016 2.97 1.32 26.38
C ARG A 1016 3.17 1.27 24.87
N HIS A 1017 4.31 1.73 24.38
CA HIS A 1017 4.62 1.74 22.96
C HIS A 1017 4.72 0.32 22.39
N GLY A 1018 5.27 -0.62 23.15
CA GLY A 1018 5.27 -2.03 22.76
C GLY A 1018 3.86 -2.64 22.77
N ARG A 1019 3.04 -2.30 23.77
CA ARG A 1019 1.64 -2.74 23.87
C ARG A 1019 0.80 -2.32 22.66
N VAL A 1020 0.94 -1.07 22.20
CA VAL A 1020 0.26 -0.57 20.98
C VAL A 1020 0.62 -1.41 19.76
N ILE A 1021 1.92 -1.73 19.57
CA ILE A 1021 2.39 -2.59 18.45
C ILE A 1021 1.83 -4.02 18.58
N LEU A 1022 1.82 -4.60 19.79
CA LEU A 1022 1.18 -5.90 20.03
C LEU A 1022 -0.32 -5.86 19.70
N GLY A 1023 -1.00 -4.76 20.04
CA GLY A 1023 -2.40 -4.50 19.66
C GLY A 1023 -2.63 -4.55 18.15
N SER A 1024 -1.72 -4.00 17.33
CA SER A 1024 -1.84 -4.11 15.86
C SER A 1024 -1.65 -5.51 15.30
N HIS A 1025 -1.10 -6.43 16.08
CA HIS A 1025 -0.91 -7.83 15.73
C HIS A 1025 -1.82 -8.79 16.51
N LEU A 1026 -2.85 -8.25 17.18
CA LEU A 1026 -3.72 -9.00 18.10
C LEU A 1026 -4.35 -10.26 17.48
N ILE A 1027 -4.78 -10.19 16.22
CA ILE A 1027 -5.38 -11.34 15.52
C ILE A 1027 -4.37 -12.47 15.37
N SER A 1028 -3.15 -12.18 14.92
CA SER A 1028 -2.13 -13.21 14.74
C SER A 1028 -1.72 -13.79 16.09
N LEU A 1029 -1.55 -12.96 17.12
CA LEU A 1029 -1.22 -13.42 18.47
C LEU A 1029 -2.32 -14.34 19.02
N TYR A 1030 -3.59 -13.96 18.88
CA TYR A 1030 -4.72 -14.78 19.33
C TYR A 1030 -4.83 -16.11 18.58
N ARG A 1031 -4.55 -16.11 17.26
CA ARG A 1031 -4.60 -17.33 16.44
C ARG A 1031 -3.50 -18.33 16.82
N VAL A 1032 -2.32 -17.84 17.17
CA VAL A 1032 -1.15 -18.67 17.49
C VAL A 1032 -1.20 -19.13 18.95
N ASP A 1033 -1.45 -18.21 19.87
CA ASP A 1033 -1.48 -18.47 21.31
C ASP A 1033 -2.68 -17.76 21.97
N LYS A 1034 -3.82 -18.45 21.87
CA LYS A 1034 -5.10 -17.99 22.42
C LYS A 1034 -5.02 -17.76 23.92
N ASP A 1035 -4.50 -18.74 24.67
CA ASP A 1035 -4.48 -18.69 26.13
C ASP A 1035 -3.60 -17.52 26.60
N TRP A 1036 -2.41 -17.34 26.03
CA TRP A 1036 -1.56 -16.20 26.36
C TRP A 1036 -2.24 -14.86 26.08
N THR A 1037 -2.86 -14.73 24.91
CA THR A 1037 -3.51 -13.47 24.48
C THR A 1037 -4.68 -13.09 25.39
N GLU A 1038 -5.51 -14.07 25.78
CA GLU A 1038 -6.65 -13.87 26.68
C GLU A 1038 -6.22 -13.44 28.09
N HIS A 1039 -5.07 -13.90 28.58
CA HIS A 1039 -4.58 -13.54 29.92
C HIS A 1039 -3.76 -12.24 29.94
N CYS A 1040 -2.99 -11.94 28.89
CA CYS A 1040 -2.00 -10.86 28.91
C CYS A 1040 -2.44 -9.60 28.15
N LEU A 1041 -3.11 -9.73 27.00
CA LEU A 1041 -3.43 -8.59 26.13
C LEU A 1041 -4.90 -8.15 26.20
N LEU A 1042 -5.85 -9.09 26.12
CA LEU A 1042 -7.27 -8.72 26.11
C LEU A 1042 -7.71 -7.90 27.34
N PRO A 1043 -7.21 -8.15 28.57
CA PRO A 1043 -7.57 -7.34 29.73
C PRO A 1043 -7.17 -5.86 29.64
N LEU A 1044 -6.30 -5.49 28.69
CA LEU A 1044 -5.88 -4.11 28.44
C LEU A 1044 -6.84 -3.34 27.54
N LEU A 1045 -7.79 -4.01 26.88
CA LEU A 1045 -8.85 -3.38 26.07
C LEU A 1045 -10.00 -2.82 26.94
N ASN A 1046 -9.99 -3.10 28.24
CA ASN A 1046 -11.05 -2.73 29.16
C ASN A 1046 -10.90 -1.27 29.64
N TRP A 1047 -11.81 -0.41 29.18
CA TRP A 1047 -11.86 1.01 29.50
C TRP A 1047 -12.08 1.31 30.99
N GLU A 1048 -12.76 0.44 31.74
CA GLU A 1048 -12.97 0.60 33.19
C GLU A 1048 -11.72 0.31 34.01
N ARG A 1049 -10.78 -0.47 33.46
CA ARG A 1049 -9.53 -0.81 34.14
C ARG A 1049 -8.54 0.34 34.03
N ASP A 1050 -8.29 0.79 32.80
CA ASP A 1050 -7.39 1.91 32.49
C ASP A 1050 -7.74 2.46 31.09
N ALA A 1051 -8.33 3.65 31.04
CA ALA A 1051 -8.76 4.27 29.79
C ALA A 1051 -7.60 4.65 28.86
N PHE A 1052 -6.43 4.96 29.41
CA PHE A 1052 -5.27 5.35 28.62
C PHE A 1052 -4.64 4.13 27.93
N GLU A 1053 -4.51 3.01 28.66
CA GLU A 1053 -4.05 1.74 28.09
C GLU A 1053 -5.06 1.19 27.07
N ALA A 1054 -6.37 1.26 27.38
CA ALA A 1054 -7.42 0.84 26.47
C ALA A 1054 -7.37 1.62 25.15
N LYS A 1055 -7.24 2.96 25.20
CA LYS A 1055 -7.06 3.79 24.01
C LYS A 1055 -5.89 3.30 23.15
N GLY A 1056 -4.72 3.05 23.76
CA GLY A 1056 -3.54 2.59 23.05
C GLY A 1056 -3.72 1.25 22.34
N ILE A 1057 -4.30 0.24 23.01
CA ILE A 1057 -4.53 -1.07 22.38
C ILE A 1057 -5.63 -0.99 21.32
N TRP A 1058 -6.71 -0.25 21.57
CA TRP A 1058 -7.80 -0.09 20.59
C TRP A 1058 -7.31 0.60 19.32
N GLU A 1059 -6.56 1.71 19.43
CA GLU A 1059 -5.96 2.34 18.26
C GLU A 1059 -4.98 1.42 17.55
N GLY A 1060 -4.18 0.64 18.30
CA GLY A 1060 -3.32 -0.41 17.71
C GLY A 1060 -4.11 -1.42 16.88
N PHE A 1061 -5.20 -1.97 17.42
CA PHE A 1061 -6.08 -2.91 16.71
C PHE A 1061 -6.77 -2.26 15.49
N LEU A 1062 -7.29 -1.03 15.66
CA LEU A 1062 -7.98 -0.25 14.63
C LEU A 1062 -7.02 0.35 13.58
N TRP A 1063 -5.70 0.24 13.78
CA TRP A 1063 -4.71 0.57 12.76
C TRP A 1063 -4.78 -0.36 11.56
N SER A 1064 -5.25 -1.59 11.75
CA SER A 1064 -5.48 -2.57 10.69
C SER A 1064 -6.59 -3.58 11.06
N PRO A 1065 -7.85 -3.12 11.20
CA PRO A 1065 -8.95 -3.91 11.76
C PRO A 1065 -9.36 -5.00 10.77
N ARG A 1066 -9.57 -6.22 11.27
CA ARG A 1066 -10.03 -7.35 10.45
C ARG A 1066 -11.03 -8.20 11.23
N LEU A 1067 -12.01 -8.77 10.52
CA LEU A 1067 -13.03 -9.62 11.11
C LEU A 1067 -12.46 -11.00 11.42
N TYR A 1068 -12.32 -11.32 12.70
CA TYR A 1068 -12.00 -12.67 13.16
C TYR A 1068 -12.95 -13.07 14.30
N GLN A 1069 -13.89 -13.96 13.98
CA GLN A 1069 -15.03 -14.33 14.83
C GLN A 1069 -14.61 -14.83 16.23
N PRO A 1070 -13.61 -15.73 16.38
CA PRO A 1070 -13.19 -16.20 17.70
C PRO A 1070 -12.65 -15.08 18.59
N LEU A 1071 -11.87 -14.15 18.03
CA LEU A 1071 -11.37 -13.00 18.78
C LEU A 1071 -12.52 -12.10 19.20
N LEU A 1072 -13.43 -11.72 18.29
CA LEU A 1072 -14.63 -10.91 18.59
C LEU A 1072 -15.50 -11.47 19.72
N ALA A 1073 -15.63 -12.79 19.80
CA ALA A 1073 -16.33 -13.43 20.91
C ALA A 1073 -15.58 -13.29 22.24
N ALA A 1074 -14.24 -13.30 22.22
CA ALA A 1074 -13.41 -13.25 23.43
C ALA A 1074 -13.42 -11.87 24.12
N PHE A 1075 -13.37 -10.77 23.36
CA PHE A 1075 -13.43 -9.38 23.86
C PHE A 1075 -14.78 -8.67 23.59
N LYS A 1076 -15.87 -9.44 23.48
CA LYS A 1076 -17.20 -8.89 23.19
C LYS A 1076 -17.60 -7.75 24.16
N PRO A 1077 -17.45 -7.89 25.50
CA PRO A 1077 -17.84 -6.84 26.43
C PRO A 1077 -17.09 -5.52 26.18
N GLU A 1078 -15.78 -5.58 26.04
CA GLU A 1078 -14.90 -4.44 25.80
C GLU A 1078 -15.21 -3.79 24.44
N PHE A 1079 -15.49 -4.62 23.42
CA PHE A 1079 -15.85 -4.16 22.09
C PHE A 1079 -17.17 -3.36 22.08
N LEU A 1080 -18.21 -3.83 22.78
CA LEU A 1080 -19.48 -3.11 22.90
C LEU A 1080 -19.35 -1.84 23.73
N GLN A 1081 -18.50 -1.85 24.76
CA GLN A 1081 -18.23 -0.70 25.60
C GLN A 1081 -17.56 0.44 24.82
N THR A 1082 -16.69 0.10 23.87
CA THR A 1082 -15.92 1.06 23.06
C THR A 1082 -16.80 2.04 22.29
N ALA A 1083 -18.06 1.70 21.99
CA ALA A 1083 -19.01 2.64 21.38
C ALA A 1083 -19.29 3.89 22.25
N HIS A 1084 -19.15 3.78 23.58
CA HIS A 1084 -19.28 4.91 24.50
C HIS A 1084 -17.99 5.74 24.61
N HIS A 1085 -16.87 5.21 24.09
CA HIS A 1085 -15.54 5.85 24.09
C HIS A 1085 -15.11 6.24 22.67
N TYR A 1086 -16.08 6.56 21.82
CA TYR A 1086 -15.85 6.82 20.40
C TYR A 1086 -14.94 8.03 20.16
N GLU A 1087 -15.08 9.11 20.95
CA GLU A 1087 -14.27 10.32 20.79
C GLU A 1087 -12.82 10.11 21.26
N GLU A 1088 -12.59 9.20 22.22
CA GLU A 1088 -11.26 8.86 22.71
C GLU A 1088 -10.40 8.14 21.67
N LEU A 1089 -11.00 7.56 20.61
CA LEU A 1089 -10.30 6.83 19.54
C LEU A 1089 -9.57 7.72 18.51
N GLY A 1090 -9.65 9.05 18.63
CA GLY A 1090 -8.88 9.99 17.80
C GLY A 1090 -9.07 9.77 16.29
N GLU A 1091 -7.96 9.58 15.56
CA GLU A 1091 -7.95 9.39 14.09
C GLU A 1091 -8.61 8.06 13.64
N HIS A 1092 -8.85 7.12 14.57
CA HIS A 1092 -9.37 5.78 14.27
C HIS A 1092 -10.88 5.61 14.53
N LYS A 1093 -11.58 6.66 14.98
CA LYS A 1093 -13.00 6.57 15.35
C LYS A 1093 -13.93 6.17 14.19
N GLN A 1094 -13.75 6.75 13.01
CA GLN A 1094 -14.55 6.40 11.82
C GLN A 1094 -14.34 4.94 11.41
N GLN A 1095 -13.10 4.44 11.52
CA GLN A 1095 -12.77 3.04 11.24
C GLN A 1095 -13.45 2.09 12.23
N PHE A 1096 -13.57 2.47 13.50
CA PHE A 1096 -14.35 1.72 14.48
C PHE A 1096 -15.84 1.65 14.10
N ALA A 1097 -16.48 2.77 13.75
CA ALA A 1097 -17.90 2.77 13.37
C ALA A 1097 -18.17 1.88 12.14
N ALA A 1098 -17.32 1.98 11.11
CA ALA A 1098 -17.41 1.12 9.93
C ALA A 1098 -17.21 -0.37 10.30
N PHE A 1099 -16.14 -0.68 11.05
CA PHE A 1099 -15.85 -2.04 11.52
C PHE A 1099 -16.99 -2.61 12.37
N PHE A 1100 -17.54 -1.81 13.29
CA PHE A 1100 -18.64 -2.21 14.16
C PHE A 1100 -19.93 -2.47 13.37
N THR A 1101 -20.20 -1.67 12.34
CA THR A 1101 -21.31 -1.92 11.42
C THR A 1101 -21.15 -3.25 10.69
N TYR A 1102 -19.95 -3.57 10.19
CA TYR A 1102 -19.68 -4.86 9.54
C TYR A 1102 -19.84 -6.05 10.50
N VAL A 1103 -19.44 -5.89 11.77
CA VAL A 1103 -19.70 -6.86 12.85
C VAL A 1103 -21.20 -7.04 13.06
N ALA A 1104 -21.96 -5.95 13.15
CA ALA A 1104 -23.39 -5.99 13.48
C ALA A 1104 -24.28 -6.54 12.35
N ILE A 1105 -23.88 -6.43 11.08
CA ILE A 1105 -24.58 -7.08 9.96
C ILE A 1105 -24.12 -8.53 9.73
N GLY A 1106 -22.96 -8.92 10.25
CA GLY A 1106 -22.43 -10.28 10.11
C GLY A 1106 -23.15 -11.30 11.02
N PRO A 1107 -23.07 -12.61 10.72
CA PRO A 1107 -23.50 -13.66 11.64
C PRO A 1107 -22.44 -13.82 12.76
N VAL A 1108 -22.34 -12.86 13.67
CA VAL A 1108 -21.40 -12.95 14.79
C VAL A 1108 -22.07 -13.71 15.93
N GLU A 1109 -21.67 -14.98 16.08
CA GLU A 1109 -22.20 -15.86 17.12
C GLU A 1109 -21.88 -15.27 18.51
N GLY A 1110 -22.90 -15.11 19.36
CA GLY A 1110 -22.75 -14.57 20.71
C GLY A 1110 -23.18 -13.12 20.92
N PHE A 1111 -23.52 -12.38 19.86
CA PHE A 1111 -24.10 -11.03 19.96
C PHE A 1111 -25.63 -11.08 19.85
N SER A 1112 -26.32 -10.44 20.79
CA SER A 1112 -27.77 -10.24 20.73
C SER A 1112 -28.13 -8.93 20.04
N VAL A 1113 -29.31 -8.90 19.40
CA VAL A 1113 -29.84 -7.69 18.77
C VAL A 1113 -29.96 -6.54 19.77
N GLN A 1114 -30.26 -6.84 21.05
CA GLN A 1114 -30.37 -5.83 22.10
C GLN A 1114 -29.01 -5.21 22.44
N GLU A 1115 -27.96 -6.01 22.60
CA GLU A 1115 -26.59 -5.53 22.84
C GLU A 1115 -26.12 -4.63 21.70
N LEU A 1116 -26.30 -5.07 20.45
CA LEU A 1116 -25.91 -4.30 19.26
C LEU A 1116 -26.69 -2.99 19.16
N ARG A 1117 -28.01 -3.02 19.42
CA ARG A 1117 -28.85 -1.81 19.42
C ARG A 1117 -28.36 -0.80 20.44
N THR A 1118 -28.09 -1.23 21.67
CA THR A 1118 -27.62 -0.35 22.74
C THR A 1118 -26.29 0.28 22.39
N ALA A 1119 -25.33 -0.49 21.87
CA ALA A 1119 -24.02 0.03 21.49
C ALA A 1119 -24.06 0.95 20.25
N ILE A 1120 -24.82 0.61 19.19
CA ILE A 1120 -24.96 1.52 18.03
C ILE A 1120 -25.65 2.83 18.44
N ALA A 1121 -26.64 2.77 19.33
CA ALA A 1121 -27.32 3.97 19.84
C ALA A 1121 -26.42 4.86 20.72
N ALA A 1122 -25.28 4.34 21.21
CA ALA A 1122 -24.31 5.12 21.98
C ALA A 1122 -23.35 5.91 21.09
N LEU A 1123 -23.25 5.58 19.79
CA LEU A 1123 -22.41 6.33 18.85
C LEU A 1123 -22.93 7.77 18.69
N PRO A 1124 -22.04 8.76 18.63
CA PRO A 1124 -22.40 10.11 18.24
C PRO A 1124 -22.85 10.18 16.77
N VAL A 1125 -23.38 11.34 16.37
CA VAL A 1125 -23.97 11.56 15.05
C VAL A 1125 -22.99 11.25 13.92
N ASP A 1126 -21.72 11.66 14.05
CA ASP A 1126 -20.67 11.35 13.06
C ASP A 1126 -20.37 9.85 12.99
N GLY A 1127 -20.38 9.12 14.12
CA GLY A 1127 -20.28 7.65 14.12
C GLY A 1127 -21.47 6.95 13.44
N LEU A 1128 -22.69 7.49 13.59
CA LEU A 1128 -23.88 6.99 12.90
C LEU A 1128 -23.85 7.29 11.39
N GLU A 1129 -23.33 8.45 10.98
CA GLU A 1129 -23.08 8.78 9.57
C GLU A 1129 -22.15 7.76 8.91
N GLU A 1130 -21.03 7.44 9.55
CA GLU A 1130 -20.10 6.41 9.07
C GLU A 1130 -20.75 5.01 9.05
N SER A 1131 -21.62 4.72 10.02
CA SER A 1131 -22.37 3.45 10.05
C SER A 1131 -23.37 3.34 8.88
N ALA A 1132 -24.09 4.42 8.54
CA ALA A 1132 -24.99 4.45 7.39
C ALA A 1132 -24.22 4.24 6.07
N GLN A 1133 -23.06 4.89 5.94
CA GLN A 1133 -22.18 4.72 4.78
C GLN A 1133 -21.67 3.28 4.66
N ALA A 1134 -21.22 2.68 5.77
CA ALA A 1134 -20.77 1.29 5.81
C ALA A 1134 -21.89 0.29 5.42
N LEU A 1135 -23.16 0.57 5.74
CA LEU A 1135 -24.30 -0.23 5.27
C LEU A 1135 -24.47 -0.15 3.75
N SER A 1136 -24.36 1.03 3.14
CA SER A 1136 -24.46 1.17 1.68
C SER A 1136 -23.36 0.37 0.99
N GLN A 1137 -22.12 0.57 1.43
CA GLN A 1137 -20.95 -0.14 0.90
C GLN A 1137 -21.01 -1.66 1.13
N ALA A 1138 -21.61 -2.09 2.25
CA ALA A 1138 -21.85 -3.50 2.53
C ALA A 1138 -22.77 -4.14 1.48
N LEU A 1139 -23.84 -3.44 1.11
CA LEU A 1139 -24.84 -3.94 0.17
C LEU A 1139 -24.34 -3.91 -1.28
N GLU A 1140 -23.65 -2.83 -1.66
CA GLU A 1140 -22.95 -2.74 -2.95
C GLU A 1140 -21.93 -3.88 -3.09
N GLY A 1141 -21.19 -4.16 -2.01
CA GLY A 1141 -20.23 -5.25 -1.93
C GLY A 1141 -20.83 -6.66 -2.06
N ALA A 1142 -22.14 -6.83 -1.89
CA ALA A 1142 -22.82 -8.12 -2.07
C ALA A 1142 -23.08 -8.48 -3.55
N ALA A 1143 -22.85 -7.54 -4.47
CA ALA A 1143 -22.90 -7.76 -5.92
C ALA A 1143 -24.20 -8.45 -6.39
N GLY A 1144 -24.08 -9.64 -7.00
CA GLY A 1144 -25.20 -10.42 -7.53
C GLY A 1144 -26.11 -11.07 -6.47
N GLN A 1145 -25.88 -10.81 -5.18
CA GLN A 1145 -26.67 -11.31 -4.05
C GLN A 1145 -27.18 -10.18 -3.15
N ARG A 1146 -27.23 -8.95 -3.69
CA ARG A 1146 -27.71 -7.76 -2.97
C ARG A 1146 -29.16 -7.89 -2.49
N GLU A 1147 -30.03 -8.56 -3.23
CA GLU A 1147 -31.43 -8.73 -2.84
C GLU A 1147 -31.58 -9.63 -1.59
N GLU A 1148 -30.84 -10.73 -1.54
CA GLU A 1148 -30.75 -11.59 -0.38
C GLU A 1148 -30.04 -10.89 0.79
N ASN A 1149 -28.94 -10.18 0.53
CA ASN A 1149 -28.21 -9.46 1.58
C ASN A 1149 -29.09 -8.37 2.22
N TRP A 1150 -29.83 -7.60 1.41
CA TRP A 1150 -30.82 -6.64 1.90
C TRP A 1150 -31.81 -7.33 2.83
N SER A 1151 -32.46 -8.40 2.35
CA SER A 1151 -33.56 -9.05 3.08
C SER A 1151 -33.10 -9.76 4.36
N ASN A 1152 -31.90 -10.35 4.35
CA ASN A 1152 -31.42 -11.19 5.44
C ASN A 1152 -30.53 -10.46 6.45
N ARG A 1153 -29.89 -9.34 6.07
CA ARG A 1153 -28.87 -8.64 6.88
C ARG A 1153 -29.22 -7.18 7.11
N ILE A 1154 -29.31 -6.39 6.04
CA ILE A 1154 -29.49 -4.93 6.13
C ILE A 1154 -30.86 -4.58 6.71
N GLN A 1155 -31.94 -5.18 6.19
CA GLN A 1155 -33.29 -4.91 6.67
C GLN A 1155 -33.46 -5.26 8.16
N PRO A 1156 -33.05 -6.45 8.65
CA PRO A 1156 -33.06 -6.75 10.08
C PRO A 1156 -32.23 -5.77 10.93
N PHE A 1157 -31.07 -5.33 10.44
CA PHE A 1157 -30.26 -4.31 11.11
C PHE A 1157 -31.01 -2.98 11.20
N TRP A 1158 -31.58 -2.49 10.10
CA TRP A 1158 -32.35 -1.24 10.06
C TRP A 1158 -33.59 -1.30 10.96
N GLU A 1159 -34.30 -2.42 10.95
CA GLU A 1159 -35.52 -2.57 11.72
C GLU A 1159 -35.25 -2.74 13.21
N GLY A 1160 -34.22 -3.53 13.57
CA GLY A 1160 -33.97 -4.02 14.91
C GLY A 1160 -32.78 -3.43 15.64
N ILE A 1161 -31.80 -2.80 14.98
CA ILE A 1161 -30.55 -2.31 15.59
C ILE A 1161 -30.42 -0.79 15.47
N TRP A 1162 -30.74 -0.20 14.31
CA TRP A 1162 -30.58 1.24 14.07
C TRP A 1162 -31.41 2.11 15.04
N PRO A 1163 -30.83 3.18 15.63
CA PRO A 1163 -31.51 4.07 16.56
C PRO A 1163 -32.51 4.97 15.83
N LYS A 1164 -33.80 4.85 16.15
CA LYS A 1164 -34.87 5.60 15.47
C LYS A 1164 -35.25 6.88 16.22
N SER A 1165 -34.68 8.01 15.81
CA SER A 1165 -35.01 9.35 16.34
C SER A 1165 -34.94 10.41 15.24
N LEU A 1166 -35.83 11.40 15.30
CA LEU A 1166 -35.87 12.51 14.33
C LEU A 1166 -34.68 13.47 14.48
N GLU A 1167 -34.10 13.56 15.69
CA GLU A 1167 -32.93 14.40 15.99
C GLU A 1167 -31.64 13.87 15.34
N LEU A 1168 -31.60 12.58 14.98
CA LEU A 1168 -30.45 11.93 14.35
C LEU A 1168 -30.47 12.04 12.82
N LYS A 1169 -31.50 12.67 12.24
CA LYS A 1169 -31.64 12.79 10.80
C LYS A 1169 -30.70 13.89 10.28
N THR A 1170 -29.58 13.48 9.69
CA THR A 1170 -28.63 14.37 9.00
C THR A 1170 -28.65 14.17 7.50
N GLU A 1171 -28.11 15.15 6.76
CA GLU A 1171 -27.98 15.07 5.31
C GLU A 1171 -27.09 13.90 4.87
N ARG A 1172 -25.96 13.65 5.55
CA ARG A 1172 -25.05 12.53 5.24
C ARG A 1172 -25.70 11.16 5.46
N ILE A 1173 -26.52 11.01 6.50
CA ILE A 1173 -27.32 9.79 6.70
C ILE A 1173 -28.35 9.66 5.58
N ALA A 1174 -29.05 10.74 5.21
CA ALA A 1174 -30.05 10.70 4.14
C ALA A 1174 -29.43 10.33 2.78
N ASP A 1175 -28.26 10.87 2.43
CA ASP A 1175 -27.50 10.49 1.24
C ASP A 1175 -27.10 9.00 1.27
N SER A 1176 -26.48 8.56 2.36
CA SER A 1176 -26.05 7.15 2.51
C SER A 1176 -27.24 6.17 2.43
N LEU A 1177 -28.39 6.54 3.00
CA LEU A 1177 -29.60 5.71 2.92
C LEU A 1177 -30.20 5.73 1.50
N ALA A 1178 -30.18 6.87 0.80
CA ALA A 1178 -30.59 6.93 -0.60
C ALA A 1178 -29.74 6.00 -1.48
N GLN A 1179 -28.41 6.03 -1.31
CA GLN A 1179 -27.49 5.11 -1.97
C GLN A 1179 -27.78 3.65 -1.61
N LEU A 1180 -28.02 3.37 -0.34
CA LEU A 1180 -28.38 2.03 0.14
C LEU A 1180 -29.65 1.50 -0.55
N ALA A 1181 -30.68 2.33 -0.72
CA ALA A 1181 -31.89 1.92 -1.44
C ALA A 1181 -31.60 1.63 -2.91
N LEU A 1182 -30.82 2.48 -3.60
CA LEU A 1182 -30.42 2.26 -4.99
C LEU A 1182 -29.61 0.96 -5.16
N ALA A 1183 -28.72 0.67 -4.21
CA ALA A 1183 -27.91 -0.53 -4.17
C ALA A 1183 -28.72 -1.82 -3.97
N ALA A 1184 -29.97 -1.75 -3.49
CA ALA A 1184 -30.82 -2.91 -3.20
C ALA A 1184 -31.37 -3.66 -4.44
N GLY A 1185 -31.04 -3.20 -5.66
CA GLY A 1185 -31.42 -3.90 -6.89
C GLY A 1185 -32.93 -4.03 -7.05
N GLU A 1186 -33.45 -5.24 -7.29
CA GLU A 1186 -34.90 -5.47 -7.43
C GLU A 1186 -35.70 -5.16 -6.14
N LYS A 1187 -35.03 -5.04 -4.99
CA LYS A 1187 -35.64 -4.63 -3.73
C LYS A 1187 -35.75 -3.11 -3.55
N PHE A 1188 -35.32 -2.31 -4.52
CA PHE A 1188 -35.35 -0.84 -4.46
C PHE A 1188 -36.69 -0.27 -3.93
N PRO A 1189 -37.89 -0.63 -4.42
CA PRO A 1189 -39.14 -0.06 -3.90
C PRO A 1189 -39.40 -0.39 -2.42
N VAL A 1190 -39.02 -1.59 -1.99
CA VAL A 1190 -39.18 -2.04 -0.60
C VAL A 1190 -38.18 -1.31 0.30
N ALA A 1191 -36.93 -1.17 -0.16
CA ALA A 1191 -35.89 -0.47 0.55
C ALA A 1191 -36.23 1.01 0.71
N LEU A 1192 -36.60 1.69 -0.38
CA LEU A 1192 -37.01 3.09 -0.38
C LEU A 1192 -38.14 3.33 0.61
N LYS A 1193 -39.18 2.50 0.60
CA LYS A 1193 -40.30 2.61 1.54
C LYS A 1193 -39.87 2.46 3.01
N ALA A 1194 -38.88 1.62 3.30
CA ALA A 1194 -38.40 1.39 4.67
C ALA A 1194 -37.60 2.59 5.22
N ILE A 1195 -36.97 3.38 4.35
CA ILE A 1195 -36.12 4.52 4.72
C ILE A 1195 -36.73 5.88 4.41
N PHE A 1196 -37.88 5.93 3.71
CA PHE A 1196 -38.41 7.16 3.10
C PHE A 1196 -38.51 8.33 4.07
N ASP A 1197 -38.94 8.08 5.30
CA ASP A 1197 -39.10 9.11 6.34
C ASP A 1197 -37.76 9.72 6.82
N TRP A 1198 -36.63 9.09 6.47
CA TRP A 1198 -35.26 9.56 6.75
C TRP A 1198 -34.65 10.37 5.61
N LEU A 1199 -35.28 10.40 4.44
CA LEU A 1199 -34.82 11.21 3.32
C LEU A 1199 -35.13 12.69 3.53
N MET A 1200 -34.25 13.55 3.06
CA MET A 1200 -34.40 15.00 3.08
C MET A 1200 -33.72 15.62 1.87
N PRO A 1201 -34.05 16.87 1.52
CA PRO A 1201 -33.33 17.59 0.48
C PRO A 1201 -31.83 17.61 0.75
N LEU A 1202 -31.04 17.21 -0.23
CA LEU A 1202 -29.59 17.20 -0.18
C LEU A 1202 -29.05 18.47 -0.85
N GLU A 1203 -28.06 19.10 -0.24
CA GLU A 1203 -27.27 20.17 -0.83
C GLU A 1203 -26.51 19.65 -2.07
N PHE A 1204 -25.97 18.42 -1.97
CA PHE A 1204 -25.23 17.74 -3.05
C PHE A 1204 -25.89 16.43 -3.48
N SER A 1205 -26.86 16.49 -4.40
CA SER A 1205 -27.60 15.31 -4.87
C SER A 1205 -27.02 14.61 -6.11
N TYR A 1206 -25.87 15.06 -6.62
CA TYR A 1206 -25.23 14.54 -7.83
C TYR A 1206 -25.03 13.03 -7.80
N SER A 1207 -24.43 12.51 -6.72
CA SER A 1207 -24.10 11.09 -6.58
C SER A 1207 -25.35 10.19 -6.62
N VAL A 1208 -26.42 10.61 -5.95
CA VAL A 1208 -27.70 9.88 -5.92
C VAL A 1208 -28.35 9.90 -7.29
N MET A 1209 -28.36 11.06 -7.96
CA MET A 1209 -28.97 11.22 -9.28
C MET A 1209 -28.21 10.43 -10.36
N GLN A 1210 -26.88 10.44 -10.33
CA GLN A 1210 -26.04 9.65 -11.22
C GLN A 1210 -26.27 8.16 -11.00
N SER A 1211 -26.25 7.70 -9.74
CA SER A 1211 -26.49 6.29 -9.40
C SER A 1211 -27.88 5.83 -9.80
N LEU A 1212 -28.90 6.69 -9.66
CA LEU A 1212 -30.25 6.41 -10.10
C LEU A 1212 -30.31 6.29 -11.64
N ALA A 1213 -29.65 7.18 -12.39
CA ALA A 1213 -29.56 7.11 -13.84
C ALA A 1213 -28.88 5.82 -14.32
N ASP A 1214 -27.75 5.46 -13.70
CA ASP A 1214 -26.94 4.29 -14.07
C ASP A 1214 -27.62 2.96 -13.71
N SER A 1215 -28.42 2.94 -12.64
CA SER A 1215 -29.09 1.73 -12.15
C SER A 1215 -30.21 1.20 -13.07
N GLY A 1216 -30.75 2.04 -13.95
CA GLY A 1216 -31.93 1.72 -14.75
C GLY A 1216 -33.27 1.72 -13.97
N HIS A 1217 -33.26 2.07 -12.68
CA HIS A 1217 -34.47 2.11 -11.84
C HIS A 1217 -35.53 3.10 -12.35
N CYS A 1218 -35.13 4.21 -12.98
CA CYS A 1218 -36.06 5.14 -13.61
C CYS A 1218 -37.01 4.47 -14.62
N SER A 1219 -36.54 3.44 -15.33
CA SER A 1219 -37.35 2.71 -16.29
C SER A 1219 -38.15 1.57 -15.65
N LEU A 1220 -37.55 0.85 -14.68
CA LEU A 1220 -38.18 -0.32 -14.03
C LEU A 1220 -39.20 0.07 -12.96
N TYR A 1221 -38.93 1.13 -12.19
CA TYR A 1221 -39.70 1.61 -11.04
C TYR A 1221 -39.90 3.14 -11.12
N PRO A 1222 -40.61 3.66 -12.14
CA PRO A 1222 -40.69 5.10 -12.42
C PRO A 1222 -41.35 5.91 -11.31
N LYS A 1223 -42.34 5.34 -10.61
CA LYS A 1223 -43.04 5.99 -9.49
C LYS A 1223 -42.14 6.17 -8.26
N ASP A 1224 -41.47 5.09 -7.86
CA ASP A 1224 -40.56 5.10 -6.71
C ASP A 1224 -39.33 5.97 -7.00
N SER A 1225 -38.83 5.95 -8.23
CA SER A 1225 -37.73 6.82 -8.68
C SER A 1225 -38.11 8.30 -8.60
N LEU A 1226 -39.32 8.66 -9.03
CA LEU A 1226 -39.83 10.03 -8.93
C LEU A 1226 -39.97 10.48 -7.46
N ALA A 1227 -40.45 9.59 -6.58
CA ALA A 1227 -40.57 9.87 -5.16
C ALA A 1227 -39.22 10.08 -4.47
N LEU A 1228 -38.19 9.29 -4.83
CA LEU A 1228 -36.83 9.50 -4.35
C LEU A 1228 -36.29 10.87 -4.79
N LEU A 1229 -36.42 11.21 -6.08
CA LEU A 1229 -35.97 12.50 -6.62
C LEU A 1229 -36.65 13.67 -5.90
N GLU A 1230 -37.96 13.60 -5.67
CA GLU A 1230 -38.67 14.65 -4.93
C GLU A 1230 -38.17 14.80 -3.49
N ALA A 1231 -37.86 13.69 -2.82
CA ALA A 1231 -37.41 13.71 -1.43
C ALA A 1231 -36.00 14.30 -1.27
N VAL A 1232 -35.10 14.04 -2.23
CA VAL A 1232 -33.68 14.47 -2.16
C VAL A 1232 -33.39 15.79 -2.86
N THR A 1233 -34.32 16.32 -3.68
CA THR A 1233 -34.10 17.57 -4.42
C THR A 1233 -34.56 18.78 -3.61
N GLY A 1234 -33.63 19.67 -3.26
CA GLY A 1234 -33.89 20.97 -2.63
C GLY A 1234 -34.14 22.12 -3.61
N GLU A 1235 -34.34 23.33 -3.07
CA GLU A 1235 -34.48 24.58 -3.86
C GLU A 1235 -33.13 25.29 -4.11
N HIS A 1236 -32.00 24.60 -3.93
CA HIS A 1236 -30.65 25.17 -3.97
C HIS A 1236 -30.10 25.40 -5.40
N HIS A 1237 -29.02 26.19 -5.51
CA HIS A 1237 -28.61 26.95 -6.71
C HIS A 1237 -28.03 26.16 -7.90
N VAL A 1238 -27.75 24.85 -7.79
CA VAL A 1238 -27.18 24.06 -8.90
C VAL A 1238 -27.81 22.67 -8.93
N LEU A 1239 -28.54 22.36 -10.01
CA LEU A 1239 -29.12 21.02 -10.24
C LEU A 1239 -28.27 20.26 -11.26
N PRO A 1240 -27.95 18.98 -11.02
CA PRO A 1240 -27.24 18.11 -11.96
C PRO A 1240 -27.97 17.96 -13.30
N GLU A 1241 -27.23 17.81 -14.40
CA GLU A 1241 -27.81 17.47 -15.71
C GLU A 1241 -28.50 16.10 -15.68
N GLU A 1242 -28.00 15.20 -14.83
CA GLU A 1242 -28.52 13.86 -14.57
C GLU A 1242 -29.98 13.89 -14.11
N LEU A 1243 -30.43 14.94 -13.41
CA LEU A 1243 -31.84 15.08 -13.03
C LEU A 1243 -32.76 15.08 -14.26
N ARG A 1244 -32.36 15.81 -15.32
CA ARG A 1244 -33.13 15.85 -16.56
C ARG A 1244 -33.11 14.49 -17.27
N GLN A 1245 -31.99 13.78 -17.23
CA GLN A 1245 -31.89 12.43 -17.79
C GLN A 1245 -32.85 11.47 -17.07
N CYS A 1246 -32.88 11.49 -15.74
CA CYS A 1246 -33.80 10.70 -14.92
C CYS A 1246 -35.27 11.01 -15.22
N LEU A 1247 -35.67 12.29 -15.23
CA LEU A 1247 -37.05 12.69 -15.52
C LEU A 1247 -37.49 12.27 -16.93
N ASN A 1248 -36.61 12.38 -17.92
CA ASN A 1248 -36.88 11.92 -19.28
C ASN A 1248 -37.11 10.41 -19.33
N SER A 1249 -36.27 9.62 -18.65
CA SER A 1249 -36.41 8.16 -18.57
C SER A 1249 -37.72 7.73 -17.88
N ILE A 1250 -38.10 8.43 -16.79
CA ILE A 1250 -39.36 8.20 -16.07
C ILE A 1250 -40.57 8.43 -16.98
N VAL A 1251 -40.62 9.55 -17.72
CA VAL A 1251 -41.75 9.86 -18.62
C VAL A 1251 -41.79 8.93 -19.83
N GLN A 1252 -40.64 8.49 -20.33
CA GLN A 1252 -40.59 7.49 -21.41
C GLN A 1252 -41.18 6.15 -20.96
N SER A 1253 -40.98 5.77 -19.69
CA SER A 1253 -41.52 4.52 -19.14
C SER A 1253 -42.99 4.62 -18.72
N ASP A 1254 -43.37 5.67 -18.00
CA ASP A 1254 -44.76 5.94 -17.57
C ASP A 1254 -45.17 7.39 -17.88
N PRO A 1255 -45.77 7.65 -19.06
CA PRO A 1255 -46.20 8.98 -19.46
C PRO A 1255 -47.22 9.64 -18.52
N THR A 1256 -47.94 8.85 -17.71
CA THR A 1256 -48.96 9.38 -16.79
C THR A 1256 -48.36 10.20 -15.66
N LEU A 1257 -47.08 9.99 -15.34
CA LEU A 1257 -46.37 10.72 -14.29
C LEU A 1257 -46.06 12.16 -14.65
N ARG A 1258 -46.06 12.52 -15.94
CA ARG A 1258 -45.82 13.89 -16.40
C ARG A 1258 -46.81 14.91 -15.82
N ASP A 1259 -48.03 14.46 -15.56
CA ASP A 1259 -49.11 15.31 -15.02
C ASP A 1259 -49.18 15.33 -13.50
N THR A 1260 -48.29 14.60 -12.81
CA THR A 1260 -48.21 14.63 -11.35
C THR A 1260 -47.59 15.95 -10.87
N ALA A 1261 -48.03 16.41 -9.69
CA ALA A 1261 -47.50 17.64 -9.09
C ALA A 1261 -45.98 17.56 -8.82
N GLN A 1262 -45.52 16.36 -8.46
CA GLN A 1262 -44.13 16.04 -8.11
C GLN A 1262 -43.21 16.23 -9.33
N PHE A 1263 -43.61 15.66 -10.47
CA PHE A 1263 -42.88 15.81 -11.73
C PHE A 1263 -42.83 17.28 -12.18
N ARG A 1264 -43.97 17.98 -12.17
CA ARG A 1264 -44.05 19.37 -12.60
C ARG A 1264 -43.17 20.28 -11.75
N ARG A 1265 -43.12 20.07 -10.43
CA ARG A 1265 -42.24 20.83 -9.53
C ARG A 1265 -40.76 20.66 -9.90
N LEU A 1266 -40.29 19.43 -10.11
CA LEU A 1266 -38.90 19.16 -10.49
C LEU A 1266 -38.55 19.71 -11.88
N ASP A 1267 -39.48 19.60 -12.83
CA ASP A 1267 -39.31 20.14 -14.18
C ASP A 1267 -39.26 21.68 -14.19
N GLU A 1268 -40.11 22.34 -13.41
CA GLU A 1268 -40.11 23.80 -13.20
C GLU A 1268 -38.81 24.27 -12.54
N LEU A 1269 -38.29 23.55 -11.53
CA LEU A 1269 -37.01 23.88 -10.89
C LEU A 1269 -35.86 23.86 -11.90
N LEU A 1270 -35.79 22.84 -12.77
CA LEU A 1270 -34.80 22.78 -13.84
C LEU A 1270 -34.98 23.89 -14.88
N GLN A 1271 -36.21 24.30 -15.20
CA GLN A 1271 -36.47 25.40 -16.13
C GLN A 1271 -36.06 26.77 -15.54
N ARG A 1272 -36.19 26.98 -14.23
CA ARG A 1272 -35.77 28.22 -13.56
C ARG A 1272 -34.25 28.42 -13.52
N MET A 1273 -33.47 27.34 -13.60
CA MET A 1273 -32.00 27.40 -13.51
C MET A 1273 -31.26 27.20 -14.83
N GLY A 1274 -31.95 26.75 -15.89
CA GLY A 1274 -31.41 26.63 -17.25
C GLY A 1274 -31.59 27.90 -18.12
N GLY A 1275 -31.80 29.06 -17.49
CA GLY A 1275 -32.06 30.36 -18.14
C GLY A 1275 -30.88 31.33 -18.04
#